data_AF-A0A8J5KEI6-F1
#
_entry.id   AF-A0A8J5KEI6-F1
#
_cell.length_a   1.000
_cell.length_b   1.000
_cell.length_c   1.000
_cell.angle_alpha   90.00
_cell.angle_beta   90.00
_cell.angle_gamma   90.00
#
_symmetry.space_group_name_H-M   'P 1'
#
loop_
_entity.id
_entity.type
_entity.pdbx_description
1 polymer ?
#
loop_
_entity_poly.entity_id
_entity_poly.type
_entity_poly.pdbx_seq_one_letter_code
_entity_poly.pdbx_strand_id
1 'polypeptide(L)'
;MGKNIMAAVLQLRKILPPLYCSLCSPGHEASVGRCMSYVNLHHFIQRHKSTIKKPIEKNIDIEKHYDTEHGSEFSNVHIGQLSDYSPENEESYKYINQNSVHISDNDELASKDSSSLIQNETKVYENEIKQGPTPAIGITSVNEVLGNLRRDMYKDGQKVNTETVGSLLPKESLNSLSNGRPDVHGKDEKFLKNTYKTRITYTRKKSCSTDIFTKKKKIIVFGSERNSKKVDVRGMSTEEDGEKTQVNTDSHQTNKPSEAGETGSPNKKYNKFSLGLKEDKKGEDTCTNDSLPGQCSSSYCKNAIGIQTLSSSLADQIFSTVTPKDAQEAQEDLERSRDHLQAHGLWNKESSVIPDYDLKLPPLEDPDLDQHFRVIAEEQCAPYKDLLNQLVGADLPYFPSEWHFYPGWTRYNSDGTYTQVDFPDCHAIVFDVEVCVKEGSQPTLATAVSDKYWYSWCSQCLVHPEKEHSDSFTLEDLIPLQSSDTSQHHENRDVPRVVVGHNVSYDRIRVREQYFMEGTSLRFVDTMSLHIAASGLVSEQRTLVMKNKNSDKKIRLPWMFVGCQNSLNEVYKFYCRAEDLKKSTRDVFVKGKLEDVRNDFQNLMKYCANDVKATQMVLVKLLPLFFDRFPHPVTFAGMLEMGLTFLPVTENWDKYVTAAESEFRHIEELLNKELVKQVQTALGYMENKQYEKDPWLWNLDWSVPKGRVKKLPGYPNWYRKLCARTGEREGTPEPENMSTGLQVVPKLLRLTWDGLPLHYERHYGWGYLKPLYNSINEIPQSKIPPVDNNTIKDSPCFPIKALYEMCSGKKEYPEDQTELSETDNYSLLVNEEDWELCSQNQTKNVKTPKQESKQEERLRDIGIPGVAFVPLPHKDGASNRVGNPLAKDFLNKIEDKTLSSHFGDLAELVLKTTKTLSYWKNNRDRIKSQMVVWHDHHNLPPSVTSADGYQKTGKYGVIVPMVVTAGTITRRAVERTWMTASNAYSDRIGSELKAMVEAPPGYKFVGADVDSQELWIAAVLGDAYFSGEHGATALGWMTLQGKKSDGTDLHSHTARNAGISRDHAKVINYGRIYGAGLRFTQRLLKQFNPKMSDAEIKERAENLFATTKGQKGWCLNQQGEEQAIDMNYPFTGEPLSRKQINRLLWEARKNNIEATFDDVVERPPVWIGGSESHMFNCLEAIARCEEPRTPVLGARITRPLEPYYVDDQFMTSRVNWVVQSSAVDYLHIMLVCMRWLFTKYKISGRFCISIHDEVRYMVSSEDCYRVALALQIT
;
A
#
# COMPACT_ATOMS: atom_id res chain seq x y z
N MET A 1 -1.63 -62.42 -30.43
CA MET A 1 -1.68 -61.39 -29.37
C MET A 1 -1.76 -59.95 -29.89
N GLY A 2 -1.13 -59.57 -31.00
CA GLY A 2 -1.05 -58.17 -31.49
C GLY A 2 -2.33 -57.43 -31.95
N LYS A 3 -3.52 -57.76 -31.43
CA LYS A 3 -4.76 -56.96 -31.63
C LYS A 3 -5.28 -56.28 -30.36
N ASN A 4 -4.92 -56.73 -29.16
CA ASN A 4 -5.44 -56.14 -27.92
C ASN A 4 -4.66 -54.88 -27.48
N ILE A 5 -3.39 -54.74 -27.87
CA ILE A 5 -2.56 -53.57 -27.53
C ILE A 5 -3.07 -52.31 -28.24
N MET A 6 -3.49 -52.43 -29.50
CA MET A 6 -4.03 -51.30 -30.28
C MET A 6 -5.31 -50.71 -29.66
N ALA A 7 -6.13 -51.53 -29.00
CA ALA A 7 -7.33 -51.09 -28.30
C ALA A 7 -7.01 -50.28 -27.04
N ALA A 8 -5.99 -50.69 -26.26
CA ALA A 8 -5.54 -49.95 -25.08
C ALA A 8 -4.95 -48.57 -25.45
N VAL A 9 -4.15 -48.51 -26.53
CA VAL A 9 -3.59 -47.25 -27.06
C VAL A 9 -4.69 -46.28 -27.52
N LEU A 10 -5.79 -46.78 -28.07
CA LEU A 10 -6.95 -45.97 -28.46
C LEU A 10 -7.79 -45.46 -27.28
N GLN A 11 -7.81 -46.17 -26.14
CA GLN A 11 -8.47 -45.66 -24.92
C GLN A 11 -7.62 -44.62 -24.18
N LEU A 12 -6.30 -44.83 -24.06
CA LEU A 12 -5.41 -43.87 -23.40
C LEU A 12 -5.36 -42.49 -24.09
N ARG A 13 -5.61 -42.43 -25.41
CA ARG A 13 -5.73 -41.18 -26.18
C ARG A 13 -6.93 -40.28 -25.80
N LYS A 14 -7.82 -40.70 -24.89
CA LYS A 14 -8.95 -39.86 -24.40
C LYS A 14 -8.67 -39.13 -23.08
N ILE A 15 -7.49 -39.27 -22.48
CA ILE A 15 -7.21 -38.80 -21.11
C ILE A 15 -6.12 -37.68 -21.07
N LEU A 16 -5.47 -37.38 -22.19
CA LEU A 16 -4.43 -36.34 -22.30
C LEU A 16 -4.64 -35.44 -23.53
N PRO A 17 -4.72 -34.10 -23.39
CA PRO A 17 -4.75 -33.17 -24.52
C PRO A 17 -3.47 -33.21 -25.37
N PRO A 18 -3.55 -33.04 -26.71
CA PRO A 18 -2.43 -33.32 -27.60
C PRO A 18 -1.50 -32.12 -27.85
N LEU A 19 -0.19 -32.40 -27.84
CA LEU A 19 0.83 -31.55 -28.47
C LEU A 19 1.05 -32.00 -29.92
N TYR A 20 0.68 -31.19 -30.91
CA TYR A 20 1.20 -31.33 -32.28
C TYR A 20 1.53 -29.97 -32.89
N CYS A 21 2.51 -29.98 -33.78
CA CYS A 21 3.04 -28.83 -34.51
C CYS A 21 2.80 -29.06 -36.02
N SER A 22 2.55 -28.00 -36.78
CA SER A 22 2.36 -28.06 -38.22
C SER A 22 3.14 -26.95 -38.94
N LEU A 23 4.18 -27.35 -39.67
CA LEU A 23 4.59 -26.70 -40.91
C LEU A 23 4.12 -27.59 -42.07
N CYS A 24 3.94 -26.99 -43.25
CA CYS A 24 3.41 -27.58 -44.50
C CYS A 24 1.87 -27.73 -44.60
N SER A 25 1.27 -26.79 -45.33
CA SER A 25 0.05 -26.95 -46.15
C SER A 25 0.42 -27.73 -47.45
N PRO A 26 -0.50 -28.28 -48.29
CA PRO A 26 -1.87 -27.78 -48.57
C PRO A 26 -3.02 -28.81 -48.66
N GLY A 27 -4.25 -28.30 -48.59
CA GLY A 27 -5.50 -29.02 -48.93
C GLY A 27 -6.75 -28.25 -48.47
N HIS A 28 -7.74 -28.05 -49.35
CA HIS A 28 -9.05 -27.51 -48.98
C HIS A 28 -9.97 -28.63 -48.47
N GLU A 29 -10.77 -28.38 -47.42
CA GLU A 29 -12.23 -28.14 -47.56
C GLU A 29 -12.94 -27.85 -46.21
N ALA A 30 -13.90 -26.90 -46.27
CA ALA A 30 -15.14 -26.77 -45.47
C ALA A 30 -15.18 -26.53 -43.93
N SER A 31 -16.20 -25.71 -43.57
CA SER A 31 -16.94 -25.58 -42.30
C SER A 31 -16.25 -25.10 -41.00
N VAL A 32 -16.38 -23.79 -40.77
CA VAL A 32 -16.90 -23.12 -39.55
C VAL A 32 -16.80 -23.89 -38.21
N GLY A 33 -15.99 -23.35 -37.28
CA GLY A 33 -15.88 -23.85 -35.90
C GLY A 33 -15.05 -22.95 -34.98
N ARG A 34 -15.39 -21.66 -34.87
CA ARG A 34 -14.79 -20.72 -33.90
C ARG A 34 -15.74 -20.49 -32.71
N CYS A 35 -15.40 -21.04 -31.54
CA CYS A 35 -15.95 -20.62 -30.25
C CYS A 35 -14.79 -20.30 -29.29
N MET A 36 -14.87 -19.18 -28.56
CA MET A 36 -13.71 -18.61 -27.85
C MET A 36 -13.53 -19.15 -26.42
N SER A 37 -13.06 -20.39 -26.29
CA SER A 37 -12.64 -20.93 -24.98
C SER A 37 -11.28 -20.34 -24.56
N TYR A 38 -11.28 -19.23 -23.81
CA TYR A 38 -10.13 -18.63 -23.08
C TYR A 38 -8.83 -18.30 -23.84
N VAL A 39 -8.71 -18.58 -25.13
CA VAL A 39 -7.45 -18.48 -25.87
C VAL A 39 -7.52 -17.42 -26.97
N ASN A 40 -6.89 -16.28 -26.70
CA ASN A 40 -5.85 -15.81 -27.64
C ASN A 40 -4.57 -15.33 -26.91
N LEU A 41 -4.26 -15.97 -25.78
CA LEU A 41 -2.95 -15.90 -25.08
C LEU A 41 -1.83 -16.63 -25.89
N HIS A 42 -2.01 -16.79 -27.19
CA HIS A 42 -1.26 -17.75 -28.01
C HIS A 42 0.17 -17.28 -28.30
N HIS A 43 0.37 -15.98 -28.51
CA HIS A 43 1.71 -15.35 -28.59
C HIS A 43 2.52 -15.48 -27.28
N PHE A 44 1.83 -15.53 -26.13
CA PHE A 44 2.45 -15.60 -24.81
C PHE A 44 2.83 -17.04 -24.42
N ILE A 45 2.05 -18.04 -24.84
CA ILE A 45 2.33 -19.46 -24.58
C ILE A 45 3.44 -20.02 -25.50
N GLN A 46 3.61 -19.51 -26.73
CA GLN A 46 4.70 -19.99 -27.61
C GLN A 46 6.10 -19.57 -27.14
N ARG A 47 6.25 -18.47 -26.38
CA ARG A 47 7.56 -17.95 -25.91
C ARG A 47 8.31 -18.88 -24.94
N HIS A 48 7.72 -19.99 -24.48
CA HIS A 48 8.34 -20.95 -23.55
C HIS A 48 8.60 -22.35 -24.12
N LYS A 49 9.08 -22.46 -25.37
CA LYS A 49 9.60 -23.73 -25.93
C LYS A 49 11.04 -23.70 -26.47
N SER A 50 11.69 -22.54 -26.55
CA SER A 50 13.03 -22.35 -27.13
C SER A 50 14.18 -22.36 -26.12
N THR A 51 13.99 -22.87 -24.89
CA THR A 51 15.06 -22.87 -23.85
C THR A 51 15.07 -24.11 -22.94
N ILE A 52 14.81 -25.31 -23.49
CA ILE A 52 15.06 -26.58 -22.80
C ILE A 52 16.10 -27.39 -23.59
N LYS A 53 17.37 -27.38 -23.13
CA LYS A 53 18.31 -28.45 -23.47
C LYS A 53 17.83 -29.73 -22.78
N LYS A 54 17.90 -30.86 -23.51
CA LYS A 54 17.39 -32.16 -23.04
C LYS A 54 17.96 -32.54 -21.66
N PRO A 55 17.14 -33.03 -20.73
CA PRO A 55 17.63 -33.82 -19.60
C PRO A 55 18.40 -35.04 -20.14
N ILE A 56 19.50 -35.39 -19.49
CA ILE A 56 20.20 -36.65 -19.77
C ILE A 56 19.51 -37.75 -18.95
N GLU A 57 18.64 -38.51 -19.60
CA GLU A 57 18.12 -39.75 -19.03
C GLU A 57 19.27 -40.78 -18.94
N LYS A 58 19.69 -41.08 -17.72
CA LYS A 58 20.42 -42.32 -17.39
C LYS A 58 19.64 -43.05 -16.31
N ASN A 59 18.83 -44.01 -16.72
CA ASN A 59 18.43 -45.08 -15.81
C ASN A 59 19.69 -45.85 -15.38
N ILE A 60 19.77 -46.17 -14.09
CA ILE A 60 20.72 -47.14 -13.56
C ILE A 60 19.86 -48.27 -12.99
N ASP A 61 19.60 -49.27 -13.84
CA ASP A 61 19.11 -50.56 -13.36
C ASP A 61 20.25 -51.29 -12.64
N ILE A 62 19.94 -51.92 -11.51
CA ILE A 62 20.89 -52.69 -10.71
C ILE A 62 20.65 -54.17 -11.00
N GLU A 63 21.56 -54.80 -11.74
CA GLU A 63 21.75 -56.25 -11.60
C GLU A 63 23.21 -56.66 -11.81
N LYS A 64 23.54 -57.85 -11.32
CA LYS A 64 24.91 -58.39 -11.23
C LYS A 64 25.15 -59.34 -12.40
N HIS A 65 26.38 -59.42 -12.92
CA HIS A 65 27.21 -60.61 -12.70
C HIS A 65 28.66 -60.41 -13.18
N TYR A 66 29.49 -61.38 -12.82
CA TYR A 66 30.82 -61.69 -13.38
C TYR A 66 30.70 -61.85 -14.93
N ASP A 67 31.71 -61.62 -15.77
CA ASP A 67 32.95 -62.43 -15.80
C ASP A 67 34.04 -61.89 -16.76
N THR A 68 35.23 -62.52 -16.68
CA THR A 68 36.26 -62.72 -17.75
C THR A 68 36.83 -61.56 -18.61
N GLU A 69 38.17 -61.41 -18.47
CA GLU A 69 39.19 -61.46 -19.54
C GLU A 69 39.48 -60.30 -20.54
N HIS A 70 40.79 -59.98 -20.57
CA HIS A 70 41.68 -59.71 -21.72
C HIS A 70 41.36 -58.62 -22.77
N GLY A 71 42.42 -57.94 -23.29
CA GLY A 71 42.31 -57.30 -24.61
C GLY A 71 43.17 -56.09 -25.01
N SER A 72 44.27 -55.71 -24.34
CA SER A 72 45.15 -54.63 -24.85
C SER A 72 46.66 -54.79 -24.54
N GLU A 73 47.20 -55.94 -24.93
CA GLU A 73 48.62 -56.12 -25.26
C GLU A 73 48.98 -55.36 -26.58
N PHE A 74 50.23 -55.01 -26.92
CA PHE A 74 51.55 -55.34 -26.33
C PHE A 74 52.65 -54.31 -26.68
N SER A 75 53.91 -54.62 -26.33
CA SER A 75 55.19 -53.91 -26.62
C SER A 75 55.32 -52.51 -26.00
N ASN A 76 56.00 -52.26 -24.88
CA ASN A 76 57.22 -52.82 -24.25
C ASN A 76 58.53 -52.62 -25.03
N VAL A 77 59.43 -51.81 -24.47
CA VAL A 77 60.89 -52.04 -24.46
C VAL A 77 61.40 -51.82 -23.02
N HIS A 78 62.06 -52.83 -22.47
CA HIS A 78 62.73 -52.89 -21.16
C HIS A 78 64.16 -52.25 -21.23
N ILE A 79 65.00 -52.10 -20.19
CA ILE A 79 65.11 -52.76 -18.87
C ILE A 79 65.89 -51.88 -17.85
N GLY A 80 65.84 -52.19 -16.56
CA GLY A 80 66.74 -51.66 -15.50
C GLY A 80 65.99 -51.10 -14.27
N GLN A 81 65.66 -51.89 -13.23
CA GLN A 81 66.52 -52.47 -12.16
C GLN A 81 67.10 -51.41 -11.18
N LEU A 82 67.12 -51.60 -9.85
CA LEU A 82 66.82 -52.79 -9.01
C LEU A 82 66.47 -52.38 -7.54
N SER A 83 66.31 -53.37 -6.63
CA SER A 83 65.95 -53.30 -5.19
C SER A 83 64.50 -52.86 -4.88
N ASP A 84 63.55 -53.69 -4.41
CA ASP A 84 63.52 -54.88 -3.49
C ASP A 84 63.36 -54.47 -1.99
N TYR A 85 62.47 -55.06 -1.16
CA TYR A 85 61.38 -56.02 -1.40
C TYR A 85 60.30 -55.90 -0.29
N SER A 86 59.12 -56.51 -0.50
CA SER A 86 58.09 -56.80 0.55
C SER A 86 58.51 -58.05 1.40
N PRO A 87 57.73 -58.65 2.33
CA PRO A 87 56.26 -58.64 2.56
C PRO A 87 55.90 -58.33 4.05
N GLU A 88 54.78 -58.70 4.71
CA GLU A 88 53.56 -59.49 4.40
C GLU A 88 52.37 -58.95 5.27
N ASN A 89 51.39 -59.80 5.61
CA ASN A 89 50.42 -59.62 6.71
C ASN A 89 50.86 -60.43 7.97
N GLU A 90 49.92 -60.64 8.91
CA GLU A 90 50.06 -61.45 10.16
C GLU A 90 50.78 -60.72 11.33
N GLU A 91 50.42 -60.89 12.62
CA GLU A 91 49.35 -61.72 13.22
C GLU A 91 48.89 -61.19 14.63
N SER A 92 47.74 -61.70 15.08
CA SER A 92 47.42 -62.16 16.45
C SER A 92 48.04 -61.55 17.75
N TYR A 93 47.14 -60.99 18.57
CA TYR A 93 47.02 -61.16 20.04
C TYR A 93 48.01 -60.56 21.08
N LYS A 94 47.43 -60.30 22.27
CA LYS A 94 47.97 -60.31 23.67
C LYS A 94 48.69 -59.08 24.29
N TYR A 95 47.90 -58.34 25.07
CA TYR A 95 47.91 -58.33 26.56
C TYR A 95 49.16 -57.93 27.40
N ILE A 96 48.93 -56.89 28.21
CA ILE A 96 49.03 -56.84 29.70
C ILE A 96 50.28 -56.24 30.40
N ASN A 97 49.97 -55.38 31.40
CA ASN A 97 50.77 -55.00 32.59
C ASN A 97 52.02 -54.08 32.41
N GLN A 98 52.46 -53.33 33.44
CA GLN A 98 52.06 -53.36 34.86
C GLN A 98 52.06 -52.00 35.60
N ASN A 99 51.07 -51.84 36.49
CA ASN A 99 50.94 -51.07 37.77
C ASN A 99 52.09 -50.15 38.24
N SER A 100 51.83 -49.07 39.00
CA SER A 100 51.52 -49.09 40.45
C SER A 100 51.62 -47.64 41.05
N VAL A 101 51.10 -47.21 42.24
CA VAL A 101 50.34 -47.84 43.36
C VAL A 101 49.71 -46.77 44.34
N HIS A 102 48.54 -47.05 44.96
CA HIS A 102 47.92 -46.54 46.25
C HIS A 102 47.83 -45.00 46.56
N ILE A 103 47.04 -44.41 47.50
CA ILE A 103 45.90 -44.72 48.45
C ILE A 103 45.20 -43.35 48.78
N SER A 104 44.03 -43.13 49.41
CA SER A 104 43.04 -43.89 50.23
C SER A 104 41.67 -44.04 49.51
N ASP A 105 40.50 -44.45 50.04
CA ASP A 105 39.80 -44.57 51.35
C ASP A 105 39.13 -43.29 51.91
N ASN A 106 37.88 -43.28 52.41
CA ASN A 106 36.64 -44.12 52.28
C ASN A 106 35.46 -43.29 52.93
N ASP A 107 34.17 -43.62 53.01
CA ASP A 107 33.20 -44.70 52.66
C ASP A 107 31.80 -44.00 52.54
N GLU A 108 30.61 -44.51 52.22
CA GLU A 108 29.95 -45.79 51.82
C GLU A 108 28.69 -45.34 50.97
N LEU A 109 27.75 -46.05 50.31
CA LEU A 109 27.24 -47.43 50.12
C LEU A 109 26.94 -47.56 48.59
N ALA A 110 27.08 -48.70 47.90
CA ALA A 110 26.27 -49.94 47.88
C ALA A 110 24.79 -49.76 47.41
N SER A 111 24.24 -50.54 46.45
CA SER A 111 24.77 -51.57 45.51
C SER A 111 23.63 -51.93 44.49
N LYS A 112 23.70 -52.80 43.45
CA LYS A 112 24.72 -53.68 42.82
C LYS A 112 24.22 -54.15 41.42
N ASP A 113 25.09 -54.78 40.62
CA ASP A 113 24.82 -55.88 39.63
C ASP A 113 23.79 -55.70 38.47
N SER A 114 23.92 -56.29 37.27
CA SER A 114 24.97 -57.14 36.66
C SER A 114 24.83 -57.31 35.12
N SER A 115 25.90 -57.83 34.50
CA SER A 115 25.93 -58.76 33.35
C SER A 115 25.27 -58.45 31.98
N SER A 116 26.15 -58.23 30.99
CA SER A 116 26.37 -59.12 29.82
C SER A 116 25.43 -59.15 28.57
N LEU A 117 26.09 -59.58 27.48
CA LEU A 117 25.59 -60.31 26.29
C LEU A 117 24.93 -59.54 25.13
N ILE A 118 25.61 -59.66 23.98
CA ILE A 118 25.07 -59.50 22.63
C ILE A 118 24.27 -60.76 22.27
N GLN A 119 23.00 -60.63 21.91
CA GLN A 119 22.32 -61.41 20.86
C GLN A 119 20.89 -60.87 20.64
N ASN A 120 20.29 -61.23 19.50
CA ASN A 120 19.00 -60.75 18.97
C ASN A 120 19.04 -59.27 18.52
N GLU A 121 18.73 -58.89 17.28
CA GLU A 121 18.17 -59.66 16.15
C GLU A 121 18.83 -59.28 14.81
N THR A 122 19.04 -60.28 13.96
CA THR A 122 19.20 -60.07 12.51
C THR A 122 18.66 -61.32 11.81
N LYS A 123 17.83 -61.13 10.77
CA LYS A 123 17.11 -62.17 10.00
C LYS A 123 16.01 -62.92 10.77
N VAL A 124 14.82 -62.34 10.76
CA VAL A 124 13.71 -63.03 10.08
C VAL A 124 13.42 -62.25 8.80
N TYR A 125 13.43 -62.95 7.67
CA TYR A 125 13.05 -62.42 6.36
C TYR A 125 11.52 -62.35 6.27
N GLU A 126 11.01 -61.49 5.37
CA GLU A 126 9.72 -61.63 4.68
C GLU A 126 8.53 -62.19 5.47
N ASN A 127 7.57 -61.34 5.84
CA ASN A 127 6.21 -61.44 5.28
C ASN A 127 5.29 -60.26 5.66
N GLU A 128 4.11 -60.23 5.03
CA GLU A 128 2.96 -59.38 5.32
C GLU A 128 3.11 -57.86 5.14
N ILE A 129 3.06 -57.44 3.87
CA ILE A 129 2.42 -56.17 3.51
C ILE A 129 0.97 -56.21 4.04
N LYS A 130 0.68 -55.47 5.12
CA LYS A 130 -0.69 -55.15 5.55
C LYS A 130 -0.88 -53.64 5.65
N GLN A 131 -1.80 -53.13 4.85
CA GLN A 131 -2.17 -51.73 4.81
C GLN A 131 -2.94 -51.34 6.08
N GLY A 132 -2.22 -50.88 7.11
CA GLY A 132 -2.82 -49.99 8.10
C GLY A 132 -3.20 -48.68 7.39
N PRO A 133 -4.44 -48.17 7.53
CA PRO A 133 -4.83 -46.95 6.84
C PRO A 133 -4.04 -45.77 7.39
N THR A 134 -3.26 -45.10 6.53
CA THR A 134 -2.82 -43.72 6.77
C THR A 134 -4.03 -42.92 7.24
N PRO A 135 -3.95 -42.17 8.37
CA PRO A 135 -5.07 -41.37 8.81
C PRO A 135 -5.40 -40.37 7.71
N ALA A 136 -6.55 -40.53 7.07
CA ALA A 136 -6.93 -39.73 5.92
C ALA A 136 -7.02 -38.27 6.36
N ILE A 137 -6.03 -37.46 5.95
CA ILE A 137 -6.04 -36.02 6.17
C ILE A 137 -7.15 -35.47 5.29
N GLY A 138 -8.36 -35.39 5.87
CA GLY A 138 -9.54 -34.88 5.19
C GLY A 138 -9.26 -33.45 4.75
N ILE A 139 -9.18 -33.25 3.43
CA ILE A 139 -9.07 -31.91 2.84
C ILE A 139 -10.46 -31.27 2.92
N THR A 140 -10.83 -30.85 4.14
CA THR A 140 -12.06 -30.09 4.38
C THR A 140 -12.00 -28.82 3.56
N SER A 141 -13.05 -28.55 2.77
CA SER A 141 -13.06 -27.36 1.92
C SER A 141 -12.94 -26.11 2.79
N VAL A 142 -12.15 -25.11 2.39
CA VAL A 142 -12.08 -23.84 3.14
C VAL A 142 -13.47 -23.18 3.23
N ASN A 143 -14.32 -23.39 2.22
CA ASN A 143 -15.71 -22.95 2.20
C ASN A 143 -16.60 -23.70 3.22
N GLU A 144 -16.25 -24.94 3.56
CA GLU A 144 -16.91 -25.75 4.59
C GLU A 144 -16.43 -25.36 6.00
N VAL A 145 -15.12 -25.15 6.20
CA VAL A 145 -14.55 -24.62 7.46
C VAL A 145 -15.13 -23.23 7.77
N LEU A 146 -15.18 -22.33 6.78
CA LEU A 146 -15.80 -21.00 6.92
C LEU A 146 -17.33 -21.11 7.05
N GLY A 147 -17.98 -22.11 6.45
CA GLY A 147 -19.40 -22.41 6.62
C GLY A 147 -19.74 -22.85 8.05
N ASN A 148 -18.89 -23.67 8.66
CA ASN A 148 -18.97 -24.05 10.08
C ASN A 148 -18.79 -22.82 10.98
N LEU A 149 -17.71 -22.06 10.80
CA LEU A 149 -17.45 -20.83 11.57
C LEU A 149 -18.59 -19.80 11.45
N ARG A 150 -19.17 -19.60 10.27
CA ARG A 150 -20.34 -18.73 10.10
C ARG A 150 -21.57 -19.27 10.84
N ARG A 151 -21.82 -20.59 10.79
CA ARG A 151 -22.95 -21.22 11.52
C ARG A 151 -22.79 -21.11 13.03
N ASP A 152 -21.57 -21.14 13.56
CA ASP A 152 -21.33 -20.98 14.99
C ASP A 152 -21.39 -19.50 15.42
N MET A 153 -20.86 -18.57 14.62
CA MET A 153 -21.02 -17.12 14.85
C MET A 153 -22.50 -16.66 14.87
N TYR A 154 -23.41 -17.37 14.19
CA TYR A 154 -24.85 -17.09 14.25
C TYR A 154 -25.59 -17.77 15.41
N LYS A 155 -24.93 -18.65 16.19
CA LYS A 155 -25.51 -19.24 17.42
C LYS A 155 -25.19 -18.41 18.67
N ASP A 156 -23.95 -17.89 18.76
CA ASP A 156 -23.53 -17.07 19.91
C ASP A 156 -24.16 -15.66 19.92
N GLY A 157 -24.92 -15.31 18.88
CA GLY A 157 -25.65 -14.04 18.76
C GLY A 157 -26.90 -13.91 19.66
N GLN A 158 -27.28 -14.94 20.43
CA GLN A 158 -28.47 -14.91 21.31
C GLN A 158 -28.23 -15.53 22.70
N LYS A 159 -27.55 -14.78 23.59
CA LYS A 159 -27.80 -14.79 25.06
C LYS A 159 -27.00 -13.69 25.78
N VAL A 160 -27.68 -12.63 26.21
CA VAL A 160 -27.18 -11.67 27.22
C VAL A 160 -28.33 -11.29 28.14
N ASN A 161 -28.25 -11.74 29.39
CA ASN A 161 -29.00 -11.41 30.63
C ASN A 161 -28.74 -12.58 31.61
N THR A 162 -28.46 -12.41 32.90
CA THR A 162 -28.28 -11.19 33.72
C THR A 162 -27.42 -11.49 34.96
N GLU A 163 -26.78 -10.45 35.51
CA GLU A 163 -26.52 -10.20 36.95
C GLU A 163 -25.63 -11.11 37.85
N THR A 164 -24.41 -10.59 38.12
CA THR A 164 -23.87 -10.15 39.45
C THR A 164 -23.42 -11.16 40.56
N VAL A 165 -22.37 -10.72 41.29
CA VAL A 165 -21.90 -11.07 42.67
C VAL A 165 -20.91 -12.26 42.87
N GLY A 166 -19.68 -11.92 43.29
CA GLY A 166 -19.13 -12.36 44.61
C GLY A 166 -18.36 -13.68 44.76
N SER A 167 -17.07 -13.64 44.45
CA SER A 167 -15.94 -14.30 45.16
C SER A 167 -16.18 -15.22 46.40
N LEU A 168 -15.66 -16.47 46.38
CA LEU A 168 -14.54 -16.96 47.24
C LEU A 168 -14.33 -18.51 47.23
N LEU A 169 -13.23 -18.97 46.63
CA LEU A 169 -12.45 -20.19 46.97
C LEU A 169 -13.24 -21.56 46.99
N PRO A 170 -12.71 -22.72 47.48
CA PRO A 170 -12.25 -23.74 46.51
C PRO A 170 -12.62 -25.22 46.77
N LYS A 171 -12.28 -26.07 45.78
CA LYS A 171 -12.02 -27.55 45.83
C LYS A 171 -13.19 -28.56 45.89
N GLU A 172 -12.96 -29.65 45.15
CA GLU A 172 -13.32 -31.06 45.41
C GLU A 172 -14.79 -31.50 45.65
N SER A 173 -15.44 -31.85 44.53
CA SER A 173 -16.06 -33.17 44.22
C SER A 173 -16.90 -33.94 45.25
N LEU A 174 -18.12 -34.34 44.83
CA LEU A 174 -18.69 -35.69 45.07
C LEU A 174 -19.82 -36.04 44.08
N ASN A 175 -20.10 -37.33 43.88
CA ASN A 175 -21.06 -37.87 42.90
C ASN A 175 -22.30 -38.51 43.54
N SER A 176 -23.49 -38.26 42.97
CA SER A 176 -24.70 -39.11 43.04
C SER A 176 -25.70 -38.62 41.98
N LEU A 177 -26.17 -39.44 41.02
CA LEU A 177 -27.24 -40.45 41.14
C LEU A 177 -28.60 -39.86 41.61
N SER A 178 -29.78 -40.19 41.07
CA SER A 178 -30.25 -40.81 39.80
C SER A 178 -31.79 -40.99 39.89
N ASN A 179 -32.45 -41.41 38.80
CA ASN A 179 -33.86 -41.88 38.73
C ASN A 179 -34.96 -40.78 38.67
N GLY A 180 -36.11 -41.01 38.02
CA GLY A 180 -36.58 -42.26 37.39
C GLY A 180 -37.72 -42.13 36.36
N ARG A 181 -38.08 -43.29 35.80
CA ARG A 181 -39.18 -43.61 34.85
C ARG A 181 -40.58 -43.60 35.53
N PRO A 182 -41.75 -43.83 34.87
CA PRO A 182 -41.98 -44.64 33.64
C PRO A 182 -43.06 -44.23 32.60
N ASP A 183 -42.97 -44.86 31.40
CA ASP A 183 -44.01 -45.46 30.51
C ASP A 183 -45.29 -44.65 30.07
N VAL A 184 -46.11 -45.00 29.06
CA VAL A 184 -46.20 -46.19 28.16
C VAL A 184 -46.86 -45.85 26.78
N HIS A 185 -46.60 -46.67 25.73
CA HIS A 185 -47.27 -46.75 24.39
C HIS A 185 -47.33 -45.49 23.47
N GLY A 186 -47.41 -45.58 22.12
CA GLY A 186 -47.18 -46.72 21.22
C GLY A 186 -47.64 -46.52 19.75
N LYS A 187 -46.78 -46.94 18.78
CA LYS A 187 -47.05 -47.43 17.40
C LYS A 187 -47.47 -46.50 16.21
N ASP A 188 -46.76 -46.76 15.09
CA ASP A 188 -47.18 -47.04 13.68
C ASP A 188 -48.16 -46.09 12.92
N GLU A 189 -47.98 -45.67 11.64
CA GLU A 189 -46.85 -45.70 10.68
C GLU A 189 -47.07 -44.83 9.38
N LYS A 190 -45.98 -44.57 8.61
CA LYS A 190 -45.83 -44.39 7.12
C LYS A 190 -46.72 -43.48 6.19
N PHE A 191 -46.01 -42.61 5.44
CA PHE A 191 -46.06 -42.33 3.96
C PHE A 191 -47.18 -41.54 3.21
N LEU A 192 -46.76 -40.97 2.05
CA LEU A 192 -47.52 -40.46 0.86
C LEU A 192 -48.47 -39.24 1.05
N LYS A 193 -48.93 -38.50 0.02
CA LYS A 193 -48.32 -37.92 -1.24
C LYS A 193 -49.39 -36.99 -1.91
N ASN A 194 -48.93 -36.13 -2.83
CA ASN A 194 -49.66 -35.61 -4.02
C ASN A 194 -50.91 -34.70 -3.91
N THR A 195 -50.82 -33.53 -4.57
CA THR A 195 -51.79 -32.87 -5.50
C THR A 195 -53.30 -32.83 -5.19
N TYR A 196 -53.99 -31.68 -5.27
CA TYR A 196 -54.63 -31.11 -6.50
C TYR A 196 -55.49 -29.86 -6.11
N LYS A 197 -56.04 -28.98 -6.98
CA LYS A 197 -55.77 -28.49 -8.37
C LYS A 197 -56.81 -27.41 -8.74
N THR A 198 -56.44 -26.34 -9.48
CA THR A 198 -57.38 -25.35 -10.11
C THR A 198 -58.26 -24.52 -9.13
N ARG A 199 -59.00 -23.46 -9.50
CA ARG A 199 -59.61 -23.11 -10.79
C ARG A 199 -59.74 -21.60 -11.07
N ILE A 200 -59.74 -21.30 -12.38
CA ILE A 200 -59.89 -20.02 -13.09
C ILE A 200 -61.27 -19.37 -12.88
N THR A 201 -61.33 -18.04 -12.87
CA THR A 201 -62.43 -17.26 -13.45
C THR A 201 -61.91 -16.00 -14.16
N TYR A 202 -62.45 -15.71 -15.35
CA TYR A 202 -62.19 -14.49 -16.15
C TYR A 202 -63.43 -13.60 -16.13
N THR A 203 -63.27 -12.28 -16.11
CA THR A 203 -64.30 -11.30 -16.48
C THR A 203 -63.69 -10.19 -17.35
N ARG A 204 -64.47 -9.69 -18.33
CA ARG A 204 -63.97 -8.86 -19.44
C ARG A 204 -65.02 -7.84 -19.92
N LYS A 205 -64.78 -6.55 -19.67
CA LYS A 205 -65.38 -5.37 -20.34
C LYS A 205 -64.25 -4.32 -20.45
N LYS A 206 -63.95 -3.64 -21.58
CA LYS A 206 -64.78 -2.81 -22.49
C LYS A 206 -65.38 -1.59 -21.77
N SER A 207 -65.29 -0.35 -22.27
CA SER A 207 -64.68 0.15 -23.53
C SER A 207 -64.69 1.69 -23.60
N CYS A 208 -63.81 2.28 -24.42
CA CYS A 208 -63.91 3.66 -25.00
C CYS A 208 -63.78 4.86 -24.02
N SER A 209 -63.43 6.09 -24.45
CA SER A 209 -62.67 6.58 -25.63
C SER A 209 -62.36 8.09 -25.47
N THR A 210 -61.62 8.71 -26.42
CA THR A 210 -61.77 10.08 -27.01
C THR A 210 -62.33 11.26 -26.19
N ASP A 211 -61.98 12.55 -26.34
CA ASP A 211 -61.03 13.36 -27.17
C ASP A 211 -61.19 14.83 -26.69
N ILE A 212 -60.42 15.90 -27.01
CA ILE A 212 -59.08 16.28 -27.53
C ILE A 212 -58.89 17.77 -27.07
N PHE A 213 -57.81 18.46 -27.48
CA PHE A 213 -57.61 19.94 -27.53
C PHE A 213 -56.87 20.62 -26.35
N THR A 214 -55.90 21.52 -26.59
CA THR A 214 -54.91 21.70 -27.69
C THR A 214 -53.94 22.83 -27.32
N LYS A 215 -52.74 22.83 -27.94
CA LYS A 215 -51.94 24.03 -28.26
C LYS A 215 -51.40 24.80 -27.01
N LYS A 216 -50.33 25.60 -27.08
CA LYS A 216 -49.67 26.30 -28.20
C LYS A 216 -48.16 26.29 -27.97
N LYS A 217 -47.35 26.17 -29.03
CA LYS A 217 -45.99 26.72 -29.01
C LYS A 217 -46.09 28.25 -29.02
N LYS A 218 -45.18 28.95 -28.33
CA LYS A 218 -44.48 30.08 -28.97
C LYS A 218 -43.11 30.32 -28.35
N ILE A 219 -42.23 30.83 -29.19
CA ILE A 219 -40.84 31.19 -28.92
C ILE A 219 -40.80 32.65 -28.44
N ILE A 220 -39.91 32.96 -27.51
CA ILE A 220 -39.30 34.28 -27.39
C ILE A 220 -37.79 34.07 -27.36
N VAL A 221 -37.06 34.85 -28.17
CA VAL A 221 -35.59 34.91 -28.16
C VAL A 221 -35.20 36.34 -27.85
N PHE A 222 -34.47 36.51 -26.76
CA PHE A 222 -33.55 37.61 -26.51
C PHE A 222 -32.32 36.98 -25.81
N GLY A 223 -31.07 37.38 -26.08
CA GLY A 223 -30.63 38.51 -26.90
C GLY A 223 -29.64 39.34 -26.10
N SER A 224 -28.38 38.91 -26.06
CA SER A 224 -27.32 39.50 -25.24
C SER A 224 -26.10 39.85 -26.07
N GLU A 225 -26.23 40.89 -26.89
CA GLU A 225 -25.06 41.52 -27.49
C GLU A 225 -24.29 42.39 -26.47
N ARG A 226 -23.00 42.50 -26.78
CA ARG A 226 -22.00 43.49 -26.40
C ARG A 226 -22.62 44.91 -26.17
N ASN A 227 -22.02 45.85 -25.44
CA ASN A 227 -20.59 46.10 -25.34
C ASN A 227 -20.21 47.19 -24.30
N SER A 228 -19.09 47.02 -23.59
CA SER A 228 -18.09 48.07 -23.20
C SER A 228 -18.46 49.30 -22.31
N LYS A 229 -17.46 49.77 -21.54
CA LYS A 229 -17.26 51.15 -21.01
C LYS A 229 -18.24 51.57 -19.88
N LYS A 230 -17.89 52.47 -18.93
CA LYS A 230 -16.69 53.29 -18.58
C LYS A 230 -16.75 53.52 -17.02
N VAL A 231 -15.72 53.86 -16.22
CA VAL A 231 -15.03 55.19 -16.02
C VAL A 231 -16.07 56.32 -15.75
N ASP A 232 -16.03 57.25 -14.79
CA ASP A 232 -15.03 58.06 -14.00
C ASP A 232 -15.65 58.33 -12.57
N VAL A 233 -15.06 58.92 -11.50
CA VAL A 233 -13.66 59.12 -10.98
C VAL A 233 -13.70 59.89 -9.61
N ARG A 234 -12.63 59.83 -8.79
CA ARG A 234 -12.31 60.66 -7.56
C ARG A 234 -13.15 60.39 -6.28
N GLY A 235 -12.69 60.75 -5.07
CA GLY A 235 -11.37 61.27 -4.63
C GLY A 235 -11.47 62.16 -3.35
N MET A 236 -10.34 62.76 -2.93
CA MET A 236 -10.19 63.76 -1.83
C MET A 236 -10.37 63.18 -0.40
N SER A 237 -9.36 63.13 0.49
CA SER A 237 -8.60 64.20 1.21
C SER A 237 -9.31 64.66 2.51
N THR A 238 -8.64 65.12 3.58
CA THR A 238 -7.22 65.48 3.85
C THR A 238 -6.66 64.70 5.09
N GLU A 239 -5.77 65.11 6.04
CA GLU A 239 -4.96 66.32 6.41
C GLU A 239 -3.79 65.93 7.36
N GLU A 240 -2.91 66.88 7.72
CA GLU A 240 -2.20 67.20 9.01
C GLU A 240 -1.90 66.14 10.12
N ASP A 241 -0.79 66.18 10.89
CA ASP A 241 0.43 67.03 10.94
C ASP A 241 1.57 66.38 11.79
N GLY A 242 2.79 66.96 11.90
CA GLY A 242 3.68 66.73 13.07
C GLY A 242 5.21 66.56 12.91
N GLU A 243 5.94 67.66 12.66
CA GLU A 243 7.32 67.99 13.11
C GLU A 243 8.60 67.11 12.83
N LYS A 244 9.47 67.66 11.96
CA LYS A 244 10.91 68.02 12.14
C LYS A 244 11.85 67.00 12.84
N THR A 245 12.95 66.57 12.20
CA THR A 245 14.29 67.26 12.19
C THR A 245 15.33 66.42 11.40
N GLN A 246 16.53 66.87 10.98
CA GLN A 246 17.05 68.16 10.44
C GLN A 246 18.52 67.96 9.92
N VAL A 247 19.05 68.86 9.06
CA VAL A 247 20.50 69.10 8.75
C VAL A 247 21.26 67.95 8.02
N ASN A 248 21.73 68.03 6.76
CA ASN A 248 22.63 68.96 6.01
C ASN A 248 24.12 68.51 6.00
N THR A 249 24.97 68.74 4.97
CA THR A 249 24.81 69.14 3.53
C THR A 249 26.11 68.82 2.74
N ASP A 250 26.13 69.19 1.44
CA ASP A 250 27.29 69.58 0.60
C ASP A 250 27.92 68.50 -0.30
N SER A 251 27.95 68.60 -1.64
CA SER A 251 28.06 69.74 -2.60
C SER A 251 29.50 70.29 -2.75
N HIS A 252 30.03 70.68 -3.93
CA HIS A 252 29.46 70.81 -5.28
C HIS A 252 30.57 70.97 -6.38
N GLN A 253 30.23 70.80 -7.68
CA GLN A 253 30.86 71.42 -8.88
C GLN A 253 32.31 70.97 -9.32
N THR A 254 32.79 71.05 -10.59
CA THR A 254 32.23 71.52 -11.90
C THR A 254 32.93 70.94 -13.17
N ASN A 255 32.17 70.89 -14.30
CA ASN A 255 32.56 71.09 -15.73
C ASN A 255 33.49 70.13 -16.54
N LYS A 256 32.88 69.34 -17.45
CA LYS A 256 32.83 69.45 -18.95
C LYS A 256 34.12 69.67 -19.81
N PRO A 257 34.11 69.43 -21.16
CA PRO A 257 33.09 68.79 -22.04
C PRO A 257 33.63 67.75 -23.10
N SER A 258 32.76 66.95 -23.74
CA SER A 258 32.55 66.91 -25.22
C SER A 258 31.77 65.67 -25.75
N GLU A 259 31.03 65.88 -26.85
CA GLU A 259 30.49 64.94 -27.88
C GLU A 259 29.41 63.85 -27.56
N ALA A 260 28.41 63.83 -28.47
CA ALA A 260 27.48 62.77 -28.91
C ALA A 260 26.62 61.94 -27.91
N GLY A 261 25.28 62.06 -28.03
CA GLY A 261 24.35 60.96 -27.67
C GLY A 261 23.12 61.30 -26.79
N GLU A 262 22.20 62.13 -27.27
CA GLU A 262 20.84 62.26 -26.68
C GLU A 262 19.97 61.01 -27.02
N THR A 263 19.05 60.49 -26.20
CA THR A 263 18.59 60.79 -24.82
C THR A 263 18.03 59.51 -24.16
N GLY A 264 17.86 59.49 -22.83
CA GLY A 264 17.21 58.38 -22.09
C GLY A 264 15.66 58.39 -22.17
N SER A 265 14.91 57.50 -21.49
CA SER A 265 15.28 56.49 -20.49
C SER A 265 14.22 55.35 -20.42
N PRO A 266 14.59 54.09 -20.12
CA PRO A 266 13.64 53.01 -19.89
C PRO A 266 13.33 52.80 -18.40
N ASN A 267 12.06 52.77 -18.02
CA ASN A 267 11.62 52.32 -16.69
C ASN A 267 10.28 51.55 -16.80
N LYS A 268 10.34 50.24 -17.09
CA LYS A 268 9.21 49.28 -16.98
C LYS A 268 9.61 47.84 -17.32
N LYS A 269 8.96 46.89 -16.63
CA LYS A 269 8.64 45.51 -17.03
C LYS A 269 9.80 44.61 -17.50
N TYR A 270 10.26 43.72 -16.63
CA TYR A 270 10.75 42.42 -17.08
C TYR A 270 9.58 41.56 -17.55
N ASN A 271 9.60 41.16 -18.82
CA ASN A 271 8.64 40.25 -19.39
C ASN A 271 9.37 39.26 -20.31
N LYS A 272 9.04 37.97 -20.14
CA LYS A 272 9.30 36.82 -21.03
C LYS A 272 10.05 37.14 -22.34
N PHE A 273 11.36 36.89 -22.38
CA PHE A 273 12.14 36.97 -23.61
C PHE A 273 12.03 35.68 -24.44
N SER A 274 11.56 35.80 -25.68
CA SER A 274 11.62 34.79 -26.72
C SER A 274 12.67 35.21 -27.75
N LEU A 275 13.58 34.31 -28.13
CA LEU A 275 14.49 34.53 -29.26
C LEU A 275 13.70 34.39 -30.58
N GLY A 276 13.85 35.37 -31.46
CA GLY A 276 13.26 35.37 -32.80
C GLY A 276 14.33 35.28 -33.88
N LEU A 277 14.14 34.37 -34.83
CA LEU A 277 14.76 34.45 -36.15
C LEU A 277 13.84 35.27 -37.08
N LYS A 278 14.43 35.88 -38.11
CA LYS A 278 13.72 36.85 -38.97
C LYS A 278 12.91 36.15 -40.06
N GLU A 279 11.70 36.65 -40.29
CA GLU A 279 11.01 36.52 -41.57
C GLU A 279 11.24 37.80 -42.40
N ASP A 280 11.35 37.65 -43.72
CA ASP A 280 11.35 38.77 -44.66
C ASP A 280 9.97 38.99 -45.29
N LYS A 281 9.75 40.18 -45.83
CA LYS A 281 8.42 40.73 -46.11
C LYS A 281 7.72 40.05 -47.30
N LYS A 282 6.40 39.84 -47.16
CA LYS A 282 5.50 39.77 -48.32
C LYS A 282 5.18 41.17 -48.85
N GLY A 283 5.16 41.31 -50.17
CA GLY A 283 4.34 42.30 -50.87
C GLY A 283 3.02 41.66 -51.30
N GLU A 284 1.98 42.47 -51.48
CA GLU A 284 0.70 42.05 -52.06
C GLU A 284 0.78 42.10 -53.58
N ASP A 285 0.17 41.14 -54.28
CA ASP A 285 -0.63 41.47 -55.47
C ASP A 285 -1.65 40.35 -55.78
N THR A 286 -2.56 40.61 -56.73
CA THR A 286 -3.79 39.82 -56.96
C THR A 286 -3.79 39.06 -58.29
N CYS A 287 -4.42 37.86 -58.35
CA CYS A 287 -5.44 37.49 -59.36
C CYS A 287 -5.93 36.02 -59.33
N THR A 288 -7.23 35.87 -59.58
CA THR A 288 -7.96 34.77 -60.30
C THR A 288 -7.85 33.29 -59.90
N ASN A 289 -9.00 32.60 -60.04
CA ASN A 289 -9.17 31.15 -59.96
C ASN A 289 -8.45 30.42 -61.13
N ASP A 290 -7.97 29.19 -60.94
CA ASP A 290 -8.76 27.99 -61.30
C ASP A 290 -8.10 26.66 -60.87
N SER A 291 -8.91 25.59 -60.93
CA SER A 291 -8.56 24.15 -60.79
C SER A 291 -8.31 23.56 -59.38
N LEU A 292 -8.83 22.34 -59.21
CA LEU A 292 -8.76 21.41 -58.06
C LEU A 292 -8.02 20.12 -58.52
N PRO A 293 -7.76 19.12 -57.65
CA PRO A 293 -7.14 19.17 -56.32
C PRO A 293 -5.99 18.13 -56.20
N GLY A 294 -5.08 18.26 -55.21
CA GLY A 294 -4.00 17.28 -55.04
C GLY A 294 -3.34 17.24 -53.66
N GLN A 295 -3.53 16.13 -52.93
CA GLN A 295 -2.72 15.61 -51.83
C GLN A 295 -2.14 16.62 -50.80
N CYS A 296 -2.87 16.83 -49.70
CA CYS A 296 -2.27 17.27 -48.44
C CYS A 296 -1.65 16.04 -47.74
N SER A 297 -0.32 15.98 -47.62
CA SER A 297 0.39 14.88 -46.97
C SER A 297 0.30 14.98 -45.44
N SER A 298 -0.32 14.00 -44.78
CA SER A 298 -0.38 13.92 -43.32
C SER A 298 0.99 13.63 -42.71
N SER A 299 1.56 14.61 -41.99
CA SER A 299 2.93 14.56 -41.44
C SER A 299 3.05 13.81 -40.10
N TYR A 300 2.20 12.80 -39.86
CA TYR A 300 2.15 12.08 -38.60
C TYR A 300 1.48 10.70 -38.74
N CYS A 301 1.92 9.73 -37.93
CA CYS A 301 1.48 8.34 -38.02
C CYS A 301 0.19 8.05 -37.21
N LYS A 302 -0.68 7.16 -37.72
CA LYS A 302 -1.91 6.71 -37.04
C LYS A 302 -2.16 5.22 -37.27
N ASN A 303 -2.71 4.52 -36.27
CA ASN A 303 -3.27 3.18 -36.46
C ASN A 303 -4.66 3.25 -37.13
N ALA A 304 -5.22 2.09 -37.49
CA ALA A 304 -6.48 2.00 -38.22
C ALA A 304 -7.71 2.53 -37.42
N ILE A 305 -7.58 2.68 -36.09
CA ILE A 305 -8.60 3.24 -35.19
C ILE A 305 -8.51 4.78 -35.13
N GLY A 306 -7.46 5.38 -35.72
CA GLY A 306 -7.22 6.82 -35.72
C GLY A 306 -6.44 7.35 -34.51
N ILE A 307 -5.85 6.45 -33.72
CA ILE A 307 -4.93 6.79 -32.63
C ILE A 307 -3.58 7.16 -33.22
N GLN A 308 -2.99 8.29 -32.78
CA GLN A 308 -1.61 8.64 -33.18
C GLN A 308 -0.63 7.65 -32.54
N THR A 309 0.27 7.11 -33.34
CA THR A 309 1.30 6.15 -32.92
C THR A 309 2.65 6.86 -32.75
N LEU A 310 3.70 6.08 -32.44
CA LEU A 310 5.07 6.51 -32.71
C LEU A 310 5.25 6.81 -34.22
N SER A 311 6.23 7.65 -34.54
CA SER A 311 6.61 7.96 -35.93
C SER A 311 7.20 6.72 -36.62
N SER A 312 7.08 6.60 -37.95
CA SER A 312 7.58 5.43 -38.69
C SER A 312 9.05 5.12 -38.37
N SER A 313 9.91 6.14 -38.35
CA SER A 313 11.34 5.99 -37.99
C SER A 313 11.54 5.31 -36.63
N LEU A 314 10.75 5.66 -35.60
CA LEU A 314 10.82 5.01 -34.29
C LEU A 314 10.16 3.62 -34.30
N ALA A 315 9.03 3.46 -35.00
CA ALA A 315 8.36 2.16 -35.12
C ALA A 315 9.25 1.13 -35.83
N ASP A 316 9.93 1.52 -36.90
CA ASP A 316 10.88 0.68 -37.66
C ASP A 316 12.10 0.30 -36.80
N GLN A 317 12.59 1.22 -35.95
CA GLN A 317 13.70 0.95 -35.02
C GLN A 317 13.30 -0.02 -33.89
N ILE A 318 12.07 0.06 -33.39
CA ILE A 318 11.62 -0.67 -32.18
C ILE A 318 10.92 -1.99 -32.52
N PHE A 319 10.16 -2.04 -33.61
CA PHE A 319 9.25 -3.14 -33.95
C PHE A 319 9.59 -3.85 -35.27
N SER A 320 10.82 -3.72 -35.76
CA SER A 320 11.33 -4.40 -36.98
C SER A 320 11.09 -5.93 -37.03
N THR A 321 10.91 -6.56 -35.87
CA THR A 321 10.68 -8.00 -35.69
C THR A 321 9.19 -8.40 -35.60
N VAL A 322 8.26 -7.45 -35.59
CA VAL A 322 6.82 -7.71 -35.40
C VAL A 322 6.15 -8.10 -36.72
N THR A 323 5.64 -9.32 -36.79
CA THR A 323 4.79 -9.77 -37.91
C THR A 323 3.40 -9.12 -37.86
N PRO A 324 2.91 -8.51 -38.96
CA PRO A 324 1.53 -8.05 -39.04
C PRO A 324 0.51 -9.18 -38.83
N LYS A 325 -0.67 -8.82 -38.30
CA LYS A 325 -1.83 -9.73 -38.23
C LYS A 325 -2.33 -10.13 -39.61
N ASP A 326 -3.02 -11.26 -39.69
CA ASP A 326 -3.80 -11.64 -40.87
C ASP A 326 -4.86 -10.57 -41.18
N ALA A 327 -4.96 -10.17 -42.45
CA ALA A 327 -5.79 -9.03 -42.87
C ALA A 327 -7.29 -9.20 -42.54
N GLN A 328 -7.79 -10.44 -42.46
CA GLN A 328 -9.16 -10.71 -42.02
C GLN A 328 -9.32 -10.52 -40.50
N GLU A 329 -8.39 -11.02 -39.68
CA GLU A 329 -8.44 -10.83 -38.22
C GLU A 329 -8.33 -9.34 -37.87
N ALA A 330 -7.44 -8.60 -38.54
CA ALA A 330 -7.30 -7.16 -38.39
C ALA A 330 -8.59 -6.38 -38.75
N GLN A 331 -9.35 -6.83 -39.75
CA GLN A 331 -10.64 -6.22 -40.11
C GLN A 331 -11.75 -6.57 -39.09
N GLU A 332 -11.83 -7.82 -38.65
CA GLU A 332 -12.74 -8.26 -37.57
C GLU A 332 -12.44 -7.49 -36.25
N ASP A 333 -11.16 -7.27 -35.94
CA ASP A 333 -10.70 -6.47 -34.81
C ASP A 333 -11.06 -4.98 -34.93
N LEU A 334 -10.89 -4.39 -36.11
CA LEU A 334 -11.26 -3.01 -36.41
C LEU A 334 -12.76 -2.79 -36.16
N GLU A 335 -13.62 -3.68 -36.67
CA GLU A 335 -15.06 -3.57 -36.57
C GLU A 335 -15.54 -3.71 -35.12
N ARG A 336 -15.03 -4.70 -34.37
CA ARG A 336 -15.30 -4.83 -32.93
C ARG A 336 -14.86 -3.59 -32.14
N SER A 337 -13.68 -3.05 -32.46
CA SER A 337 -13.13 -1.84 -31.81
C SER A 337 -13.98 -0.60 -32.10
N ARG A 338 -14.40 -0.43 -33.37
CA ARG A 338 -15.29 0.63 -33.80
C ARG A 338 -16.63 0.58 -33.09
N ASP A 339 -17.28 -0.58 -33.04
CA ASP A 339 -18.60 -0.71 -32.43
C ASP A 339 -18.57 -0.46 -30.91
N HIS A 340 -17.52 -0.92 -30.23
CA HIS A 340 -17.27 -0.60 -28.82
C HIS A 340 -17.08 0.91 -28.58
N LEU A 341 -16.26 1.57 -29.40
CA LEU A 341 -16.04 3.03 -29.31
C LEU A 341 -17.27 3.83 -29.73
N GLN A 342 -18.15 3.30 -30.60
CA GLN A 342 -19.45 3.92 -30.92
C GLN A 342 -20.44 3.77 -29.76
N ALA A 343 -20.53 2.59 -29.13
CA ALA A 343 -21.39 2.35 -27.97
C ALA A 343 -21.06 3.26 -26.77
N HIS A 344 -19.79 3.61 -26.59
CA HIS A 344 -19.34 4.58 -25.58
C HIS A 344 -19.26 6.04 -26.08
N GLY A 345 -19.68 6.32 -27.32
CA GLY A 345 -19.74 7.67 -27.89
C GLY A 345 -18.37 8.35 -28.01
N LEU A 346 -17.31 7.59 -28.32
CA LEU A 346 -15.93 8.06 -28.47
C LEU A 346 -15.45 8.08 -29.93
N TRP A 347 -16.00 7.22 -30.78
CA TRP A 347 -15.68 7.14 -32.20
C TRP A 347 -15.85 8.49 -32.93
N ASN A 348 -14.98 8.76 -33.93
CA ASN A 348 -14.93 10.01 -34.71
C ASN A 348 -14.70 11.32 -33.91
N LYS A 349 -14.20 11.28 -32.66
CA LYS A 349 -13.81 12.50 -31.93
C LYS A 349 -12.43 13.03 -32.35
N GLU A 350 -12.27 14.35 -32.30
CA GLU A 350 -11.03 15.02 -32.71
C GLU A 350 -9.90 14.86 -31.68
N SER A 351 -8.90 14.07 -32.06
CA SER A 351 -7.62 13.95 -31.35
C SER A 351 -6.80 15.24 -31.41
N SER A 352 -6.14 15.64 -30.32
CA SER A 352 -4.99 16.55 -30.41
C SER A 352 -3.83 15.81 -31.07
N VAL A 353 -3.32 16.33 -32.17
CA VAL A 353 -2.17 15.76 -32.91
C VAL A 353 -0.88 16.44 -32.46
N ILE A 354 0.17 15.66 -32.27
CA ILE A 354 1.54 16.11 -32.01
C ILE A 354 2.32 15.94 -33.33
N PRO A 355 3.27 16.83 -33.71
CA PRO A 355 4.14 16.55 -34.85
C PRO A 355 5.02 15.32 -34.59
N ASP A 356 5.23 14.49 -35.60
CA ASP A 356 6.18 13.38 -35.53
C ASP A 356 7.64 13.90 -35.51
N TYR A 357 8.52 13.20 -34.80
CA TYR A 357 9.95 13.50 -34.72
C TYR A 357 10.79 12.30 -35.22
N ASP A 358 11.88 12.57 -35.94
CA ASP A 358 12.90 11.58 -36.31
C ASP A 358 13.94 11.47 -35.19
N LEU A 359 13.62 10.68 -34.16
CA LEU A 359 14.56 10.36 -33.08
C LEU A 359 15.29 9.05 -33.43
N LYS A 360 16.62 9.10 -33.41
CA LYS A 360 17.49 7.93 -33.59
C LYS A 360 17.88 7.38 -32.24
N LEU A 361 17.51 6.13 -32.00
CA LEU A 361 17.75 5.45 -30.74
C LEU A 361 19.20 4.96 -30.65
N PRO A 362 19.73 4.76 -29.42
CA PRO A 362 20.89 3.92 -29.20
C PRO A 362 20.72 2.55 -29.87
N PRO A 363 21.77 1.97 -30.48
CA PRO A 363 21.68 0.62 -31.02
C PRO A 363 21.37 -0.36 -29.89
N LEU A 364 20.26 -1.09 -30.04
CA LEU A 364 19.84 -2.16 -29.14
C LEU A 364 20.82 -3.33 -29.24
N GLU A 365 20.99 -4.08 -28.16
CA GLU A 365 21.86 -5.27 -28.16
C GLU A 365 21.19 -6.50 -28.83
N ASP A 366 19.87 -6.45 -29.03
CA ASP A 366 19.07 -7.45 -29.76
C ASP A 366 17.83 -6.76 -30.40
N PRO A 367 17.34 -7.18 -31.59
CA PRO A 367 16.15 -6.61 -32.23
C PRO A 367 14.79 -7.09 -31.67
N ASP A 368 14.73 -8.03 -30.73
CA ASP A 368 13.56 -8.25 -29.87
C ASP A 368 13.75 -7.52 -28.52
N LEU A 369 12.81 -6.64 -28.14
CA LEU A 369 12.91 -5.86 -26.90
C LEU A 369 13.01 -6.71 -25.62
N ASP A 370 12.28 -7.83 -25.53
CA ASP A 370 12.35 -8.74 -24.38
C ASP A 370 13.74 -9.37 -24.30
N GLN A 371 14.32 -9.74 -25.44
CA GLN A 371 15.68 -10.27 -25.50
C GLN A 371 16.75 -9.19 -25.21
N HIS A 372 16.58 -7.96 -25.71
CA HIS A 372 17.45 -6.83 -25.37
C HIS A 372 17.45 -6.57 -23.84
N PHE A 373 16.27 -6.47 -23.23
CA PHE A 373 16.14 -6.28 -21.78
C PHE A 373 16.64 -7.49 -20.97
N ARG A 374 16.62 -8.72 -21.52
CA ARG A 374 17.30 -9.87 -20.90
C ARG A 374 18.82 -9.68 -20.92
N VAL A 375 19.42 -9.37 -22.06
CA VAL A 375 20.87 -9.20 -22.22
C VAL A 375 21.40 -8.13 -21.26
N ILE A 376 20.89 -6.90 -21.33
CA ILE A 376 21.44 -5.79 -20.54
C ILE A 376 21.20 -5.94 -19.04
N ALA A 377 20.16 -6.69 -18.63
CA ALA A 377 19.94 -7.01 -17.22
C ALA A 377 20.84 -8.14 -16.73
N GLU A 378 21.08 -9.17 -17.56
CA GLU A 378 21.95 -10.28 -17.22
C GLU A 378 23.39 -9.78 -17.04
N GLU A 379 23.91 -8.96 -17.96
CA GLU A 379 25.21 -8.28 -17.83
C GLU A 379 25.33 -7.50 -16.51
N GLN A 380 24.29 -6.77 -16.12
CA GLN A 380 24.28 -5.94 -14.90
C GLN A 380 24.18 -6.74 -13.60
N CYS A 381 23.69 -7.98 -13.63
CA CYS A 381 23.42 -8.79 -12.42
C CYS A 381 24.19 -10.12 -12.32
N ALA A 382 24.75 -10.66 -13.42
CA ALA A 382 25.49 -11.92 -13.42
C ALA A 382 26.66 -11.94 -12.42
N PRO A 383 27.53 -10.91 -12.31
CA PRO A 383 28.61 -10.92 -11.31
C PRO A 383 28.10 -11.05 -9.87
N TYR A 384 26.90 -10.53 -9.58
CA TYR A 384 26.27 -10.65 -8.27
C TYR A 384 25.56 -12.00 -8.10
N LYS A 385 24.98 -12.57 -9.16
CA LYS A 385 24.45 -13.95 -9.15
C LYS A 385 25.55 -14.96 -8.87
N ASP A 386 26.70 -14.84 -9.53
CA ASP A 386 27.82 -15.77 -9.39
C ASP A 386 28.39 -15.73 -7.96
N LEU A 387 28.58 -14.53 -7.40
CA LEU A 387 28.97 -14.34 -6.00
C LEU A 387 27.95 -14.93 -5.01
N LEU A 388 26.64 -14.82 -5.28
CA LEU A 388 25.60 -15.43 -4.46
C LEU A 388 25.54 -16.95 -4.62
N ASN A 389 25.78 -17.48 -5.82
CA ASN A 389 25.86 -18.91 -6.09
C ASN A 389 27.07 -19.54 -5.42
N GLN A 390 28.22 -18.86 -5.41
CA GLN A 390 29.40 -19.23 -4.62
C GLN A 390 29.06 -19.25 -3.12
N LEU A 391 28.44 -18.20 -2.61
CA LEU A 391 28.07 -18.10 -1.19
C LEU A 391 27.03 -19.17 -0.78
N VAL A 392 26.07 -19.51 -1.65
CA VAL A 392 25.03 -20.54 -1.39
C VAL A 392 25.53 -21.96 -1.61
N GLY A 393 26.52 -22.15 -2.48
CA GLY A 393 27.10 -23.47 -2.81
C GLY A 393 28.23 -23.91 -1.87
N ALA A 394 28.79 -23.01 -1.08
CA ALA A 394 29.81 -23.32 -0.07
C ALA A 394 29.19 -23.82 1.25
N ASP A 395 29.86 -24.77 1.89
CA ASP A 395 29.58 -25.13 3.29
C ASP A 395 29.96 -23.97 4.23
N LEU A 396 29.24 -23.85 5.35
CA LEU A 396 29.54 -22.83 6.36
C LEU A 396 30.92 -23.08 7.01
N PRO A 397 31.82 -22.07 7.06
CA PRO A 397 33.10 -22.21 7.74
C PRO A 397 32.92 -22.47 9.24
N TYR A 398 33.93 -23.10 9.86
CA TYR A 398 33.87 -23.54 11.24
C TYR A 398 33.52 -22.39 12.20
N PHE A 399 32.54 -22.61 13.07
CA PHE A 399 31.98 -21.57 13.92
C PHE A 399 32.94 -21.24 15.08
N PRO A 400 33.35 -19.97 15.28
CA PRO A 400 34.30 -19.59 16.33
C PRO A 400 33.83 -19.99 17.73
N SER A 401 34.69 -20.71 18.46
CA SER A 401 34.47 -21.08 19.87
C SER A 401 34.51 -19.86 20.80
N GLU A 402 35.33 -18.87 20.45
CA GLU A 402 35.58 -17.64 21.18
C GLU A 402 35.70 -16.49 20.18
N TRP A 403 35.18 -15.32 20.54
CA TRP A 403 35.24 -14.10 19.73
C TRP A 403 36.23 -13.12 20.37
N HIS A 404 37.02 -12.42 19.55
CA HIS A 404 38.04 -11.50 20.03
C HIS A 404 37.52 -10.06 20.08
N PHE A 405 37.71 -9.41 21.23
CA PHE A 405 37.20 -8.06 21.50
C PHE A 405 38.22 -6.99 21.09
N TYR A 406 38.33 -6.75 19.79
CA TYR A 406 39.22 -5.76 19.18
C TYR A 406 38.43 -4.75 18.34
N PRO A 407 38.87 -3.48 18.26
CA PRO A 407 38.20 -2.47 17.44
C PRO A 407 38.46 -2.73 15.95
N GLY A 408 37.48 -2.43 15.10
CA GLY A 408 37.57 -2.77 13.67
C GLY A 408 37.28 -4.25 13.40
N TRP A 409 37.69 -4.75 12.23
CA TRP A 409 37.39 -6.12 11.81
C TRP A 409 38.43 -7.15 12.29
N THR A 410 37.95 -8.30 12.74
CA THR A 410 38.74 -9.51 12.96
C THR A 410 38.18 -10.65 12.10
N ARG A 411 39.02 -11.28 11.28
CA ARG A 411 38.75 -12.49 10.50
C ARG A 411 39.12 -13.73 11.32
N TYR A 412 38.32 -14.79 11.20
CA TYR A 412 38.55 -16.09 11.83
C TYR A 412 38.72 -17.16 10.75
N ASN A 413 39.80 -17.91 10.86
CA ASN A 413 40.22 -18.93 9.90
C ASN A 413 39.72 -20.32 10.35
N SER A 414 39.66 -21.28 9.41
CA SER A 414 39.14 -22.64 9.66
C SER A 414 39.99 -23.50 10.61
N ASP A 415 41.23 -23.09 10.88
CA ASP A 415 42.15 -23.71 11.84
C ASP A 415 42.00 -23.15 13.27
N GLY A 416 41.11 -22.19 13.47
CA GLY A 416 40.91 -21.49 14.75
C GLY A 416 41.82 -20.28 14.96
N THR A 417 42.75 -19.98 14.04
CA THR A 417 43.54 -18.74 14.09
C THR A 417 42.68 -17.54 13.69
N TYR A 418 43.09 -16.34 14.11
CA TYR A 418 42.41 -15.09 13.81
C TYR A 418 43.41 -13.99 13.43
N THR A 419 42.94 -13.02 12.64
CA THR A 419 43.75 -11.89 12.16
C THR A 419 42.88 -10.64 12.06
N GLN A 420 43.38 -9.49 12.54
CA GLN A 420 42.75 -8.21 12.21
C GLN A 420 42.88 -7.92 10.71
N VAL A 421 41.87 -7.27 10.14
CA VAL A 421 41.81 -6.83 8.74
C VAL A 421 41.13 -5.46 8.68
N ASP A 422 41.38 -4.67 7.63
CA ASP A 422 40.74 -3.36 7.49
C ASP A 422 39.25 -3.48 7.10
N PHE A 423 38.92 -4.46 6.27
CA PHE A 423 37.57 -4.81 5.81
C PHE A 423 37.54 -6.29 5.37
N PRO A 424 36.36 -6.93 5.17
CA PRO A 424 36.30 -8.34 4.78
C PRO A 424 36.91 -8.61 3.41
N ASP A 425 37.86 -9.54 3.33
CA ASP A 425 38.57 -9.87 2.08
C ASP A 425 37.60 -10.35 0.98
N CYS A 426 36.66 -11.23 1.36
CA CYS A 426 35.76 -11.91 0.44
C CYS A 426 34.73 -10.96 -0.21
N HIS A 427 34.45 -11.22 -1.49
CA HIS A 427 33.52 -10.42 -2.30
C HIS A 427 32.02 -10.72 -2.02
N ALA A 428 31.72 -11.82 -1.33
CA ALA A 428 30.37 -12.20 -0.93
C ALA A 428 30.32 -12.48 0.57
N ILE A 429 29.40 -11.81 1.28
CA ILE A 429 29.17 -12.02 2.71
C ILE A 429 27.68 -12.01 3.06
N VAL A 430 27.30 -12.75 4.10
CA VAL A 430 26.09 -12.47 4.90
C VAL A 430 26.52 -11.61 6.08
N PHE A 431 25.74 -10.59 6.43
CA PHE A 431 26.10 -9.49 7.33
C PHE A 431 24.90 -9.04 8.18
N ASP A 432 25.15 -8.69 9.44
CA ASP A 432 24.16 -8.23 10.44
C ASP A 432 24.82 -7.24 11.42
N VAL A 433 24.12 -6.17 11.80
CA VAL A 433 24.64 -5.07 12.65
C VAL A 433 23.71 -4.79 13.83
N GLU A 434 24.21 -4.95 15.06
CA GLU A 434 23.51 -4.57 16.28
C GLU A 434 23.99 -3.22 16.85
N VAL A 435 23.06 -2.52 17.50
CA VAL A 435 23.17 -1.11 17.89
C VAL A 435 22.64 -0.92 19.30
N CYS A 436 23.43 -0.32 20.20
CA CYS A 436 23.00 0.03 21.54
C CYS A 436 22.06 1.25 21.52
N VAL A 437 20.75 1.01 21.42
CA VAL A 437 19.71 2.01 21.11
C VAL A 437 19.59 3.13 22.15
N LYS A 438 20.07 2.91 23.38
CA LYS A 438 20.14 3.95 24.43
C LYS A 438 21.29 4.94 24.27
N GLU A 439 22.35 4.53 23.61
CA GLU A 439 23.64 5.24 23.56
C GLU A 439 23.82 5.96 22.20
N GLY A 440 23.07 5.55 21.16
CA GLY A 440 22.98 6.26 19.89
C GLY A 440 22.36 5.41 18.77
N SER A 441 22.61 5.80 17.51
CA SER A 441 22.32 4.97 16.33
C SER A 441 23.57 4.44 15.60
N GLN A 442 24.76 4.75 16.13
CA GLN A 442 26.07 4.25 15.65
C GLN A 442 26.14 2.71 15.72
N PRO A 443 26.86 2.05 14.81
CA PRO A 443 27.13 0.61 14.90
C PRO A 443 27.84 0.28 16.22
N THR A 444 27.42 -0.80 16.90
CA THR A 444 28.02 -1.25 18.17
C THR A 444 28.82 -2.53 17.96
N LEU A 445 28.17 -3.54 17.34
CA LEU A 445 28.78 -4.79 16.90
C LEU A 445 28.27 -5.13 15.50
N ALA A 446 29.09 -5.81 14.70
CA ALA A 446 28.63 -6.48 13.50
C ALA A 446 29.26 -7.86 13.35
N THR A 447 28.56 -8.76 12.68
CA THR A 447 29.06 -10.10 12.36
C THR A 447 28.89 -10.36 10.88
N ALA A 448 29.84 -11.08 10.27
CA ALA A 448 29.72 -11.54 8.90
C ALA A 448 30.22 -12.97 8.73
N VAL A 449 29.72 -13.65 7.68
CA VAL A 449 30.25 -14.93 7.20
C VAL A 449 30.35 -14.92 5.68
N SER A 450 31.39 -15.57 5.17
CA SER A 450 31.68 -15.74 3.73
C SER A 450 31.72 -17.22 3.37
N ASP A 451 32.13 -17.52 2.14
CA ASP A 451 32.46 -18.87 1.65
C ASP A 451 33.65 -19.53 2.38
N LYS A 452 34.43 -18.77 3.16
CA LYS A 452 35.72 -19.22 3.75
C LYS A 452 35.93 -18.86 5.22
N TYR A 453 35.43 -17.71 5.64
CA TYR A 453 35.77 -17.10 6.93
C TYR A 453 34.53 -16.54 7.64
N TRP A 454 34.58 -16.58 8.97
CA TRP A 454 33.78 -15.72 9.84
C TRP A 454 34.50 -14.40 10.09
N TYR A 455 33.75 -13.34 10.39
CA TYR A 455 34.29 -12.05 10.78
C TYR A 455 33.45 -11.43 11.91
N SER A 456 34.11 -10.69 12.80
CA SER A 456 33.47 -9.82 13.79
C SER A 456 34.01 -8.40 13.69
N TRP A 457 33.16 -7.41 13.93
CA TRP A 457 33.53 -6.01 14.04
C TRP A 457 33.06 -5.44 15.37
N CYS A 458 33.92 -4.67 16.05
CA CYS A 458 33.56 -3.94 17.27
C CYS A 458 33.84 -2.45 17.11
N SER A 459 32.93 -1.61 17.62
CA SER A 459 33.07 -0.15 17.52
C SER A 459 34.16 0.39 18.45
N GLN A 460 34.74 1.53 18.04
CA GLN A 460 35.75 2.25 18.81
C GLN A 460 35.26 2.61 20.23
N CYS A 461 34.02 3.08 20.38
CA CYS A 461 33.44 3.45 21.67
C CYS A 461 33.06 2.23 22.52
N LEU A 462 32.73 1.09 21.89
CA LEU A 462 32.49 -0.15 22.62
C LEU A 462 33.79 -0.67 23.27
N VAL A 463 34.91 -0.65 22.55
CA VAL A 463 36.20 -1.14 23.10
C VAL A 463 36.88 -0.09 24.00
N HIS A 464 36.81 1.20 23.67
CA HIS A 464 37.47 2.28 24.41
C HIS A 464 36.44 3.13 25.19
N PRO A 465 36.22 2.88 26.50
CA PRO A 465 35.18 3.56 27.27
C PRO A 465 35.42 5.07 27.49
N GLU A 466 36.62 5.57 27.21
CA GLU A 466 36.97 7.00 27.27
C GLU A 466 36.52 7.79 26.03
N LYS A 467 36.06 7.12 24.98
CA LYS A 467 35.44 7.77 23.80
C LYS A 467 33.93 7.91 24.03
N GLU A 468 33.48 9.13 24.33
CA GLU A 468 32.05 9.45 24.37
C GLU A 468 31.41 9.33 22.97
N HIS A 469 30.12 8.98 22.92
CA HIS A 469 29.36 9.02 21.67
C HIS A 469 29.08 10.47 21.27
N SER A 470 29.41 10.84 20.04
CA SER A 470 28.98 12.11 19.44
C SER A 470 27.59 11.98 18.80
N ASP A 471 26.77 13.01 18.92
CA ASP A 471 25.54 13.18 18.12
C ASP A 471 25.83 13.39 16.61
N SER A 472 27.08 13.72 16.24
CA SER A 472 27.50 13.94 14.85
C SER A 472 28.22 12.74 14.24
N PHE A 473 27.68 12.16 13.18
CA PHE A 473 28.25 11.01 12.48
C PHE A 473 29.28 11.45 11.43
N THR A 474 30.49 10.89 11.52
CA THR A 474 31.54 10.97 10.50
C THR A 474 31.58 9.67 9.68
N LEU A 475 32.46 9.61 8.67
CA LEU A 475 32.74 8.36 7.95
C LEU A 475 33.60 7.38 8.76
N GLU A 476 34.33 7.84 9.78
CA GLU A 476 35.19 6.99 10.64
C GLU A 476 34.38 6.16 11.65
N ASP A 477 33.18 6.62 12.01
CA ASP A 477 32.24 5.92 12.90
C ASP A 477 31.55 4.70 12.25
N LEU A 478 31.77 4.47 10.94
CA LEU A 478 31.03 3.52 10.11
C LEU A 478 31.83 2.27 9.77
N ILE A 479 31.13 1.19 9.46
CA ILE A 479 31.71 -0.11 9.13
C ILE A 479 32.23 -0.09 7.69
N PRO A 480 33.54 -0.29 7.44
CA PRO A 480 34.08 -0.43 6.09
C PRO A 480 33.81 -1.82 5.51
N LEU A 481 33.53 -1.92 4.22
CA LEU A 481 33.29 -3.20 3.50
C LEU A 481 34.05 -3.35 2.17
N GLN A 482 34.74 -2.31 1.70
CA GLN A 482 35.49 -2.30 0.42
C GLN A 482 36.86 -1.62 0.48
N SER A 483 37.14 -0.88 1.56
CA SER A 483 38.23 0.09 1.64
C SER A 483 38.80 0.19 3.05
N SER A 484 40.07 0.57 3.19
CA SER A 484 40.67 0.96 4.47
C SER A 484 40.47 2.46 4.71
N ASP A 485 40.93 3.29 3.77
CA ASP A 485 40.83 4.76 3.74
C ASP A 485 39.40 5.28 3.46
N THR A 486 39.10 6.51 3.90
CA THR A 486 37.83 7.23 3.69
C THR A 486 37.78 8.03 2.38
N SER A 487 38.91 8.28 1.73
CA SER A 487 38.94 9.03 0.46
C SER A 487 38.23 8.26 -0.68
N GLN A 488 37.45 8.94 -1.52
CA GLN A 488 36.59 8.29 -2.53
C GLN A 488 37.36 7.67 -3.73
N HIS A 489 38.69 7.62 -3.69
CA HIS A 489 39.57 7.16 -4.76
C HIS A 489 40.09 5.73 -4.52
N HIS A 490 39.17 4.75 -4.48
CA HIS A 490 39.52 3.35 -4.15
C HIS A 490 39.98 2.52 -5.36
N GLU A 491 41.07 1.77 -5.18
CA GLU A 491 41.60 0.78 -6.12
C GLU A 491 40.60 -0.35 -6.45
N ASN A 492 39.64 -0.63 -5.55
CA ASN A 492 38.64 -1.70 -5.67
C ASN A 492 37.22 -1.19 -6.00
N ARG A 493 37.04 0.09 -6.38
CA ARG A 493 35.70 0.71 -6.56
C ARG A 493 34.79 -0.05 -7.52
N ASP A 494 35.35 -0.51 -8.64
CA ASP A 494 34.59 -1.14 -9.73
C ASP A 494 34.41 -2.65 -9.54
N VAL A 495 35.09 -3.26 -8.55
CA VAL A 495 35.04 -4.70 -8.28
C VAL A 495 33.68 -5.08 -7.67
N PRO A 496 32.90 -5.99 -8.29
CA PRO A 496 31.62 -6.44 -7.75
C PRO A 496 31.78 -7.04 -6.34
N ARG A 497 30.92 -6.59 -5.42
CA ARG A 497 30.79 -7.14 -4.07
C ARG A 497 29.32 -7.22 -3.68
N VAL A 498 28.91 -8.30 -3.01
CA VAL A 498 27.52 -8.53 -2.58
C VAL A 498 27.42 -8.76 -1.07
N VAL A 499 26.48 -8.05 -0.45
CA VAL A 499 26.17 -8.13 0.99
C VAL A 499 24.74 -8.63 1.15
N VAL A 500 24.57 -9.76 1.81
CA VAL A 500 23.26 -10.34 2.13
C VAL A 500 22.91 -10.04 3.58
N GLY A 501 21.66 -9.68 3.85
CA GLY A 501 21.15 -9.56 5.21
C GLY A 501 19.67 -9.89 5.32
N HIS A 502 19.09 -9.62 6.49
CA HIS A 502 17.65 -9.77 6.71
C HIS A 502 17.06 -8.45 7.23
N ASN A 503 16.23 -7.80 6.41
CA ASN A 503 15.96 -6.36 6.52
C ASN A 503 17.26 -5.54 6.36
N VAL A 504 18.10 -5.92 5.38
CA VAL A 504 19.48 -5.42 5.18
C VAL A 504 19.60 -3.90 5.05
N SER A 505 18.50 -3.20 4.79
CA SER A 505 18.46 -1.74 4.76
C SER A 505 18.73 -1.09 6.13
N TYR A 506 18.59 -1.83 7.23
CA TYR A 506 18.97 -1.38 8.58
C TYR A 506 20.49 -1.49 8.80
N ASP A 507 21.11 -2.54 8.29
CA ASP A 507 22.56 -2.77 8.36
C ASP A 507 23.31 -1.83 7.40
N ARG A 508 22.74 -1.63 6.20
CA ARG A 508 23.26 -0.77 5.13
C ARG A 508 23.54 0.66 5.59
N ILE A 509 22.73 1.25 6.48
CA ILE A 509 22.97 2.62 6.98
C ILE A 509 24.14 2.72 7.97
N ARG A 510 24.81 1.60 8.28
CA ARG A 510 26.08 1.58 9.03
C ARG A 510 27.29 1.28 8.14
N VAL A 511 27.11 1.06 6.84
CA VAL A 511 28.19 0.77 5.89
C VAL A 511 28.75 2.08 5.34
N ARG A 512 30.05 2.31 5.53
CA ARG A 512 30.75 3.55 5.19
C ARG A 512 30.59 3.93 3.71
N GLU A 513 30.83 2.97 2.82
CA GLU A 513 30.87 3.22 1.37
C GLU A 513 29.51 3.58 0.74
N GLN A 514 28.42 3.54 1.52
CA GLN A 514 27.10 3.96 1.04
C GLN A 514 26.88 5.46 1.08
N TYR A 515 27.63 6.16 1.92
CA TYR A 515 27.53 7.61 2.13
C TYR A 515 28.41 8.42 1.18
N PHE A 516 29.36 7.81 0.46
CA PHE A 516 30.08 8.51 -0.61
C PHE A 516 29.12 9.13 -1.62
N MET A 517 29.53 10.25 -2.24
CA MET A 517 28.74 10.91 -3.28
C MET A 517 28.77 10.06 -4.55
N GLU A 518 29.97 9.65 -4.96
CA GLU A 518 30.17 8.78 -6.10
C GLU A 518 29.87 7.30 -5.76
N GLY A 519 29.27 6.57 -6.69
CA GLY A 519 28.80 5.19 -6.47
C GLY A 519 29.89 4.13 -6.65
N THR A 520 29.74 2.99 -5.95
CA THR A 520 30.62 1.82 -6.02
C THR A 520 29.90 0.58 -6.60
N SER A 521 30.68 -0.47 -6.91
CA SER A 521 30.16 -1.78 -7.32
C SER A 521 29.63 -2.67 -6.18
N LEU A 522 29.44 -2.15 -4.97
CA LEU A 522 28.75 -2.87 -3.89
C LEU A 522 27.25 -2.97 -4.19
N ARG A 523 26.62 -4.12 -3.91
CA ARG A 523 25.15 -4.29 -3.95
C ARG A 523 24.67 -5.09 -2.75
N PHE A 524 23.39 -4.89 -2.39
CA PHE A 524 22.77 -5.48 -1.21
C PHE A 524 21.60 -6.39 -1.60
N VAL A 525 21.48 -7.53 -0.93
CA VAL A 525 20.38 -8.49 -1.13
C VAL A 525 19.67 -8.73 0.19
N ASP A 526 18.39 -8.35 0.23
CA ASP A 526 17.55 -8.49 1.41
C ASP A 526 16.73 -9.77 1.38
N THR A 527 17.07 -10.74 2.24
CA THR A 527 16.28 -11.97 2.39
C THR A 527 14.84 -11.70 2.84
N MET A 528 14.55 -10.58 3.53
CA MET A 528 13.19 -10.21 3.87
C MET A 528 12.39 -9.81 2.61
N SER A 529 12.94 -8.97 1.73
CA SER A 529 12.35 -8.61 0.44
C SER A 529 12.16 -9.81 -0.49
N LEU A 530 13.17 -10.67 -0.64
CA LEU A 530 13.04 -11.92 -1.42
C LEU A 530 11.90 -12.80 -0.86
N HIS A 531 11.81 -12.93 0.47
CA HIS A 531 10.74 -13.69 1.11
C HIS A 531 9.36 -13.05 0.92
N ILE A 532 9.23 -11.72 1.03
CA ILE A 532 7.94 -11.03 0.87
C ILE A 532 7.38 -11.24 -0.54
N ALA A 533 8.23 -11.14 -1.57
CA ALA A 533 7.85 -11.42 -2.95
C ALA A 533 7.50 -12.91 -3.16
N ALA A 534 8.29 -13.84 -2.62
CA ALA A 534 8.11 -15.27 -2.83
C ALA A 534 6.93 -15.88 -2.03
N SER A 535 6.82 -15.57 -0.74
CA SER A 535 5.97 -16.25 0.25
C SER A 535 5.39 -15.32 1.32
N GLY A 536 5.46 -14.00 1.14
CA GLY A 536 4.88 -13.03 2.07
C GLY A 536 3.36 -13.03 2.08
N LEU A 537 2.77 -12.85 3.26
CA LEU A 537 1.31 -12.82 3.48
C LEU A 537 0.71 -11.42 3.25
N VAL A 538 -0.56 -11.37 2.82
CA VAL A 538 -1.34 -10.11 2.70
C VAL A 538 -1.87 -9.60 4.04
N SER A 539 -2.33 -8.35 4.11
CA SER A 539 -2.86 -7.74 5.34
C SER A 539 -4.00 -8.55 6.00
N GLU A 540 -4.93 -9.06 5.20
CA GLU A 540 -6.03 -9.93 5.63
C GLU A 540 -5.51 -11.27 6.18
N GLN A 541 -4.56 -11.90 5.49
CA GLN A 541 -3.93 -13.15 5.93
C GLN A 541 -3.10 -12.97 7.22
N ARG A 542 -2.31 -11.89 7.33
CA ARG A 542 -1.61 -11.53 8.58
C ARG A 542 -2.60 -11.35 9.73
N THR A 543 -3.74 -10.69 9.48
CA THR A 543 -4.82 -10.53 10.47
C THR A 543 -5.42 -11.88 10.88
N LEU A 544 -5.62 -12.80 9.94
CA LEU A 544 -6.09 -14.16 10.24
C LEU A 544 -5.06 -14.96 11.05
N VAL A 545 -3.77 -14.90 10.69
CA VAL A 545 -2.68 -15.55 11.45
C VAL A 545 -2.60 -15.01 12.88
N MET A 546 -2.69 -13.70 13.09
CA MET A 546 -2.69 -13.10 14.44
C MET A 546 -3.89 -13.54 15.27
N LYS A 547 -5.11 -13.52 14.71
CA LYS A 547 -6.31 -14.04 15.40
C LYS A 547 -6.19 -15.53 15.75
N ASN A 548 -5.59 -16.32 14.86
CA ASN A 548 -5.39 -17.75 15.04
C ASN A 548 -4.27 -18.09 16.05
N LYS A 549 -3.21 -17.26 16.14
CA LYS A 549 -2.19 -17.36 17.20
C LYS A 549 -2.80 -17.12 18.59
N ASN A 550 -3.86 -16.31 18.67
CA ASN A 550 -4.57 -15.95 19.91
C ASN A 550 -5.85 -16.78 20.16
N SER A 551 -6.05 -17.91 19.47
CA SER A 551 -7.26 -18.74 19.64
C SER A 551 -6.92 -20.15 20.13
N ASP A 552 -7.74 -20.66 21.04
CA ASP A 552 -7.62 -22.03 21.58
C ASP A 552 -7.76 -23.09 20.48
N LYS A 553 -8.61 -22.81 19.47
CA LYS A 553 -8.82 -23.67 18.30
C LYS A 553 -7.98 -23.20 17.12
N LYS A 554 -6.72 -23.64 17.07
CA LYS A 554 -5.76 -23.33 15.99
C LYS A 554 -6.20 -23.97 14.67
N ILE A 555 -6.77 -23.16 13.78
CA ILE A 555 -7.09 -23.52 12.39
C ILE A 555 -5.80 -23.56 11.58
N ARG A 556 -5.68 -24.48 10.60
CA ARG A 556 -4.66 -24.42 9.55
C ARG A 556 -5.33 -24.36 8.20
N LEU A 557 -4.98 -23.36 7.39
CA LEU A 557 -5.49 -23.16 6.03
C LEU A 557 -4.38 -23.49 5.01
N PRO A 558 -4.68 -23.93 3.77
CA PRO A 558 -3.66 -24.40 2.83
C PRO A 558 -2.54 -23.39 2.56
N TRP A 559 -2.87 -22.11 2.41
CA TRP A 559 -1.90 -21.03 2.21
C TRP A 559 -0.94 -20.80 3.38
N MET A 560 -1.27 -21.25 4.61
CA MET A 560 -0.40 -21.15 5.78
C MET A 560 0.79 -22.12 5.73
N PHE A 561 0.78 -23.11 4.82
CA PHE A 561 1.90 -24.02 4.60
C PHE A 561 2.90 -23.49 3.55
N VAL A 562 2.61 -22.38 2.87
CA VAL A 562 3.45 -21.80 1.81
C VAL A 562 3.81 -20.32 2.01
N GLY A 563 3.49 -19.75 3.17
CA GLY A 563 3.96 -18.43 3.57
C GLY A 563 3.81 -18.14 5.06
N CYS A 564 4.59 -17.17 5.55
CA CYS A 564 4.71 -16.85 6.98
C CYS A 564 4.80 -15.33 7.22
N GLN A 565 5.18 -14.93 8.44
CA GLN A 565 5.42 -13.52 8.77
C GLN A 565 6.88 -13.17 8.52
N ASN A 566 7.12 -11.91 8.15
CA ASN A 566 8.36 -11.48 7.49
C ASN A 566 9.66 -11.59 8.31
N SER A 567 9.60 -11.73 9.65
CA SER A 567 10.77 -11.64 10.52
C SER A 567 11.64 -12.90 10.51
N LEU A 568 12.97 -12.72 10.58
CA LEU A 568 13.98 -13.79 10.50
C LEU A 568 13.59 -15.06 11.26
N ASN A 569 13.19 -14.96 12.53
CA ASN A 569 12.75 -16.10 13.34
C ASN A 569 11.60 -16.92 12.73
N GLU A 570 10.61 -16.28 12.11
CA GLU A 570 9.47 -16.99 11.49
C GLU A 570 9.84 -17.51 10.08
N VAL A 571 10.69 -16.78 9.36
CA VAL A 571 11.22 -17.14 8.03
C VAL A 571 12.19 -18.33 8.10
N TYR A 572 13.08 -18.34 9.09
CA TYR A 572 14.04 -19.41 9.39
C TYR A 572 13.32 -20.72 9.77
N LYS A 573 12.33 -20.67 10.67
CA LYS A 573 11.45 -21.83 10.92
C LYS A 573 10.75 -22.32 9.66
N PHE A 574 10.27 -21.40 8.82
CA PHE A 574 9.48 -21.74 7.64
C PHE A 574 10.31 -22.46 6.57
N TYR A 575 11.50 -21.95 6.22
CA TYR A 575 12.36 -22.56 5.21
C TYR A 575 13.27 -23.68 5.75
N CYS A 576 13.81 -23.52 6.96
CA CYS A 576 14.83 -24.42 7.52
C CYS A 576 14.25 -25.46 8.50
N ARG A 577 12.97 -25.34 8.90
CA ARG A 577 12.29 -26.21 9.88
C ARG A 577 12.96 -26.29 11.26
N ALA A 578 13.70 -25.24 11.62
CA ALA A 578 14.47 -25.12 12.85
C ALA A 578 13.64 -24.58 14.04
N GLU A 579 14.25 -24.53 15.23
CA GLU A 579 13.68 -24.00 16.47
C GLU A 579 13.64 -22.45 16.53
N ASP A 580 13.09 -21.87 17.60
CA ASP A 580 13.07 -20.42 17.83
C ASP A 580 14.48 -19.86 18.12
N LEU A 581 14.80 -18.75 17.45
CA LEU A 581 15.96 -17.90 17.76
C LEU A 581 15.74 -17.20 19.12
N LYS A 582 16.79 -17.10 19.93
CA LYS A 582 16.73 -16.66 21.35
C LYS A 582 16.53 -15.14 21.49
N LYS A 583 15.28 -14.71 21.42
CA LYS A 583 14.86 -13.28 21.48
C LYS A 583 15.27 -12.51 22.75
N SER A 584 15.55 -13.19 23.87
CA SER A 584 15.87 -12.53 25.14
C SER A 584 17.23 -11.82 25.15
N THR A 585 18.21 -12.34 24.42
CA THR A 585 19.58 -11.77 24.39
C THR A 585 19.60 -10.39 23.74
N ARG A 586 18.75 -10.17 22.72
CA ARG A 586 18.61 -8.89 22.02
C ARG A 586 18.17 -7.72 22.90
N ASP A 587 17.47 -7.98 24.00
CA ASP A 587 17.01 -6.91 24.90
C ASP A 587 18.17 -6.10 25.50
N VAL A 588 19.41 -6.63 25.53
CA VAL A 588 20.61 -5.91 25.97
C VAL A 588 20.90 -4.72 25.04
N PHE A 589 20.90 -4.91 23.71
CA PHE A 589 21.10 -3.82 22.75
C PHE A 589 19.97 -2.77 22.80
N VAL A 590 18.74 -3.19 23.09
CA VAL A 590 17.55 -2.31 23.08
C VAL A 590 17.36 -1.55 24.41
N LYS A 591 17.78 -2.13 25.55
CA LYS A 591 17.46 -1.63 26.90
C LYS A 591 18.66 -1.48 27.82
N GLY A 592 19.80 -2.10 27.52
CA GLY A 592 21.05 -1.95 28.26
C GLY A 592 21.86 -0.73 27.79
N LYS A 593 23.10 -0.69 28.26
CA LYS A 593 24.17 0.27 27.92
C LYS A 593 25.31 -0.42 27.17
N LEU A 594 26.28 0.35 26.66
CA LEU A 594 27.56 -0.23 26.18
C LEU A 594 28.22 -1.13 27.22
N GLU A 595 28.12 -0.78 28.51
CA GLU A 595 28.72 -1.56 29.58
C GLU A 595 28.08 -2.96 29.73
N ASP A 596 26.76 -3.08 29.56
CA ASP A 596 26.09 -4.38 29.53
C ASP A 596 26.54 -5.22 28.32
N VAL A 597 26.81 -4.55 27.18
CA VAL A 597 27.34 -5.20 25.96
C VAL A 597 28.78 -5.69 26.12
N ARG A 598 29.63 -4.96 26.86
CA ARG A 598 31.00 -5.41 27.21
C ARG A 598 30.96 -6.66 28.09
N ASN A 599 30.14 -6.63 29.14
CA ASN A 599 30.12 -7.70 30.15
C ASN A 599 29.50 -9.03 29.65
N ASP A 600 28.61 -9.00 28.64
CA ASP A 600 28.03 -10.20 28.01
C ASP A 600 28.54 -10.46 26.57
N PHE A 601 29.66 -9.85 26.18
CA PHE A 601 30.17 -9.82 24.80
C PHE A 601 30.21 -11.20 24.10
N GLN A 602 30.71 -12.24 24.76
CA GLN A 602 30.81 -13.58 24.16
C GLN A 602 29.44 -14.21 23.83
N ASN A 603 28.42 -13.94 24.64
CA ASN A 603 27.06 -14.42 24.43
C ASN A 603 26.34 -13.59 23.35
N LEU A 604 26.57 -12.27 23.35
CA LEU A 604 26.03 -11.34 22.36
C LEU A 604 26.62 -11.60 20.96
N MET A 605 27.93 -11.81 20.82
CA MET A 605 28.55 -12.21 19.56
C MET A 605 28.02 -13.57 19.07
N LYS A 606 27.84 -14.54 19.99
CA LYS A 606 27.22 -15.82 19.65
C LYS A 606 25.75 -15.68 19.27
N TYR A 607 25.02 -14.68 19.76
CA TYR A 607 23.69 -14.32 19.29
C TYR A 607 23.74 -13.78 17.84
N CYS A 608 24.53 -12.73 17.58
CA CYS A 608 24.63 -12.12 16.24
C CYS A 608 25.09 -13.13 15.17
N ALA A 609 26.08 -13.96 15.49
CA ALA A 609 26.55 -15.02 14.60
C ALA A 609 25.50 -16.10 14.30
N ASN A 610 24.54 -16.34 15.20
CA ASN A 610 23.42 -17.25 14.93
C ASN A 610 22.33 -16.60 14.05
N ASP A 611 22.08 -15.30 14.14
CA ASP A 611 21.16 -14.59 13.24
C ASP A 611 21.76 -14.45 11.81
N VAL A 612 23.09 -14.22 11.70
CA VAL A 612 23.83 -14.34 10.42
C VAL A 612 23.74 -15.75 9.84
N LYS A 613 23.98 -16.78 10.66
CA LYS A 613 23.85 -18.20 10.25
C LYS A 613 22.44 -18.55 9.78
N ALA A 614 21.42 -18.10 10.51
CA ALA A 614 20.01 -18.30 10.14
C ALA A 614 19.68 -17.60 8.82
N THR A 615 20.21 -16.41 8.59
CA THR A 615 20.05 -15.65 7.33
C THR A 615 20.69 -16.37 6.15
N GLN A 616 21.91 -16.91 6.31
CA GLN A 616 22.55 -17.74 5.29
C GLN A 616 21.75 -19.03 5.00
N MET A 617 21.30 -19.74 6.03
CA MET A 617 20.47 -20.95 5.86
C MET A 617 19.11 -20.65 5.18
N VAL A 618 18.54 -19.47 5.40
CA VAL A 618 17.37 -18.97 4.66
C VAL A 618 17.73 -18.69 3.20
N LEU A 619 18.82 -17.97 2.92
CA LEU A 619 19.26 -17.64 1.56
C LEU A 619 19.39 -18.91 0.69
N VAL A 620 20.03 -19.97 1.21
CA VAL A 620 20.23 -21.26 0.53
C VAL A 620 18.92 -21.91 0.07
N LYS A 621 17.79 -21.65 0.75
CA LYS A 621 16.46 -22.18 0.36
C LYS A 621 15.60 -21.17 -0.41
N LEU A 622 15.87 -19.88 -0.23
CA LEU A 622 15.07 -18.78 -0.76
C LEU A 622 15.56 -18.28 -2.13
N LEU A 623 16.87 -18.26 -2.37
CA LEU A 623 17.44 -17.74 -3.62
C LEU A 623 17.03 -18.56 -4.87
N PRO A 624 17.06 -19.92 -4.86
CA PRO A 624 16.58 -20.70 -6.00
C PRO A 624 15.07 -20.53 -6.23
N LEU A 625 14.30 -20.47 -5.14
CA LEU A 625 12.85 -20.20 -5.18
C LEU A 625 12.56 -18.79 -5.71
N PHE A 626 13.43 -17.81 -5.50
CA PHE A 626 13.26 -16.48 -6.07
C PHE A 626 13.43 -16.50 -7.59
N PHE A 627 14.50 -17.10 -8.12
CA PHE A 627 14.75 -17.13 -9.56
C PHE A 627 13.75 -17.98 -10.37
N ASP A 628 13.22 -19.08 -9.80
CA ASP A 628 12.09 -19.83 -10.38
C ASP A 628 10.84 -18.94 -10.60
N ARG A 629 10.64 -18.00 -9.68
CA ARG A 629 9.40 -17.20 -9.56
C ARG A 629 9.50 -15.84 -10.24
N PHE A 630 10.73 -15.37 -10.47
CA PHE A 630 11.07 -14.13 -11.14
C PHE A 630 12.12 -14.42 -12.24
N PRO A 631 11.74 -15.16 -13.30
CA PRO A 631 12.68 -15.72 -14.27
C PRO A 631 13.35 -14.68 -15.19
N HIS A 632 12.84 -13.45 -15.23
CA HIS A 632 13.42 -12.38 -16.04
C HIS A 632 14.47 -11.57 -15.23
N PRO A 633 15.74 -11.49 -15.67
CA PRO A 633 16.83 -10.91 -14.86
C PRO A 633 16.61 -9.45 -14.43
N VAL A 634 15.90 -8.65 -15.24
CA VAL A 634 15.45 -7.28 -14.93
C VAL A 634 14.84 -7.16 -13.52
N THR A 635 14.04 -8.12 -13.05
CA THR A 635 13.47 -8.03 -11.68
C THR A 635 14.56 -8.07 -10.61
N PHE A 636 15.61 -8.88 -10.79
CA PHE A 636 16.73 -8.94 -9.85
C PHE A 636 17.65 -7.73 -10.00
N ALA A 637 18.02 -7.36 -11.23
CA ALA A 637 18.86 -6.20 -11.52
C ALA A 637 18.24 -4.89 -11.00
N GLY A 638 16.94 -4.68 -11.22
CA GLY A 638 16.20 -3.53 -10.70
C GLY A 638 16.14 -3.50 -9.17
N MET A 639 15.92 -4.65 -8.51
CA MET A 639 15.96 -4.73 -7.04
C MET A 639 17.35 -4.43 -6.46
N LEU A 640 18.44 -4.83 -7.13
CA LEU A 640 19.81 -4.50 -6.71
C LEU A 640 20.06 -2.98 -6.78
N GLU A 641 19.56 -2.30 -7.82
CA GLU A 641 19.77 -0.85 -8.00
C GLU A 641 18.86 -0.02 -7.07
N MET A 642 17.60 -0.42 -6.87
CA MET A 642 16.68 0.19 -5.88
C MET A 642 17.27 0.14 -4.45
N GLY A 643 18.01 -0.93 -4.14
CA GLY A 643 18.70 -1.10 -2.87
C GLY A 643 19.78 -0.05 -2.57
N LEU A 644 20.25 0.70 -3.58
CA LEU A 644 21.31 1.71 -3.44
C LEU A 644 20.82 3.15 -3.19
N THR A 645 19.52 3.35 -3.00
CA THR A 645 18.88 4.64 -2.68
C THR A 645 19.73 5.48 -1.71
N PHE A 646 20.00 6.75 -2.06
CA PHE A 646 20.77 7.72 -1.27
C PHE A 646 20.29 9.16 -1.57
N LEU A 647 20.43 10.07 -0.60
CA LEU A 647 19.95 11.45 -0.69
C LEU A 647 21.03 12.42 -0.16
N PRO A 648 21.65 13.26 -1.00
CA PRO A 648 22.57 14.30 -0.52
C PRO A 648 21.78 15.45 0.14
N VAL A 649 22.40 16.07 1.15
CA VAL A 649 21.86 17.19 1.92
C VAL A 649 22.96 18.21 2.23
N THR A 650 22.59 19.45 2.54
CA THR A 650 23.49 20.50 3.03
C THR A 650 23.15 20.88 4.48
N GLU A 651 23.90 21.81 5.05
CA GLU A 651 23.57 22.50 6.31
C GLU A 651 22.13 23.04 6.40
N ASN A 652 21.40 23.18 5.28
CA ASN A 652 19.98 23.55 5.30
C ASN A 652 19.11 22.49 6.00
N TRP A 653 19.53 21.22 6.06
CA TRP A 653 18.86 20.18 6.84
C TRP A 653 18.78 20.54 8.33
N ASP A 654 19.91 20.87 8.96
CA ASP A 654 19.99 21.25 10.38
C ASP A 654 19.14 22.50 10.66
N LYS A 655 19.19 23.48 9.75
CA LYS A 655 18.38 24.71 9.82
C LYS A 655 16.89 24.40 9.76
N TYR A 656 16.47 23.55 8.83
CA TYR A 656 15.06 23.14 8.66
C TYR A 656 14.55 22.34 9.86
N VAL A 657 15.31 21.37 10.37
CA VAL A 657 14.89 20.57 11.54
C VAL A 657 14.78 21.45 12.79
N THR A 658 15.70 22.41 12.96
CA THR A 658 15.66 23.39 14.06
C THR A 658 14.50 24.38 13.90
N ALA A 659 14.32 24.98 12.73
CA ALA A 659 13.26 25.96 12.48
C ALA A 659 11.85 25.35 12.57
N ALA A 660 11.63 24.17 11.96
CA ALA A 660 10.35 23.48 12.02
C ALA A 660 10.02 23.00 13.44
N GLU A 661 11.01 22.61 14.25
CA GLU A 661 10.80 22.32 15.67
C GLU A 661 10.48 23.60 16.47
N SER A 662 11.20 24.68 16.24
CA SER A 662 11.02 25.95 16.94
C SER A 662 9.63 26.52 16.70
N GLU A 663 9.20 26.58 15.44
CA GLU A 663 7.88 27.08 15.06
C GLU A 663 6.76 26.13 15.52
N PHE A 664 6.98 24.82 15.48
CA PHE A 664 6.04 23.85 16.06
C PHE A 664 5.82 24.11 17.55
N ARG A 665 6.90 24.32 18.33
CA ARG A 665 6.81 24.63 19.76
C ARG A 665 6.16 25.99 19.99
N HIS A 666 6.53 27.01 19.21
CA HIS A 666 5.95 28.35 19.32
C HIS A 666 4.42 28.34 19.16
N ILE A 667 3.91 27.67 18.13
CA ILE A 667 2.46 27.57 17.91
C ILE A 667 1.78 26.65 18.94
N GLU A 668 2.41 25.54 19.36
CA GLU A 668 1.86 24.69 20.43
C GLU A 668 1.80 25.43 21.78
N GLU A 669 2.79 26.30 22.07
CA GLU A 669 2.76 27.24 23.20
C GLU A 669 1.65 28.30 23.07
N LEU A 670 1.45 28.91 21.90
CA LEU A 670 0.38 29.90 21.69
C LEU A 670 -1.01 29.29 21.92
N LEU A 671 -1.24 28.07 21.38
CA LEU A 671 -2.46 27.31 21.63
C LEU A 671 -2.61 26.98 23.12
N ASN A 672 -1.54 26.53 23.77
CA ASN A 672 -1.57 26.21 25.20
C ASN A 672 -1.83 27.45 26.06
N LYS A 673 -1.26 28.62 25.74
CA LYS A 673 -1.50 29.88 26.47
C LYS A 673 -2.97 30.31 26.42
N GLU A 674 -3.62 30.24 25.26
CA GLU A 674 -5.06 30.55 25.17
C GLU A 674 -5.92 29.46 25.83
N LEU A 675 -5.55 28.19 25.73
CA LEU A 675 -6.22 27.10 26.47
C LEU A 675 -6.08 27.27 28.00
N VAL A 676 -4.91 27.70 28.51
CA VAL A 676 -4.67 28.03 29.92
C VAL A 676 -5.58 29.18 30.34
N LYS A 677 -5.70 30.23 29.52
CA LYS A 677 -6.62 31.36 29.76
C LYS A 677 -8.08 30.89 29.87
N GLN A 678 -8.57 30.04 28.97
CA GLN A 678 -9.92 29.45 29.09
C GLN A 678 -10.09 28.58 30.35
N VAL A 679 -9.04 27.86 30.78
CA VAL A 679 -9.03 27.10 32.03
C VAL A 679 -9.10 28.03 33.26
N GLN A 680 -8.35 29.14 33.26
CA GLN A 680 -8.37 30.15 34.32
C GLN A 680 -9.74 30.85 34.39
N THR A 681 -10.31 31.25 33.25
CA THR A 681 -11.68 31.76 33.16
C THR A 681 -12.68 30.75 33.72
N ALA A 682 -12.57 29.46 33.36
CA ALA A 682 -13.44 28.43 33.92
C ALA A 682 -13.26 28.26 35.44
N LEU A 683 -12.03 28.31 35.97
CA LEU A 683 -11.80 28.28 37.42
C LEU A 683 -12.52 29.42 38.15
N GLY A 684 -12.59 30.62 37.56
CA GLY A 684 -13.35 31.75 38.12
C GLY A 684 -14.83 31.44 38.37
N TYR A 685 -15.44 30.52 37.60
CA TYR A 685 -16.84 30.12 37.79
C TYR A 685 -17.06 29.29 39.07
N MET A 686 -15.99 28.87 39.75
CA MET A 686 -16.05 28.29 41.10
C MET A 686 -16.52 29.33 42.14
N GLU A 687 -16.15 30.60 41.97
CA GLU A 687 -16.68 31.70 42.76
C GLU A 687 -18.19 31.84 42.47
N ASN A 688 -18.99 31.92 43.53
CA ASN A 688 -20.46 31.99 43.45
C ASN A 688 -21.14 30.83 42.68
N LYS A 689 -20.44 29.69 42.45
CA LYS A 689 -20.97 28.49 41.77
C LYS A 689 -21.56 28.76 40.38
N GLN A 690 -21.00 29.71 39.63
CA GLN A 690 -21.52 30.06 38.29
C GLN A 690 -21.51 28.88 37.31
N TYR A 691 -20.63 27.88 37.52
CA TYR A 691 -20.61 26.65 36.70
C TYR A 691 -21.94 25.86 36.73
N GLU A 692 -22.76 26.00 37.77
CA GLU A 692 -24.08 25.33 37.88
C GLU A 692 -25.11 25.92 36.89
N LYS A 693 -24.81 27.07 36.28
CA LYS A 693 -25.64 27.74 35.26
C LYS A 693 -25.13 27.55 33.83
N ASP A 694 -23.97 26.91 33.66
CA ASP A 694 -23.25 26.80 32.39
C ASP A 694 -23.51 25.46 31.68
N PRO A 695 -24.09 25.41 30.46
CA PRO A 695 -24.43 24.17 29.77
C PRO A 695 -23.27 23.20 29.47
N TRP A 696 -22.03 23.67 29.48
CA TRP A 696 -20.83 22.84 29.26
C TRP A 696 -20.12 22.46 30.55
N LEU A 697 -20.00 23.38 31.51
CA LEU A 697 -19.16 23.22 32.70
C LEU A 697 -19.85 22.53 33.88
N TRP A 698 -21.18 22.50 33.94
CA TRP A 698 -21.95 21.96 35.08
C TRP A 698 -21.54 20.56 35.53
N ASN A 699 -21.23 19.63 34.60
CA ASN A 699 -20.89 18.23 34.92
C ASN A 699 -19.38 17.95 35.05
N LEU A 700 -18.53 18.98 35.16
CA LEU A 700 -17.13 18.76 35.49
C LEU A 700 -16.96 18.38 36.98
N ASP A 701 -15.84 17.72 37.28
CA ASP A 701 -15.50 17.27 38.63
C ASP A 701 -14.98 18.44 39.49
N TRP A 702 -15.93 19.28 39.91
CA TRP A 702 -15.72 20.47 40.77
C TRP A 702 -15.38 20.12 42.23
N SER A 703 -15.31 18.83 42.58
CA SER A 703 -15.04 18.40 43.95
C SER A 703 -13.63 18.81 44.41
N VAL A 704 -13.54 19.41 45.60
CA VAL A 704 -12.28 19.79 46.25
C VAL A 704 -11.93 18.76 47.33
N PRO A 705 -10.82 18.02 47.21
CA PRO A 705 -10.41 17.04 48.22
C PRO A 705 -10.17 17.66 49.61
N LYS A 706 -10.83 17.12 50.63
CA LYS A 706 -10.69 17.54 52.05
C LYS A 706 -9.56 16.75 52.73
N GLY A 707 -8.60 17.42 53.37
CA GLY A 707 -7.53 16.80 54.17
C GLY A 707 -6.11 17.30 53.82
N ARG A 708 -5.07 16.65 54.40
CA ARG A 708 -3.65 16.94 54.11
C ARG A 708 -3.23 16.40 52.72
N VAL A 709 -3.61 17.11 51.67
CA VAL A 709 -3.35 16.71 50.27
C VAL A 709 -2.09 17.40 49.73
N LYS A 710 -1.02 16.63 49.48
CA LYS A 710 0.32 17.14 49.08
C LYS A 710 0.39 17.94 47.78
N LYS A 711 -0.64 17.87 46.91
CA LYS A 711 -0.71 18.57 45.62
C LYS A 711 -1.93 19.49 45.61
N LEU A 712 -1.71 20.78 45.35
CA LEU A 712 -2.72 21.82 45.02
C LEU A 712 -4.01 21.81 45.89
N PRO A 713 -3.91 22.04 47.21
CA PRO A 713 -5.10 22.20 48.06
C PRO A 713 -5.99 23.36 47.57
N GLY A 714 -7.30 23.27 47.80
CA GLY A 714 -8.29 24.28 47.39
C GLY A 714 -8.84 24.14 45.97
N TYR A 715 -8.08 23.58 45.02
CA TYR A 715 -8.49 23.47 43.61
C TYR A 715 -9.43 22.28 43.33
N PRO A 716 -10.30 22.36 42.30
CA PRO A 716 -11.20 21.27 41.91
C PRO A 716 -10.48 20.11 41.20
N ASN A 717 -11.01 18.90 41.33
CA ASN A 717 -10.41 17.67 40.80
C ASN A 717 -10.25 17.66 39.28
N TRP A 718 -11.10 18.33 38.49
CA TRP A 718 -10.89 18.45 37.04
C TRP A 718 -9.61 19.24 36.70
N TYR A 719 -9.33 20.33 37.42
CA TYR A 719 -8.14 21.16 37.23
C TYR A 719 -6.85 20.47 37.71
N ARG A 720 -6.94 19.79 38.87
CA ARG A 720 -5.83 19.04 39.48
C ARG A 720 -5.27 17.91 38.58
N LYS A 721 -6.06 17.46 37.60
CA LYS A 721 -5.71 16.48 36.56
C LYS A 721 -4.95 17.09 35.37
N LEU A 722 -4.98 18.42 35.19
CA LEU A 722 -4.28 19.14 34.10
C LEU A 722 -2.87 19.60 34.48
N CYS A 723 -2.66 20.04 35.72
CA CYS A 723 -1.33 20.44 36.22
C CYS A 723 -0.38 19.22 36.34
N ALA A 724 0.92 19.39 36.11
CA ALA A 724 1.91 18.30 36.18
C ALA A 724 2.16 17.72 37.59
N ARG A 725 3.14 16.82 37.74
CA ARG A 725 3.30 15.93 38.92
C ARG A 725 4.51 16.21 39.82
N THR A 726 5.01 17.43 39.77
CA THR A 726 5.94 18.09 40.71
C THR A 726 5.48 19.56 40.81
N GLY A 727 5.74 20.34 41.86
CA GLY A 727 6.74 20.19 42.93
C GLY A 727 7.89 21.18 42.69
N GLU A 728 8.17 22.03 43.67
CA GLU A 728 9.38 22.89 43.74
C GLU A 728 9.44 24.14 42.82
N ARG A 729 8.29 24.78 42.54
CA ARG A 729 8.24 26.24 42.32
C ARG A 729 7.09 26.88 43.10
N GLU A 730 7.36 27.98 43.79
CA GLU A 730 6.32 28.83 44.37
C GLU A 730 5.75 29.73 43.27
N GLY A 731 4.44 29.63 43.05
CA GLY A 731 3.72 30.29 41.97
C GLY A 731 2.36 29.63 41.76
N THR A 732 1.49 30.27 40.96
CA THR A 732 0.21 29.66 40.57
C THR A 732 0.45 28.40 39.74
N PRO A 733 -0.20 27.27 40.05
CA PRO A 733 0.09 26.00 39.40
C PRO A 733 -0.53 25.95 38.00
N GLU A 734 0.24 26.24 36.96
CA GLU A 734 -0.27 26.26 35.59
C GLU A 734 -0.62 24.84 35.07
N PRO A 735 -1.62 24.71 34.18
CA PRO A 735 -1.96 23.42 33.60
C PRO A 735 -0.96 23.06 32.48
N GLU A 736 0.16 22.45 32.86
CA GLU A 736 1.22 22.05 31.91
C GLU A 736 0.79 20.96 30.90
N ASN A 737 -0.09 20.01 31.28
CA ASN A 737 -0.50 18.90 30.39
C ASN A 737 -1.71 19.28 29.52
N MET A 738 -1.69 20.42 28.83
CA MET A 738 -2.78 20.80 27.92
C MET A 738 -2.64 20.11 26.55
N SER A 739 -3.75 19.60 26.05
CA SER A 739 -3.83 18.90 24.76
C SER A 739 -5.27 18.82 24.26
N THR A 740 -5.47 19.05 22.96
CA THR A 740 -6.78 18.93 22.29
C THR A 740 -7.33 17.50 22.27
N GLY A 741 -6.56 16.50 22.73
CA GLY A 741 -7.03 15.13 22.97
C GLY A 741 -7.81 14.94 24.29
N LEU A 742 -7.77 15.90 25.22
CA LEU A 742 -8.40 15.76 26.54
C LEU A 742 -9.90 16.04 26.51
N GLN A 743 -10.70 15.16 27.11
CA GLN A 743 -12.17 15.25 27.13
C GLN A 743 -12.72 16.53 27.79
N VAL A 744 -11.92 17.22 28.62
CA VAL A 744 -12.32 18.50 29.23
C VAL A 744 -12.16 19.70 28.28
N VAL A 745 -11.25 19.63 27.30
CA VAL A 745 -10.94 20.77 26.40
C VAL A 745 -12.14 21.19 25.53
N PRO A 746 -12.91 20.29 24.89
CA PRO A 746 -14.14 20.69 24.17
C PRO A 746 -15.22 21.37 25.03
N LYS A 747 -15.21 21.13 26.36
CA LYS A 747 -16.11 21.80 27.32
C LYS A 747 -15.60 23.17 27.74
N LEU A 748 -14.31 23.31 27.98
CA LEU A 748 -13.65 24.59 28.28
C LEU A 748 -13.79 25.56 27.09
N LEU A 749 -13.57 25.05 25.88
CA LEU A 749 -13.78 25.74 24.60
C LEU A 749 -15.26 25.98 24.26
N ARG A 750 -16.20 25.48 25.07
CA ARG A 750 -17.66 25.57 24.89
C ARG A 750 -18.09 25.34 23.44
N LEU A 751 -17.71 24.19 22.89
CA LEU A 751 -17.98 23.87 21.48
C LEU A 751 -19.48 23.65 21.21
N THR A 752 -19.92 24.08 20.03
CA THR A 752 -21.29 23.99 19.52
C THR A 752 -21.36 23.15 18.25
N TRP A 753 -22.45 22.38 18.06
CA TRP A 753 -22.81 21.72 16.82
C TRP A 753 -24.08 22.36 16.26
N ASP A 754 -23.98 23.04 15.13
CA ASP A 754 -25.05 23.86 14.52
C ASP A 754 -25.70 24.82 15.55
N GLY A 755 -24.88 25.36 16.47
CA GLY A 755 -25.28 26.24 17.58
C GLY A 755 -25.63 25.53 18.90
N LEU A 756 -25.87 24.22 18.90
CA LEU A 756 -26.27 23.44 20.09
C LEU A 756 -25.06 22.93 20.89
N PRO A 757 -25.10 22.87 22.23
CA PRO A 757 -23.89 22.64 23.03
C PRO A 757 -23.43 21.18 23.00
N LEU A 758 -22.12 20.95 22.83
CA LEU A 758 -21.53 19.60 22.86
C LEU A 758 -21.54 18.99 24.27
N HIS A 759 -21.89 17.71 24.33
CA HIS A 759 -21.85 16.88 25.53
C HIS A 759 -21.12 15.56 25.25
N TYR A 760 -20.46 15.00 26.27
CA TYR A 760 -19.85 13.67 26.20
C TYR A 760 -20.61 12.71 27.11
N GLU A 761 -21.23 11.70 26.50
CA GLU A 761 -21.94 10.64 27.21
C GLU A 761 -21.09 9.35 27.18
N ARG A 762 -20.90 8.72 28.35
CA ARG A 762 -20.05 7.53 28.53
C ARG A 762 -20.41 6.37 27.60
N HIS A 763 -21.69 6.18 27.32
CA HIS A 763 -22.17 5.10 26.45
C HIS A 763 -22.05 5.46 24.96
N TYR A 764 -22.40 6.69 24.56
CA TYR A 764 -22.53 7.09 23.15
C TYR A 764 -21.34 7.90 22.57
N GLY A 765 -20.42 8.39 23.41
CA GLY A 765 -19.33 9.29 23.00
C GLY A 765 -19.77 10.76 22.98
N TRP A 766 -19.11 11.58 22.14
CA TRP A 766 -19.53 12.96 21.92
C TRP A 766 -20.82 13.06 21.10
N GLY A 767 -21.64 14.04 21.44
CA GLY A 767 -22.87 14.44 20.76
C GLY A 767 -23.24 15.87 21.11
N TYR A 768 -24.41 16.32 20.66
CA TYR A 768 -24.98 17.62 21.03
C TYR A 768 -26.34 17.48 21.71
N LEU A 769 -26.69 18.50 22.50
CA LEU A 769 -27.94 18.57 23.25
C LEU A 769 -28.98 19.37 22.48
N LYS A 770 -30.02 18.69 21.99
CA LYS A 770 -31.12 19.29 21.22
C LYS A 770 -32.33 19.50 22.15
N PRO A 771 -32.93 20.71 22.22
CA PRO A 771 -34.18 20.91 22.95
C PRO A 771 -35.31 20.08 22.32
N LEU A 772 -36.19 19.54 23.15
CA LEU A 772 -37.36 18.74 22.71
C LEU A 772 -38.63 19.57 22.49
N TYR A 773 -38.60 20.84 22.90
CA TYR A 773 -39.73 21.77 22.90
C TYR A 773 -39.27 23.13 22.37
N ASN A 774 -40.19 24.02 21.98
CA ASN A 774 -39.85 25.34 21.46
C ASN A 774 -39.53 26.34 22.58
N SER A 775 -40.22 26.24 23.71
CA SER A 775 -39.96 27.03 24.93
C SER A 775 -39.83 26.16 26.17
N ILE A 776 -39.19 26.72 27.21
CA ILE A 776 -39.06 26.06 28.52
C ILE A 776 -40.42 25.84 29.21
N ASN A 777 -41.44 26.61 28.84
CA ASN A 777 -42.79 26.54 29.41
C ASN A 777 -43.60 25.32 28.92
N GLU A 778 -43.20 24.72 27.79
CA GLU A 778 -43.81 23.51 27.22
C GLU A 778 -43.29 22.22 27.86
N ILE A 779 -42.22 22.28 28.66
CA ILE A 779 -41.64 21.10 29.32
C ILE A 779 -42.63 20.62 30.40
N PRO A 780 -43.08 19.35 30.37
CA PRO A 780 -44.01 18.83 31.37
C PRO A 780 -43.44 18.98 32.79
N GLN A 781 -44.18 19.69 33.66
CA GLN A 781 -43.73 20.00 35.02
C GLN A 781 -43.39 18.75 35.84
N SER A 782 -44.02 17.61 35.54
CA SER A 782 -43.73 16.29 36.14
C SER A 782 -42.35 15.70 35.81
N LYS A 783 -41.58 16.32 34.91
CA LYS A 783 -40.18 15.96 34.60
C LYS A 783 -39.15 16.99 35.06
N ILE A 784 -39.56 18.19 35.48
CA ILE A 784 -38.63 19.20 36.00
C ILE A 784 -38.33 18.85 37.48
N PRO A 785 -37.07 18.71 37.90
CA PRO A 785 -36.77 18.45 39.31
C PRO A 785 -37.24 19.64 40.17
N PRO A 786 -37.92 19.40 41.31
CA PRO A 786 -38.51 20.46 42.11
C PRO A 786 -37.43 21.39 42.68
N VAL A 787 -37.68 22.69 42.62
CA VAL A 787 -36.79 23.73 43.18
C VAL A 787 -37.07 23.88 44.69
N ASP A 788 -36.98 22.77 45.42
CA ASP A 788 -37.15 22.73 46.87
C ASP A 788 -35.82 23.04 47.58
N ASN A 789 -35.84 24.09 48.40
CA ASN A 789 -34.62 24.69 48.96
C ASN A 789 -33.88 23.83 50.02
N ASN A 790 -34.35 22.63 50.34
CA ASN A 790 -33.98 21.92 51.57
C ASN A 790 -33.74 20.39 51.45
N THR A 791 -33.45 19.86 50.25
CA THR A 791 -33.06 18.44 50.10
C THR A 791 -31.67 18.27 49.46
N ILE A 792 -30.88 17.38 50.07
CA ILE A 792 -29.51 16.92 49.77
C ILE A 792 -28.95 17.38 48.40
N LYS A 793 -28.22 18.51 48.41
CA LYS A 793 -27.35 18.95 47.32
C LYS A 793 -26.08 18.10 47.27
N ASP A 794 -25.92 17.24 46.26
CA ASP A 794 -24.60 16.67 45.88
C ASP A 794 -24.50 16.22 44.41
N SER A 795 -25.38 16.71 43.53
CA SER A 795 -25.25 16.54 42.07
C SER A 795 -25.80 17.78 41.34
N PRO A 796 -25.02 18.43 40.46
CA PRO A 796 -25.48 19.60 39.72
C PRO A 796 -26.52 19.22 38.68
N CYS A 797 -27.67 19.90 38.68
CA CYS A 797 -28.68 19.75 37.64
C CYS A 797 -28.22 20.41 36.33
N PHE A 798 -28.65 19.88 35.19
CA PHE A 798 -28.44 20.55 33.90
C PHE A 798 -29.17 21.90 33.84
N PRO A 799 -28.52 23.00 33.41
CA PRO A 799 -29.13 24.33 33.33
C PRO A 799 -30.04 24.46 32.09
N ILE A 800 -31.22 23.84 32.13
CA ILE A 800 -32.22 23.85 31.05
C ILE A 800 -32.54 25.27 30.58
N LYS A 801 -32.69 26.23 31.50
CA LYS A 801 -33.00 27.64 31.18
C LYS A 801 -31.94 28.27 30.26
N ALA A 802 -30.65 28.09 30.57
CA ALA A 802 -29.56 28.62 29.76
C ALA A 802 -29.49 27.98 28.35
N LEU A 803 -29.81 26.68 28.23
CA LEU A 803 -29.92 26.02 26.92
C LEU A 803 -31.03 26.66 26.07
N TYR A 804 -32.22 26.81 26.64
CA TYR A 804 -33.38 27.36 25.91
C TYR A 804 -33.19 28.85 25.60
N GLU A 805 -32.59 29.63 26.50
CA GLU A 805 -32.23 31.03 26.24
C GLU A 805 -31.23 31.16 25.08
N MET A 806 -30.19 30.31 25.06
CA MET A 806 -29.22 30.26 23.96
C MET A 806 -29.87 29.85 22.63
N CYS A 807 -30.79 28.88 22.63
CA CYS A 807 -31.54 28.48 21.43
C CYS A 807 -32.55 29.55 20.96
N SER A 808 -32.97 30.45 21.86
CA SER A 808 -33.92 31.55 21.59
C SER A 808 -33.22 32.84 21.14
N GLY A 809 -31.90 32.82 20.96
CA GLY A 809 -31.09 34.00 20.65
C GLY A 809 -31.47 34.66 19.32
N LYS A 810 -32.13 35.82 19.39
CA LYS A 810 -32.25 36.73 18.24
C LYS A 810 -30.86 37.11 17.73
N LYS A 811 -30.68 37.16 16.41
CA LYS A 811 -29.57 37.92 15.82
C LYS A 811 -29.90 39.40 15.94
N GLU A 812 -29.25 40.10 16.86
CA GLU A 812 -29.10 41.55 16.76
C GLU A 812 -28.15 41.84 15.60
N TYR A 813 -28.69 42.29 14.48
CA TYR A 813 -27.92 42.99 13.46
C TYR A 813 -27.79 44.45 13.92
N PRO A 814 -26.64 45.11 13.72
CA PRO A 814 -26.58 46.57 13.81
C PRO A 814 -27.51 47.17 12.77
N GLU A 815 -28.49 47.96 13.20
CA GLU A 815 -29.31 48.75 12.30
C GLU A 815 -28.50 49.94 11.80
N ASP A 816 -28.42 50.11 10.47
CA ASP A 816 -28.17 51.41 9.88
C ASP A 816 -29.04 51.57 8.61
N GLN A 817 -29.37 52.82 8.30
CA GLN A 817 -30.68 53.19 7.74
C GLN A 817 -30.81 53.03 6.22
N THR A 818 -31.96 52.52 5.73
CA THR A 818 -32.83 53.26 4.78
C THR A 818 -34.19 52.56 4.57
N GLU A 819 -35.20 53.32 4.14
CA GLU A 819 -36.63 52.97 4.21
C GLU A 819 -37.28 52.58 2.87
N LEU A 820 -38.35 51.77 2.95
CA LEU A 820 -39.51 51.65 2.02
C LEU A 820 -39.23 51.21 0.55
N SER A 821 -40.11 50.47 -0.13
CA SER A 821 -41.59 50.41 -0.02
C SER A 821 -42.20 49.00 -0.18
N GLU A 822 -43.47 48.87 0.20
CA GLU A 822 -44.28 47.64 0.22
C GLU A 822 -44.83 47.21 -1.16
N THR A 823 -45.15 45.91 -1.35
CA THR A 823 -46.53 45.43 -1.64
C THR A 823 -46.67 43.90 -1.71
N ASP A 824 -47.91 43.43 -1.52
CA ASP A 824 -48.52 42.15 -1.97
C ASP A 824 -48.08 40.79 -1.37
N ASN A 825 -48.57 40.57 -0.15
CA ASN A 825 -49.48 39.47 0.22
C ASN A 825 -49.62 38.23 -0.69
N TYR A 826 -49.56 37.03 -0.07
CA TYR A 826 -50.68 36.07 -0.18
C TYR A 826 -50.70 35.10 1.01
N SER A 827 -51.70 35.24 1.89
CA SER A 827 -51.96 34.33 3.00
C SER A 827 -52.95 33.23 2.61
N LEU A 828 -52.83 32.04 3.21
CA LEU A 828 -53.95 31.10 3.36
C LEU A 828 -53.87 30.35 4.70
N LEU A 829 -55.03 30.19 5.33
CA LEU A 829 -55.26 29.59 6.65
C LEU A 829 -55.73 28.14 6.49
N VAL A 830 -55.53 27.28 7.51
CA VAL A 830 -56.59 26.40 8.08
C VAL A 830 -56.30 26.17 9.58
N ASN A 831 -57.38 26.24 10.36
CA ASN A 831 -57.55 26.25 11.81
C ASN A 831 -56.97 25.08 12.62
N GLU A 832 -56.90 25.30 13.94
CA GLU A 832 -56.94 24.28 14.99
C GLU A 832 -58.40 23.85 15.26
N GLU A 833 -58.70 22.54 15.26
CA GLU A 833 -59.83 21.88 15.96
C GLU A 833 -59.83 20.37 15.59
N ASP A 834 -59.21 19.50 16.41
CA ASP A 834 -59.43 18.02 16.37
C ASP A 834 -58.65 17.19 17.45
N TRP A 835 -57.99 17.82 18.45
CA TRP A 835 -57.09 17.09 19.37
C TRP A 835 -57.77 16.36 20.55
N GLU A 836 -59.04 16.65 20.86
CA GLU A 836 -59.71 16.10 22.06
C GLU A 836 -60.73 15.00 21.76
N LEU A 837 -60.26 13.80 21.40
CA LEU A 837 -61.01 12.56 21.64
C LEU A 837 -60.12 11.33 21.83
N CYS A 838 -60.64 10.32 22.54
CA CYS A 838 -60.09 8.97 22.67
C CYS A 838 -58.75 8.78 23.44
N SER A 839 -58.58 9.46 24.58
CA SER A 839 -57.76 8.91 25.68
C SER A 839 -58.53 7.86 26.50
N GLN A 840 -58.87 6.69 25.93
CA GLN A 840 -59.37 5.53 26.72
C GLN A 840 -59.35 4.16 26.00
N ASN A 841 -58.66 3.19 26.64
CA ASN A 841 -58.93 1.75 26.73
C ASN A 841 -59.19 0.84 25.48
N GLN A 842 -58.24 -0.08 25.31
CA GLN A 842 -58.43 -1.55 25.16
C GLN A 842 -58.77 -2.23 23.81
N THR A 843 -57.78 -3.01 23.36
CA THR A 843 -57.84 -4.39 22.77
C THR A 843 -58.02 -4.62 21.24
N LYS A 844 -57.25 -5.65 20.78
CA LYS A 844 -57.41 -6.51 19.59
C LYS A 844 -57.12 -5.96 18.17
N ASN A 845 -55.97 -6.39 17.65
CA ASN A 845 -55.71 -6.87 16.28
C ASN A 845 -56.59 -6.36 15.11
N VAL A 846 -56.09 -5.37 14.37
CA VAL A 846 -56.28 -5.24 12.90
C VAL A 846 -54.92 -4.95 12.25
N LYS A 847 -54.73 -5.30 10.97
CA LYS A 847 -53.43 -5.22 10.27
C LYS A 847 -53.36 -4.04 9.29
N THR A 848 -52.17 -3.41 9.22
CA THR A 848 -51.63 -2.64 8.06
C THR A 848 -52.37 -1.34 7.68
N PRO A 849 -51.76 -0.40 6.93
CA PRO A 849 -50.49 -0.47 6.17
C PRO A 849 -49.32 0.35 6.74
N LYS A 850 -48.13 0.12 6.17
CA LYS A 850 -46.94 0.96 6.38
C LYS A 850 -47.12 2.32 5.69
N GLN A 851 -46.76 3.40 6.38
CA GLN A 851 -46.06 4.52 5.76
C GLN A 851 -44.62 4.49 6.28
N GLU A 852 -43.65 4.38 5.38
CA GLU A 852 -42.23 4.45 5.75
C GLU A 852 -41.81 5.92 5.74
N SER A 853 -41.83 6.54 6.92
CA SER A 853 -41.44 7.93 7.16
C SER A 853 -39.92 8.12 7.10
N LYS A 854 -39.51 9.39 7.02
CA LYS A 854 -38.12 9.88 6.92
C LYS A 854 -37.22 9.26 7.99
N GLN A 855 -35.91 9.17 7.71
CA GLN A 855 -34.89 8.77 8.69
C GLN A 855 -35.06 9.54 10.00
N GLU A 856 -35.48 8.85 11.05
CA GLU A 856 -35.50 9.41 12.40
C GLU A 856 -34.07 9.70 12.83
N GLU A 857 -33.79 10.97 13.17
CA GLU A 857 -32.70 11.28 14.08
C GLU A 857 -32.93 10.44 15.35
N ARG A 858 -31.97 9.56 15.69
CA ARG A 858 -32.09 8.68 16.87
C ARG A 858 -31.82 9.46 18.15
N LEU A 859 -32.74 10.37 18.47
CA LEU A 859 -32.82 11.11 19.72
C LEU A 859 -32.66 10.12 20.89
N ARG A 860 -31.57 10.29 21.66
CA ARG A 860 -31.33 9.49 22.86
C ARG A 860 -31.82 10.27 24.07
N ASP A 861 -32.70 9.65 24.85
CA ASP A 861 -32.87 10.07 26.24
C ASP A 861 -31.59 9.71 27.01
N ILE A 862 -31.09 10.67 27.79
CA ILE A 862 -29.92 10.55 28.66
C ILE A 862 -30.24 11.00 30.11
N GLY A 863 -31.52 11.09 30.45
CA GLY A 863 -31.99 11.52 31.78
C GLY A 863 -31.96 13.03 32.01
N ILE A 864 -31.78 13.85 30.97
CA ILE A 864 -31.86 15.32 31.06
C ILE A 864 -33.27 15.76 30.63
N PRO A 865 -34.10 16.33 31.52
CA PRO A 865 -35.45 16.77 31.18
C PRO A 865 -35.48 17.84 30.08
N GLY A 866 -36.43 17.71 29.14
CA GLY A 866 -36.60 18.66 28.04
C GLY A 866 -35.55 18.61 26.93
N VAL A 867 -34.61 17.66 26.99
CA VAL A 867 -33.45 17.61 26.08
C VAL A 867 -33.26 16.19 25.53
N ALA A 868 -32.92 16.09 24.25
CA ALA A 868 -32.45 14.86 23.62
C ALA A 868 -30.98 14.96 23.23
N PHE A 869 -30.25 13.86 23.38
CA PHE A 869 -28.86 13.74 22.95
C PHE A 869 -28.77 13.16 21.53
N VAL A 870 -28.02 13.80 20.65
CA VAL A 870 -27.71 13.30 19.30
C VAL A 870 -26.22 13.00 19.19
N PRO A 871 -25.79 11.73 19.01
CA PRO A 871 -24.37 11.38 18.85
C PRO A 871 -23.76 12.01 17.59
N LEU A 872 -22.50 12.44 17.66
CA LEU A 872 -21.78 12.96 16.50
C LEU A 872 -21.54 11.88 15.42
N PRO A 873 -21.59 12.24 14.12
CA PRO A 873 -21.41 11.28 13.04
C PRO A 873 -19.97 10.76 12.97
N HIS A 874 -19.80 9.43 13.03
CA HIS A 874 -18.50 8.78 12.92
C HIS A 874 -18.22 8.27 11.50
N LYS A 875 -17.00 8.49 10.97
CA LYS A 875 -16.61 8.15 9.58
C LYS A 875 -16.82 6.67 9.20
N ASP A 876 -16.60 5.77 10.16
CA ASP A 876 -16.77 4.33 10.02
C ASP A 876 -18.22 3.84 10.32
N GLY A 877 -19.19 4.76 10.33
CA GLY A 877 -20.62 4.47 10.47
C GLY A 877 -21.16 4.62 11.89
N ALA A 878 -22.49 4.81 11.98
CA ALA A 878 -23.23 5.22 13.18
C ALA A 878 -23.29 4.20 14.34
N SER A 879 -22.62 3.06 14.24
CA SER A 879 -22.35 2.13 15.36
C SER A 879 -21.11 2.50 16.15
N ASN A 880 -20.23 3.35 15.59
CA ASN A 880 -18.99 3.78 16.21
C ASN A 880 -19.19 5.14 16.91
N ARG A 881 -18.52 5.32 18.05
CA ARG A 881 -18.70 6.47 18.95
C ARG A 881 -17.52 7.43 18.88
N VAL A 882 -17.80 8.72 18.80
CA VAL A 882 -16.78 9.77 18.65
C VAL A 882 -16.08 10.02 19.99
N GLY A 883 -14.76 9.85 20.02
CA GLY A 883 -13.93 10.03 21.22
C GLY A 883 -13.38 11.45 21.41
N ASN A 884 -13.16 12.19 20.32
CA ASN A 884 -12.69 13.58 20.33
C ASN A 884 -13.34 14.36 19.16
N PRO A 885 -14.07 15.47 19.41
CA PRO A 885 -14.66 16.30 18.36
C PRO A 885 -13.63 17.18 17.63
N LEU A 886 -12.43 17.38 18.21
CA LEU A 886 -11.31 18.10 17.59
C LEU A 886 -10.37 17.15 16.81
N ALA A 887 -10.82 15.93 16.50
CA ALA A 887 -10.08 14.99 15.67
C ALA A 887 -10.06 15.44 14.19
N LYS A 888 -9.06 14.98 13.43
CA LYS A 888 -8.85 15.31 12.00
C LYS A 888 -10.12 15.14 11.14
N ASP A 889 -10.96 14.16 11.48
CA ASP A 889 -12.19 13.82 10.75
C ASP A 889 -13.27 14.92 10.84
N PHE A 890 -13.15 15.87 11.76
CA PHE A 890 -14.07 16.98 11.98
C PHE A 890 -13.54 18.34 11.51
N LEU A 891 -12.34 18.42 10.92
CA LEU A 891 -11.79 19.71 10.46
C LEU A 891 -12.72 20.39 9.44
N ASN A 892 -13.22 19.64 8.45
CA ASN A 892 -14.21 20.13 7.47
C ASN A 892 -15.51 20.64 8.13
N LYS A 893 -15.89 20.09 9.31
CA LYS A 893 -17.07 20.51 10.07
C LYS A 893 -16.83 21.82 10.84
N ILE A 894 -15.57 22.17 11.13
CA ILE A 894 -15.20 23.47 11.68
C ILE A 894 -15.07 24.50 10.55
N GLU A 895 -14.50 24.11 9.41
CA GLU A 895 -14.42 24.95 8.19
C GLU A 895 -15.81 25.36 7.67
N ASP A 896 -16.82 24.45 7.68
CA ASP A 896 -18.21 24.79 7.33
C ASP A 896 -19.06 25.35 8.49
N LYS A 897 -18.42 25.68 9.62
CA LYS A 897 -18.96 26.27 10.86
C LYS A 897 -20.04 25.46 11.59
N THR A 898 -20.38 24.24 11.16
CA THR A 898 -21.23 23.31 11.94
C THR A 898 -20.63 23.07 13.33
N LEU A 899 -19.32 22.79 13.44
CA LEU A 899 -18.62 22.64 14.72
C LEU A 899 -17.87 23.94 15.05
N SER A 900 -18.42 24.74 15.95
CA SER A 900 -17.91 26.08 16.31
C SER A 900 -17.64 26.19 17.82
N SER A 901 -17.22 27.35 18.31
CA SER A 901 -17.18 27.68 19.74
C SER A 901 -18.21 28.77 20.04
N HIS A 902 -18.78 28.74 21.26
CA HIS A 902 -19.55 29.84 21.80
C HIS A 902 -18.71 31.14 21.98
N PHE A 903 -17.38 31.04 22.05
CA PHE A 903 -16.45 32.18 22.09
C PHE A 903 -15.73 32.41 20.76
N GLY A 904 -16.50 32.64 19.69
CA GLY A 904 -16.00 33.15 18.40
C GLY A 904 -14.79 32.38 17.84
N ASP A 905 -13.75 33.12 17.48
CA ASP A 905 -12.63 32.67 16.64
C ASP A 905 -11.71 31.63 17.32
N LEU A 906 -11.93 31.28 18.59
CA LEU A 906 -11.06 30.32 19.28
C LEU A 906 -11.14 28.91 18.70
N ALA A 907 -12.30 28.46 18.21
CA ALA A 907 -12.39 27.21 17.46
C ALA A 907 -11.60 27.27 16.13
N GLU A 908 -11.56 28.44 15.50
CA GLU A 908 -10.81 28.69 14.27
C GLU A 908 -9.30 28.71 14.52
N LEU A 909 -8.84 29.31 15.64
CA LEU A 909 -7.45 29.24 16.10
C LEU A 909 -7.00 27.79 16.38
N VAL A 910 -7.86 27.00 17.04
CA VAL A 910 -7.62 25.56 17.29
C VAL A 910 -7.53 24.78 15.98
N LEU A 911 -8.41 25.04 15.01
CA LEU A 911 -8.35 24.42 13.68
C LEU A 911 -7.08 24.83 12.93
N LYS A 912 -6.81 26.13 12.81
CA LYS A 912 -5.65 26.68 12.09
C LYS A 912 -4.36 26.08 12.65
N THR A 913 -4.22 26.08 13.97
CA THR A 913 -3.10 25.42 14.66
C THR A 913 -3.03 23.92 14.34
N THR A 914 -4.14 23.19 14.48
CA THR A 914 -4.17 21.74 14.23
C THR A 914 -3.82 21.40 12.77
N LYS A 915 -4.21 22.25 11.83
CA LYS A 915 -3.88 22.17 10.40
C LYS A 915 -2.37 22.41 10.18
N THR A 916 -1.85 23.54 10.68
CA THR A 916 -0.44 23.94 10.56
C THR A 916 0.53 22.93 11.15
N LEU A 917 0.21 22.38 12.34
CA LEU A 917 1.05 21.38 13.01
C LEU A 917 0.86 19.96 12.44
N SER A 918 -0.15 19.72 11.59
CA SER A 918 -0.55 18.36 11.18
C SER A 918 0.53 17.58 10.43
N TYR A 919 1.39 18.22 9.65
CA TYR A 919 2.47 17.52 8.95
C TYR A 919 3.60 17.16 9.92
N TRP A 920 4.19 18.15 10.60
CA TRP A 920 5.28 17.93 11.55
C TRP A 920 4.87 16.90 12.63
N LYS A 921 3.69 17.04 13.25
CA LYS A 921 3.24 16.14 14.33
C LYS A 921 3.13 14.66 13.94
N ASN A 922 3.02 14.32 12.64
CA ASN A 922 2.95 12.94 12.16
C ASN A 922 4.29 12.37 11.63
N ASN A 923 5.24 13.25 11.30
CA ASN A 923 6.47 12.91 10.59
C ASN A 923 7.76 13.27 11.36
N ARG A 924 7.71 14.25 12.28
CA ARG A 924 8.81 14.79 13.09
C ARG A 924 9.78 13.71 13.57
N ASP A 925 9.27 12.69 14.26
CA ASP A 925 10.13 11.70 14.90
C ASP A 925 10.83 10.79 13.90
N ARG A 926 10.29 10.66 12.67
CA ARG A 926 10.91 9.94 11.55
C ARG A 926 11.92 10.80 10.80
N ILE A 927 11.65 12.11 10.68
CA ILE A 927 12.56 13.10 10.12
C ILE A 927 13.79 13.25 11.04
N LYS A 928 13.57 13.40 12.35
CA LYS A 928 14.63 13.53 13.36
C LYS A 928 15.44 12.25 13.63
N SER A 929 14.96 11.09 13.19
CA SER A 929 15.70 9.84 13.21
C SER A 929 16.32 9.46 11.86
N GLN A 930 16.36 10.38 10.89
CA GLN A 930 17.22 10.22 9.72
C GLN A 930 18.67 10.43 10.12
N MET A 931 19.51 9.44 9.84
CA MET A 931 20.96 9.50 10.10
C MET A 931 21.65 10.23 8.95
N VAL A 932 22.07 11.47 9.23
CA VAL A 932 22.93 12.27 8.34
C VAL A 932 24.38 11.98 8.68
N VAL A 933 25.19 11.65 7.68
CA VAL A 933 26.65 11.60 7.80
C VAL A 933 27.22 12.80 7.06
N TRP A 934 28.09 13.55 7.71
CA TRP A 934 28.72 14.75 7.13
C TRP A 934 30.09 14.42 6.55
N HIS A 935 30.43 15.04 5.42
CA HIS A 935 31.73 14.90 4.78
C HIS A 935 32.64 16.07 5.13
N ASP A 936 33.80 15.76 5.69
CA ASP A 936 34.94 16.66 5.66
C ASP A 936 35.37 16.96 4.21
N HIS A 937 36.01 18.11 4.03
CA HIS A 937 36.54 18.55 2.74
C HIS A 937 37.47 17.52 2.05
N HIS A 938 38.22 16.74 2.81
CA HIS A 938 39.10 15.69 2.27
C HIS A 938 38.32 14.43 1.81
N ASN A 939 37.09 14.26 2.29
CA ASN A 939 36.18 13.17 1.96
C ASN A 939 35.12 13.55 0.90
N LEU A 940 35.26 14.72 0.27
CA LEU A 940 34.45 15.16 -0.88
C LEU A 940 35.22 14.91 -2.20
N PRO A 941 34.54 14.52 -3.29
CA PRO A 941 35.22 14.24 -4.54
C PRO A 941 35.69 15.56 -5.21
N PRO A 942 36.75 15.52 -6.04
CA PRO A 942 37.25 16.69 -6.76
C PRO A 942 36.19 17.40 -7.61
N SER A 943 35.18 16.65 -8.08
CA SER A 943 34.02 17.12 -8.83
C SER A 943 33.11 18.07 -8.04
N VAL A 944 33.14 18.02 -6.70
CA VAL A 944 32.45 18.99 -5.81
C VAL A 944 33.39 20.11 -5.40
N THR A 945 34.60 19.78 -4.93
CA THR A 945 35.53 20.77 -4.32
C THR A 945 36.11 21.77 -5.33
N SER A 946 36.07 21.44 -6.62
CA SER A 946 36.53 22.31 -7.71
C SER A 946 35.40 23.06 -8.43
N ALA A 947 34.14 22.87 -8.01
CA ALA A 947 32.98 23.43 -8.71
C ALA A 947 32.58 24.83 -8.21
N ASP A 948 32.07 25.65 -9.12
CA ASP A 948 31.50 26.95 -8.80
C ASP A 948 30.40 26.83 -7.73
N GLY A 949 30.51 27.62 -6.67
CA GLY A 949 29.59 27.58 -5.52
C GLY A 949 29.98 26.63 -4.39
N TYR A 950 31.10 25.88 -4.50
CA TYR A 950 31.66 25.17 -3.36
C TYR A 950 32.10 26.14 -2.24
N GLN A 951 31.75 25.82 -0.99
CA GLN A 951 32.14 26.58 0.18
C GLN A 951 32.85 25.69 1.19
N LYS A 952 34.15 25.95 1.41
CA LYS A 952 35.00 25.20 2.35
C LYS A 952 34.50 25.20 3.81
N THR A 953 33.65 26.15 4.17
CA THR A 953 33.01 26.29 5.48
C THR A 953 31.59 25.69 5.56
N GLY A 954 30.99 25.33 4.42
CA GLY A 954 29.63 24.79 4.38
C GLY A 954 29.61 23.28 4.65
N LYS A 955 28.55 22.78 5.29
CA LYS A 955 28.38 21.33 5.46
C LYS A 955 27.76 20.67 4.22
N TYR A 956 28.33 19.54 3.82
CA TYR A 956 27.80 18.64 2.79
C TYR A 956 27.67 17.24 3.39
N GLY A 957 26.52 16.60 3.24
CA GLY A 957 26.20 15.33 3.89
C GLY A 957 25.33 14.42 3.04
N VAL A 958 25.16 13.18 3.49
CA VAL A 958 24.30 12.19 2.84
C VAL A 958 23.41 11.52 3.88
N ILE A 959 22.15 11.27 3.49
CA ILE A 959 21.20 10.39 4.16
C ILE A 959 21.04 9.14 3.30
N VAL A 960 21.06 7.96 3.93
CA VAL A 960 20.81 6.67 3.26
C VAL A 960 19.45 6.14 3.73
N PRO A 961 18.38 6.19 2.90
CA PRO A 961 17.06 5.72 3.31
C PRO A 961 16.99 4.19 3.49
N MET A 962 16.25 3.75 4.51
CA MET A 962 16.04 2.33 4.83
C MET A 962 15.01 1.67 3.89
N VAL A 963 15.31 1.61 2.59
CA VAL A 963 14.42 1.03 1.56
C VAL A 963 14.42 -0.50 1.62
N VAL A 964 13.26 -1.08 1.95
CA VAL A 964 12.99 -2.51 1.76
C VAL A 964 12.51 -2.71 0.32
N THR A 965 13.36 -3.25 -0.56
CA THR A 965 13.18 -3.18 -2.02
C THR A 965 11.92 -3.90 -2.53
N ALA A 966 11.50 -4.96 -1.85
CA ALA A 966 10.17 -5.58 -2.05
C ALA A 966 9.42 -5.67 -0.71
N GLY A 967 9.12 -4.52 -0.11
CA GLY A 967 8.39 -4.45 1.17
C GLY A 967 6.90 -4.85 1.09
N THR A 968 6.31 -4.89 -0.11
CA THR A 968 4.93 -5.36 -0.35
C THR A 968 4.89 -6.66 -1.17
N ILE A 969 3.76 -7.38 -1.07
CA ILE A 969 3.42 -8.51 -1.95
C ILE A 969 3.41 -8.14 -3.44
N THR A 970 3.25 -6.84 -3.75
CA THR A 970 3.26 -6.29 -5.11
C THR A 970 4.66 -5.95 -5.60
N ARG A 971 5.71 -6.32 -4.84
CA ARG A 971 7.13 -5.99 -5.04
C ARG A 971 7.45 -4.48 -4.97
N ARG A 972 6.56 -3.64 -4.43
CA ARG A 972 6.86 -2.22 -4.23
C ARG A 972 7.86 -2.07 -3.09
N ALA A 973 8.82 -1.17 -3.30
CA ALA A 973 9.69 -0.69 -2.25
C ALA A 973 8.88 -0.01 -1.13
N VAL A 974 9.39 -0.12 0.10
CA VAL A 974 8.79 0.52 1.29
C VAL A 974 9.87 1.21 2.10
N GLU A 975 9.63 2.48 2.40
CA GLU A 975 10.38 3.32 3.32
C GLU A 975 9.34 4.19 4.10
N ARG A 976 9.64 4.61 5.33
CA ARG A 976 8.68 5.19 6.29
C ARG A 976 8.69 6.73 6.37
N THR A 977 9.61 7.39 5.68
CA THR A 977 9.78 8.85 5.65
C THR A 977 9.63 9.38 4.23
N TRP A 978 10.60 9.09 3.36
CA TRP A 978 10.79 9.66 2.03
C TRP A 978 9.79 9.15 1.01
N MET A 979 9.55 7.83 0.97
CA MET A 979 8.50 7.23 0.13
C MET A 979 7.07 7.55 0.61
N THR A 980 6.94 8.32 1.70
CA THR A 980 5.67 8.88 2.20
C THR A 980 5.68 10.41 2.27
N ALA A 981 6.73 11.07 1.76
CA ALA A 981 6.85 12.52 1.80
C ALA A 981 5.86 13.16 0.83
N SER A 982 4.89 13.91 1.36
CA SER A 982 4.00 14.71 0.52
C SER A 982 4.75 15.85 -0.16
N ASN A 983 4.11 16.45 -1.14
CA ASN A 983 4.53 17.75 -1.65
C ASN A 983 4.36 18.85 -0.58
N ALA A 984 4.98 20.00 -0.85
CA ALA A 984 4.90 21.24 -0.08
C ALA A 984 3.45 21.72 0.16
N TYR A 985 3.21 22.32 1.32
CA TYR A 985 1.95 22.96 1.70
C TYR A 985 2.23 24.21 2.54
N SER A 986 1.96 25.39 2.00
CA SER A 986 2.15 26.67 2.71
C SER A 986 1.31 26.82 3.99
N ASP A 987 0.34 25.93 4.21
CA ASP A 987 -0.46 25.84 5.44
C ASP A 987 0.01 24.76 6.43
N ARG A 988 1.24 24.21 6.29
CA ARG A 988 1.78 23.13 7.15
C ARG A 988 3.29 23.20 7.37
N ILE A 989 3.70 23.28 8.64
CA ILE A 989 5.11 23.27 9.06
C ILE A 989 5.80 21.96 8.66
N GLY A 990 7.01 22.10 8.12
CA GLY A 990 7.88 20.99 7.74
C GLY A 990 7.48 20.29 6.44
N SER A 991 6.40 20.68 5.76
CA SER A 991 5.94 20.01 4.53
C SER A 991 6.94 20.10 3.37
N GLU A 992 7.88 21.05 3.43
CA GLU A 992 9.00 21.26 2.49
C GLU A 992 10.09 20.16 2.52
N LEU A 993 9.86 19.02 3.20
CA LEU A 993 10.88 17.98 3.41
C LEU A 993 11.61 17.54 2.13
N LYS A 994 10.91 17.42 1.00
CA LYS A 994 11.51 17.04 -0.30
C LYS A 994 12.58 18.05 -0.76
N ALA A 995 12.45 19.34 -0.42
CA ALA A 995 13.36 20.39 -0.86
C ALA A 995 14.71 20.41 -0.10
N MET A 996 14.81 19.70 1.03
CA MET A 996 16.05 19.60 1.81
C MET A 996 17.04 18.57 1.25
N VAL A 997 16.62 17.81 0.24
CA VAL A 997 17.50 16.98 -0.58
C VAL A 997 18.07 17.89 -1.67
N GLU A 998 19.34 18.25 -1.52
CA GLU A 998 20.01 19.28 -2.33
C GLU A 998 21.21 18.66 -3.06
N ALA A 999 21.31 18.89 -4.37
CA ALA A 999 22.45 18.43 -5.15
C ALA A 999 23.71 19.24 -4.76
N PRO A 1000 24.86 18.59 -4.48
CA PRO A 1000 26.09 19.30 -4.15
C PRO A 1000 26.61 20.09 -5.37
N PRO A 1001 27.46 21.12 -5.16
CA PRO A 1001 28.16 21.84 -6.23
C PRO A 1001 28.77 20.90 -7.27
N GLY A 1002 28.67 21.26 -8.55
CA GLY A 1002 29.06 20.40 -9.67
C GLY A 1002 27.99 19.40 -10.11
N TYR A 1003 26.98 19.09 -9.28
CA TYR A 1003 25.91 18.13 -9.60
C TYR A 1003 24.53 18.78 -9.76
N LYS A 1004 23.61 18.06 -10.40
CA LYS A 1004 22.19 18.41 -10.56
C LYS A 1004 21.32 17.18 -10.33
N PHE A 1005 20.06 17.38 -9.95
CA PHE A 1005 19.05 16.33 -10.05
C PHE A 1005 18.38 16.35 -11.41
N VAL A 1006 18.20 15.15 -11.99
CA VAL A 1006 17.39 14.92 -13.19
C VAL A 1006 16.47 13.74 -12.92
N GLY A 1007 15.26 13.76 -13.45
CA GLY A 1007 14.27 12.71 -13.18
C GLY A 1007 12.91 12.98 -13.81
N ALA A 1008 12.12 11.92 -13.96
CA ALA A 1008 10.79 11.92 -14.54
C ALA A 1008 9.72 11.53 -13.50
N ASP A 1009 8.46 11.84 -13.81
CA ASP A 1009 7.25 11.43 -13.09
C ASP A 1009 6.28 10.91 -14.15
N VAL A 1010 5.92 9.63 -14.10
CA VAL A 1010 5.18 8.96 -15.19
C VAL A 1010 3.67 9.12 -14.97
N ASP A 1011 3.11 10.14 -15.62
CA ASP A 1011 1.76 10.66 -15.35
C ASP A 1011 0.66 9.58 -15.43
N SER A 1012 0.23 9.10 -14.26
CA SER A 1012 -0.77 8.03 -14.09
C SER A 1012 -0.36 6.65 -14.63
N GLN A 1013 0.90 6.25 -14.44
CA GLN A 1013 1.49 4.97 -14.91
C GLN A 1013 0.56 3.76 -14.77
N GLU A 1014 -0.03 3.54 -13.59
CA GLU A 1014 -0.91 2.39 -13.32
C GLU A 1014 -2.17 2.35 -14.21
N LEU A 1015 -2.67 3.52 -14.62
CA LEU A 1015 -3.84 3.64 -15.48
C LEU A 1015 -3.50 3.29 -16.94
N TRP A 1016 -2.34 3.74 -17.44
CA TRP A 1016 -1.84 3.36 -18.76
C TRP A 1016 -1.65 1.84 -18.87
N ILE A 1017 -1.03 1.23 -17.86
CA ILE A 1017 -0.85 -0.24 -17.80
C ILE A 1017 -2.22 -0.95 -17.81
N ALA A 1018 -3.18 -0.51 -17.00
CA ALA A 1018 -4.53 -1.10 -16.99
C ALA A 1018 -5.26 -0.92 -18.34
N ALA A 1019 -5.07 0.22 -19.01
CA ALA A 1019 -5.65 0.50 -20.32
C ALA A 1019 -5.06 -0.40 -21.42
N VAL A 1020 -3.72 -0.49 -21.51
CA VAL A 1020 -3.00 -1.38 -22.44
C VAL A 1020 -3.43 -2.85 -22.26
N LEU A 1021 -3.60 -3.30 -21.01
CA LEU A 1021 -4.07 -4.67 -20.75
C LEU A 1021 -5.53 -4.89 -21.15
N GLY A 1022 -6.37 -3.85 -21.18
CA GLY A 1022 -7.72 -3.91 -21.74
C GLY A 1022 -7.73 -3.99 -23.27
N ASP A 1023 -6.92 -3.15 -23.92
CA ASP A 1023 -6.75 -3.12 -25.38
C ASP A 1023 -6.20 -4.46 -25.91
N ALA A 1024 -5.11 -4.95 -25.30
CA ALA A 1024 -4.45 -6.21 -25.65
C ALA A 1024 -5.37 -7.44 -25.49
N TYR A 1025 -6.27 -7.42 -24.52
CA TYR A 1025 -7.26 -8.49 -24.29
C TYR A 1025 -8.45 -8.42 -25.26
N PHE A 1026 -8.74 -7.26 -25.84
CA PHE A 1026 -9.93 -7.06 -26.67
C PHE A 1026 -9.68 -7.33 -28.16
N SER A 1027 -8.73 -6.61 -28.74
CA SER A 1027 -8.39 -6.67 -30.18
C SER A 1027 -6.89 -6.51 -30.47
N GLY A 1028 -6.06 -6.31 -29.45
CA GLY A 1028 -4.60 -6.11 -29.62
C GLY A 1028 -4.19 -4.70 -30.06
N GLU A 1029 -5.13 -3.91 -30.59
CA GLU A 1029 -4.88 -2.54 -31.07
C GLU A 1029 -4.94 -1.51 -29.93
N HIS A 1030 -3.93 -0.65 -29.84
CA HIS A 1030 -3.89 0.36 -28.78
C HIS A 1030 -4.96 1.45 -29.00
N GLY A 1031 -5.67 1.80 -27.93
CA GLY A 1031 -6.83 2.69 -27.95
C GLY A 1031 -8.13 2.06 -28.45
N ALA A 1032 -8.18 0.75 -28.67
CA ALA A 1032 -9.39 0.04 -29.10
C ALA A 1032 -10.50 0.00 -28.05
N THR A 1033 -10.16 -0.09 -26.76
CA THR A 1033 -11.15 0.00 -25.69
C THR A 1033 -11.48 1.45 -25.36
N ALA A 1034 -12.67 1.69 -24.81
CA ALA A 1034 -13.05 3.00 -24.32
C ALA A 1034 -12.11 3.50 -23.21
N LEU A 1035 -11.53 2.59 -22.40
CA LEU A 1035 -10.49 2.93 -21.42
C LEU A 1035 -9.17 3.36 -22.09
N GLY A 1036 -8.70 2.62 -23.10
CA GLY A 1036 -7.55 2.99 -23.93
C GLY A 1036 -7.74 4.37 -24.56
N TRP A 1037 -8.84 4.56 -25.27
CA TRP A 1037 -9.19 5.83 -25.92
C TRP A 1037 -9.28 7.00 -24.93
N MET A 1038 -9.97 6.83 -23.79
CA MET A 1038 -10.07 7.87 -22.74
C MET A 1038 -8.73 8.20 -22.05
N THR A 1039 -7.72 7.33 -22.16
CA THR A 1039 -6.37 7.55 -21.60
C THR A 1039 -5.47 8.24 -22.63
N LEU A 1040 -5.55 7.83 -23.90
CA LEU A 1040 -4.74 8.36 -25.01
C LEU A 1040 -5.23 9.69 -25.58
N GLN A 1041 -6.54 9.85 -25.75
CA GLN A 1041 -7.17 11.00 -26.44
C GLN A 1041 -8.17 11.77 -25.56
N GLY A 1042 -8.40 11.30 -24.33
CA GLY A 1042 -9.33 11.93 -23.39
C GLY A 1042 -8.85 13.30 -22.89
N LYS A 1043 -9.56 14.35 -23.28
CA LYS A 1043 -9.26 15.74 -22.90
C LYS A 1043 -10.07 16.19 -21.68
N LYS A 1044 -9.43 16.95 -20.80
CA LYS A 1044 -10.07 17.57 -19.62
C LYS A 1044 -11.01 18.71 -20.01
N SER A 1045 -10.68 19.49 -21.04
CA SER A 1045 -11.52 20.58 -21.59
C SER A 1045 -12.88 20.05 -22.08
N ASP A 1046 -12.84 18.93 -22.80
CA ASP A 1046 -13.98 18.35 -23.50
C ASP A 1046 -14.77 17.40 -22.58
N GLY A 1047 -14.25 17.17 -21.36
CA GLY A 1047 -14.76 16.20 -20.40
C GLY A 1047 -14.80 14.77 -20.94
N THR A 1048 -13.87 14.43 -21.84
CA THR A 1048 -13.70 13.10 -22.43
C THR A 1048 -12.64 12.26 -21.72
N ASP A 1049 -11.84 12.86 -20.83
CA ASP A 1049 -10.96 12.11 -19.92
C ASP A 1049 -11.75 11.25 -18.92
N LEU A 1050 -11.18 10.10 -18.54
CA LEU A 1050 -11.81 9.09 -17.69
C LEU A 1050 -12.33 9.62 -16.33
N HIS A 1051 -11.61 10.55 -15.71
CA HIS A 1051 -12.02 11.13 -14.43
C HIS A 1051 -13.16 12.13 -14.62
N SER A 1052 -13.14 12.92 -15.70
CA SER A 1052 -14.26 13.80 -16.07
C SER A 1052 -15.52 13.02 -16.48
N HIS A 1053 -15.36 11.88 -17.15
CA HIS A 1053 -16.47 10.95 -17.45
C HIS A 1053 -17.11 10.40 -16.17
N THR A 1054 -16.29 9.88 -15.24
CA THR A 1054 -16.77 9.40 -13.93
C THR A 1054 -17.42 10.52 -13.10
N ALA A 1055 -16.81 11.70 -13.07
CA ALA A 1055 -17.32 12.86 -12.34
C ALA A 1055 -18.72 13.27 -12.80
N ARG A 1056 -18.94 13.31 -14.12
CA ARG A 1056 -20.25 13.57 -14.74
C ARG A 1056 -21.28 12.53 -14.32
N ASN A 1057 -20.94 11.24 -14.42
CA ASN A 1057 -21.90 10.15 -14.20
C ASN A 1057 -22.27 9.95 -12.71
N ALA A 1058 -21.34 10.24 -11.79
CA ALA A 1058 -21.60 10.18 -10.35
C ALA A 1058 -22.12 11.51 -9.75
N GLY A 1059 -21.95 12.64 -10.46
CA GLY A 1059 -22.28 13.97 -9.95
C GLY A 1059 -21.38 14.39 -8.79
N ILE A 1060 -20.06 14.39 -9.03
CA ILE A 1060 -18.99 14.73 -8.06
C ILE A 1060 -17.90 15.55 -8.76
N SER A 1061 -16.92 16.08 -8.02
CA SER A 1061 -15.73 16.73 -8.60
C SER A 1061 -14.81 15.72 -9.30
N ARG A 1062 -13.98 16.20 -10.24
CA ARG A 1062 -12.99 15.37 -10.96
C ARG A 1062 -11.98 14.70 -10.01
N ASP A 1063 -11.63 15.36 -8.91
CA ASP A 1063 -10.63 14.84 -7.97
C ASP A 1063 -11.23 13.77 -7.04
N HIS A 1064 -12.50 13.92 -6.64
CA HIS A 1064 -13.27 12.83 -6.02
C HIS A 1064 -13.44 11.64 -6.97
N ALA A 1065 -13.63 11.89 -8.27
CA ALA A 1065 -13.67 10.85 -9.29
C ALA A 1065 -12.31 10.17 -9.52
N LYS A 1066 -11.18 10.88 -9.36
CA LYS A 1066 -9.83 10.26 -9.36
C LYS A 1066 -9.72 9.21 -8.24
N VAL A 1067 -10.09 9.57 -7.00
CA VAL A 1067 -10.08 8.63 -5.85
C VAL A 1067 -10.96 7.41 -6.10
N ILE A 1068 -12.16 7.59 -6.69
CA ILE A 1068 -13.07 6.47 -7.00
C ILE A 1068 -12.52 5.57 -8.12
N ASN A 1069 -11.93 6.11 -9.18
CA ASN A 1069 -11.42 5.30 -10.30
C ASN A 1069 -10.24 4.42 -9.90
N TYR A 1070 -9.23 4.99 -9.23
CA TYR A 1070 -8.10 4.20 -8.74
C TYR A 1070 -8.56 3.09 -7.78
N GLY A 1071 -9.44 3.42 -6.82
CA GLY A 1071 -10.02 2.40 -5.93
C GLY A 1071 -10.77 1.28 -6.66
N ARG A 1072 -11.51 1.60 -7.73
CA ARG A 1072 -12.24 0.62 -8.55
C ARG A 1072 -11.30 -0.27 -9.37
N ILE A 1073 -10.24 0.28 -9.97
CA ILE A 1073 -9.21 -0.48 -10.71
C ILE A 1073 -8.52 -1.49 -9.79
N TYR A 1074 -8.22 -1.09 -8.54
CA TYR A 1074 -7.72 -1.98 -7.48
C TYR A 1074 -8.78 -2.96 -6.92
N GLY A 1075 -9.89 -3.16 -7.63
CA GLY A 1075 -10.90 -4.17 -7.31
C GLY A 1075 -11.83 -3.83 -6.14
N ALA A 1076 -11.91 -2.57 -5.69
CA ALA A 1076 -12.86 -2.18 -4.66
C ALA A 1076 -14.31 -2.27 -5.16
N GLY A 1077 -15.16 -2.96 -4.40
CA GLY A 1077 -16.57 -3.19 -4.77
C GLY A 1077 -17.53 -2.08 -4.35
N LEU A 1078 -18.78 -2.19 -4.81
CA LEU A 1078 -19.88 -1.22 -4.67
C LEU A 1078 -19.96 -0.50 -3.30
N ARG A 1079 -19.82 -1.23 -2.18
CA ARG A 1079 -19.89 -0.67 -0.82
C ARG A 1079 -18.83 0.40 -0.53
N PHE A 1080 -17.64 0.28 -1.13
CA PHE A 1080 -16.56 1.26 -1.00
C PHE A 1080 -16.95 2.58 -1.67
N THR A 1081 -17.45 2.50 -2.90
CA THR A 1081 -17.93 3.67 -3.66
C THR A 1081 -19.15 4.32 -3.00
N GLN A 1082 -20.10 3.54 -2.48
CA GLN A 1082 -21.23 4.07 -1.69
C GLN A 1082 -20.76 4.89 -0.49
N ARG A 1083 -19.78 4.38 0.27
CA ARG A 1083 -19.18 5.11 1.41
C ARG A 1083 -18.48 6.40 0.97
N LEU A 1084 -17.70 6.36 -0.12
CA LEU A 1084 -17.04 7.56 -0.66
C LEU A 1084 -18.06 8.61 -1.15
N LEU A 1085 -19.08 8.20 -1.92
CA LEU A 1085 -20.13 9.11 -2.38
C LEU A 1085 -20.89 9.75 -1.20
N LYS A 1086 -21.13 9.01 -0.11
CA LYS A 1086 -21.71 9.57 1.12
C LYS A 1086 -20.79 10.57 1.83
N GLN A 1087 -19.48 10.32 1.82
CA GLN A 1087 -18.49 11.24 2.40
C GLN A 1087 -18.34 12.53 1.55
N PHE A 1088 -18.39 12.42 0.22
CA PHE A 1088 -18.29 13.55 -0.69
C PHE A 1088 -19.59 14.37 -0.79
N ASN A 1089 -20.76 13.73 -0.69
CA ASN A 1089 -22.08 14.37 -0.75
C ASN A 1089 -22.97 14.01 0.47
N PRO A 1090 -22.70 14.52 1.69
CA PRO A 1090 -23.42 14.12 2.91
C PRO A 1090 -24.93 14.42 2.93
N LYS A 1091 -25.42 15.31 2.04
CA LYS A 1091 -26.84 15.66 1.90
C LYS A 1091 -27.65 14.66 1.05
N MET A 1092 -26.99 13.70 0.40
CA MET A 1092 -27.63 12.71 -0.48
C MET A 1092 -28.18 11.53 0.33
N SER A 1093 -29.36 11.02 -0.03
CA SER A 1093 -29.96 9.89 0.67
C SER A 1093 -29.22 8.57 0.39
N ASP A 1094 -29.29 7.61 1.31
CA ASP A 1094 -28.70 6.28 1.13
C ASP A 1094 -29.27 5.52 -0.08
N ALA A 1095 -30.49 5.86 -0.53
CA ALA A 1095 -31.10 5.32 -1.74
C ALA A 1095 -30.44 5.88 -3.02
N GLU A 1096 -30.31 7.21 -3.13
CA GLU A 1096 -29.62 7.86 -4.26
C GLU A 1096 -28.13 7.50 -4.31
N ILE A 1097 -27.46 7.41 -3.15
CA ILE A 1097 -26.06 6.97 -3.04
C ILE A 1097 -25.91 5.54 -3.58
N LYS A 1098 -26.86 4.65 -3.25
CA LYS A 1098 -26.89 3.29 -3.80
C LYS A 1098 -27.09 3.31 -5.30
N GLU A 1099 -28.11 4.02 -5.79
CA GLU A 1099 -28.46 4.09 -7.21
C GLU A 1099 -27.31 4.65 -8.06
N ARG A 1100 -26.70 5.77 -7.66
CA ARG A 1100 -25.54 6.35 -8.36
C ARG A 1100 -24.33 5.43 -8.36
N ALA A 1101 -24.09 4.70 -7.27
CA ALA A 1101 -23.01 3.72 -7.24
C ALA A 1101 -23.30 2.53 -8.18
N GLU A 1102 -24.54 2.02 -8.20
CA GLU A 1102 -24.94 0.90 -9.07
C GLU A 1102 -24.90 1.31 -10.56
N ASN A 1103 -25.38 2.50 -10.90
CA ASN A 1103 -25.31 3.09 -12.23
C ASN A 1103 -23.84 3.31 -12.68
N LEU A 1104 -22.99 3.88 -11.80
CA LEU A 1104 -21.57 4.05 -12.09
C LEU A 1104 -20.91 2.70 -12.42
N PHE A 1105 -21.09 1.67 -11.56
CA PHE A 1105 -20.51 0.35 -11.82
C PHE A 1105 -21.06 -0.29 -13.10
N ALA A 1106 -22.36 -0.17 -13.40
CA ALA A 1106 -22.95 -0.69 -14.62
C ALA A 1106 -22.40 -0.01 -15.88
N THR A 1107 -22.15 1.30 -15.85
CA THR A 1107 -21.60 2.08 -16.98
C THR A 1107 -20.10 1.84 -17.19
N THR A 1108 -19.35 1.59 -16.12
CA THR A 1108 -17.88 1.49 -16.15
C THR A 1108 -17.40 0.04 -16.12
N LYS A 1109 -17.63 -0.70 -15.02
CA LYS A 1109 -17.22 -2.11 -14.92
C LYS A 1109 -18.10 -3.02 -15.79
N GLY A 1110 -19.35 -2.63 -16.05
CA GLY A 1110 -20.30 -3.41 -16.84
C GLY A 1110 -21.16 -4.35 -16.00
N GLN A 1111 -21.90 -5.24 -16.67
CA GLN A 1111 -22.68 -6.31 -16.05
C GLN A 1111 -21.93 -7.65 -16.20
N LYS A 1112 -22.25 -8.67 -15.38
CA LYS A 1112 -21.73 -10.02 -15.64
C LYS A 1112 -22.53 -10.68 -16.78
N GLY A 1113 -21.80 -11.22 -17.75
CA GLY A 1113 -22.26 -12.14 -18.79
C GLY A 1113 -21.56 -13.50 -18.64
N TRP A 1114 -22.05 -14.51 -19.36
CA TRP A 1114 -21.50 -15.86 -19.37
C TRP A 1114 -21.43 -16.35 -20.82
N CYS A 1115 -20.29 -16.91 -21.23
CA CYS A 1115 -20.23 -17.70 -22.45
C CYS A 1115 -21.07 -18.97 -22.26
N LEU A 1116 -21.62 -19.50 -23.35
CA LEU A 1116 -22.11 -20.88 -23.34
C LEU A 1116 -20.88 -21.81 -23.31
N ASN A 1117 -21.04 -23.01 -22.74
CA ASN A 1117 -20.08 -24.09 -22.95
C ASN A 1117 -20.54 -24.95 -24.15
N GLN A 1118 -19.73 -25.93 -24.59
CA GLN A 1118 -20.09 -26.80 -25.73
C GLN A 1118 -21.52 -27.36 -25.63
N GLN A 1119 -21.94 -27.86 -24.47
CA GLN A 1119 -23.29 -28.41 -24.27
C GLN A 1119 -24.39 -27.33 -24.36
N GLY A 1120 -24.09 -26.09 -23.95
CA GLY A 1120 -24.97 -24.93 -24.12
C GLY A 1120 -25.03 -24.41 -25.57
N GLU A 1121 -23.92 -24.47 -26.30
CA GLU A 1121 -23.83 -24.12 -27.72
C GLU A 1121 -24.58 -25.14 -28.60
N GLU A 1122 -24.34 -26.44 -28.39
CA GLU A 1122 -25.10 -27.53 -29.02
C GLU A 1122 -26.60 -27.36 -28.78
N GLN A 1123 -27.02 -27.10 -27.54
CA GLN A 1123 -28.42 -26.77 -27.20
C GLN A 1123 -28.95 -25.52 -27.92
N ALA A 1124 -28.14 -24.46 -28.04
CA ALA A 1124 -28.55 -23.25 -28.74
C ALA A 1124 -28.72 -23.48 -30.25
N ILE A 1125 -27.86 -24.31 -30.86
CA ILE A 1125 -27.96 -24.75 -32.26
C ILE A 1125 -29.22 -25.60 -32.46
N ASP A 1126 -29.42 -26.64 -31.65
CA ASP A 1126 -30.59 -27.55 -31.72
C ASP A 1126 -31.93 -26.81 -31.58
N MET A 1127 -31.95 -25.71 -30.81
CA MET A 1127 -33.13 -24.87 -30.62
C MET A 1127 -33.23 -23.70 -31.59
N ASN A 1128 -32.28 -23.55 -32.52
CA ASN A 1128 -32.15 -22.40 -33.43
C ASN A 1128 -32.23 -21.05 -32.67
N TYR A 1129 -31.59 -20.99 -31.50
CA TYR A 1129 -31.50 -19.80 -30.66
C TYR A 1129 -30.38 -18.88 -31.19
N PRO A 1130 -30.63 -17.59 -31.44
CA PRO A 1130 -29.59 -16.69 -31.95
C PRO A 1130 -28.54 -16.39 -30.89
N PHE A 1131 -27.33 -16.92 -31.08
CA PHE A 1131 -26.13 -16.56 -30.33
C PHE A 1131 -24.96 -16.29 -31.30
N THR A 1132 -24.03 -15.43 -30.88
CA THR A 1132 -22.92 -14.90 -31.69
C THR A 1132 -21.54 -15.34 -31.18
N GLY A 1133 -21.51 -16.35 -30.29
CA GLY A 1133 -20.33 -16.68 -29.48
C GLY A 1133 -20.03 -15.67 -28.36
N GLU A 1134 -20.76 -14.56 -28.28
CA GLU A 1134 -20.56 -13.53 -27.27
C GLU A 1134 -21.17 -13.90 -25.89
N PRO A 1135 -20.65 -13.34 -24.78
CA PRO A 1135 -21.15 -13.65 -23.44
C PRO A 1135 -22.59 -13.16 -23.23
N LEU A 1136 -23.51 -14.10 -23.05
CA LEU A 1136 -24.93 -13.83 -22.87
C LEU A 1136 -25.24 -13.34 -21.45
N SER A 1137 -26.24 -12.46 -21.30
CA SER A 1137 -26.73 -12.06 -19.98
C SER A 1137 -27.48 -13.20 -19.30
N ARG A 1138 -27.58 -13.16 -17.97
CA ARG A 1138 -28.36 -14.13 -17.18
C ARG A 1138 -29.82 -14.27 -17.67
N LYS A 1139 -30.41 -13.20 -18.23
CA LYS A 1139 -31.77 -13.21 -18.77
C LYS A 1139 -31.87 -14.01 -20.08
N GLN A 1140 -30.88 -13.91 -20.96
CA GLN A 1140 -30.82 -14.67 -22.21
C GLN A 1140 -30.65 -16.17 -21.92
N ILE A 1141 -29.72 -16.55 -21.04
CA ILE A 1141 -29.48 -17.97 -20.71
C ILE A 1141 -30.65 -18.57 -19.92
N ASN A 1142 -31.24 -17.83 -18.97
CA ASN A 1142 -32.48 -18.28 -18.32
C ASN A 1142 -33.65 -18.46 -19.32
N ARG A 1143 -33.63 -17.78 -20.47
CA ARG A 1143 -34.60 -17.97 -21.56
C ARG A 1143 -34.25 -19.20 -22.40
N LEU A 1144 -32.98 -19.38 -22.79
CA LEU A 1144 -32.50 -20.60 -23.46
C LEU A 1144 -32.89 -21.86 -22.66
N LEU A 1145 -32.66 -21.86 -21.34
CA LEU A 1145 -33.05 -22.95 -20.43
C LEU A 1145 -34.57 -23.14 -20.28
N TRP A 1146 -35.37 -22.10 -20.52
CA TRP A 1146 -36.84 -22.21 -20.53
C TRP A 1146 -37.37 -22.77 -21.86
N GLU A 1147 -36.68 -22.47 -22.96
CA GLU A 1147 -36.93 -23.04 -24.28
C GLU A 1147 -36.46 -24.51 -24.33
N ALA A 1148 -35.32 -24.84 -23.70
CA ALA A 1148 -34.84 -26.22 -23.48
C ALA A 1148 -35.87 -27.09 -22.75
N ARG A 1149 -36.41 -26.58 -21.64
CA ARG A 1149 -37.41 -27.30 -20.83
C ARG A 1149 -38.74 -27.51 -21.55
N LYS A 1150 -39.11 -26.66 -22.52
CA LYS A 1150 -40.27 -26.92 -23.39
C LYS A 1150 -40.03 -28.08 -24.34
N ASN A 1151 -38.79 -28.29 -24.75
CA ASN A 1151 -38.35 -29.38 -25.62
C ASN A 1151 -37.97 -30.65 -24.82
N ASN A 1152 -38.31 -30.70 -23.52
CA ASN A 1152 -37.98 -31.77 -22.56
C ASN A 1152 -36.48 -31.97 -22.29
N ILE A 1153 -35.63 -30.98 -22.61
CA ILE A 1153 -34.21 -30.99 -22.24
C ILE A 1153 -34.09 -30.45 -20.81
N GLU A 1154 -33.67 -31.29 -19.86
CA GLU A 1154 -33.42 -30.91 -18.48
C GLU A 1154 -31.95 -30.54 -18.29
N ALA A 1155 -31.68 -29.22 -18.30
CA ALA A 1155 -30.39 -28.64 -17.93
C ALA A 1155 -30.58 -27.59 -16.81
N THR A 1156 -29.56 -27.45 -15.97
CA THR A 1156 -29.39 -26.32 -15.05
C THR A 1156 -28.58 -25.20 -15.70
N PHE A 1157 -28.42 -24.10 -14.98
CA PHE A 1157 -27.62 -22.99 -15.48
C PHE A 1157 -26.13 -23.31 -15.57
N ASP A 1158 -25.60 -24.08 -14.62
CA ASP A 1158 -24.17 -24.36 -14.56
C ASP A 1158 -23.73 -25.45 -15.55
N ASP A 1159 -24.68 -26.21 -16.12
CA ASP A 1159 -24.43 -27.24 -17.13
C ASP A 1159 -24.28 -26.66 -18.55
N VAL A 1160 -24.78 -25.44 -18.81
CA VAL A 1160 -24.81 -24.82 -20.16
C VAL A 1160 -23.89 -23.61 -20.32
N VAL A 1161 -23.19 -23.20 -19.26
CA VAL A 1161 -22.30 -22.02 -19.28
C VAL A 1161 -20.86 -22.38 -18.99
N GLU A 1162 -19.97 -21.53 -19.47
CA GLU A 1162 -18.59 -21.49 -19.00
C GLU A 1162 -18.49 -20.70 -17.67
N ARG A 1163 -17.47 -21.01 -16.87
CA ARG A 1163 -17.15 -20.34 -15.60
C ARG A 1163 -15.66 -19.97 -15.59
N PRO A 1164 -15.26 -18.84 -14.98
CA PRO A 1164 -16.08 -17.79 -14.36
C PRO A 1164 -16.84 -16.90 -15.37
N PRO A 1165 -17.88 -16.16 -14.93
CA PRO A 1165 -18.51 -15.14 -15.75
C PRO A 1165 -17.59 -13.95 -16.03
N VAL A 1166 -17.71 -13.36 -17.22
CA VAL A 1166 -16.98 -12.17 -17.67
C VAL A 1166 -17.82 -10.90 -17.52
N TRP A 1167 -17.19 -9.74 -17.57
CA TRP A 1167 -17.86 -8.43 -17.61
C TRP A 1167 -18.16 -8.00 -19.05
N ILE A 1168 -19.32 -7.39 -19.28
CA ILE A 1168 -19.79 -6.91 -20.59
C ILE A 1168 -20.45 -5.53 -20.48
N GLY A 1169 -20.34 -4.74 -21.55
CA GLY A 1169 -21.09 -3.49 -21.77
C GLY A 1169 -20.63 -2.26 -20.96
N GLY A 1170 -19.54 -2.35 -20.20
CA GLY A 1170 -18.94 -1.21 -19.50
C GLY A 1170 -17.63 -0.76 -20.13
N SER A 1171 -17.32 0.53 -20.02
CA SER A 1171 -16.12 1.15 -20.64
C SER A 1171 -14.77 0.58 -20.14
N GLU A 1172 -14.78 -0.16 -19.04
CA GLU A 1172 -13.63 -0.79 -18.39
C GLU A 1172 -13.73 -2.33 -18.37
N SER A 1173 -14.78 -2.93 -18.97
CA SER A 1173 -15.07 -4.37 -18.86
C SER A 1173 -13.92 -5.26 -19.35
N HIS A 1174 -13.30 -4.93 -20.49
CA HIS A 1174 -12.21 -5.72 -21.08
C HIS A 1174 -10.94 -5.71 -20.22
N MET A 1175 -10.60 -4.56 -19.62
CA MET A 1175 -9.51 -4.45 -18.64
C MET A 1175 -9.79 -5.34 -17.41
N PHE A 1176 -11.01 -5.28 -16.85
CA PHE A 1176 -11.35 -6.16 -15.73
C PHE A 1176 -11.41 -7.65 -16.09
N ASN A 1177 -11.74 -8.00 -17.32
CA ASN A 1177 -11.67 -9.38 -17.80
C ASN A 1177 -10.22 -9.86 -17.89
N CYS A 1178 -9.32 -9.04 -18.43
CA CYS A 1178 -7.88 -9.31 -18.46
C CYS A 1178 -7.30 -9.50 -17.05
N LEU A 1179 -7.58 -8.57 -16.13
CA LEU A 1179 -7.09 -8.66 -14.76
C LEU A 1179 -7.71 -9.84 -13.97
N GLU A 1180 -9.02 -10.10 -14.13
CA GLU A 1180 -9.65 -11.26 -13.49
C GLU A 1180 -9.17 -12.58 -14.11
N ALA A 1181 -8.81 -12.63 -15.40
CA ALA A 1181 -8.22 -13.80 -16.04
C ALA A 1181 -6.78 -14.07 -15.53
N ILE A 1182 -5.87 -13.08 -15.61
CA ILE A 1182 -4.49 -13.21 -15.13
C ILE A 1182 -4.46 -13.60 -13.64
N ALA A 1183 -5.31 -12.98 -12.82
CA ALA A 1183 -5.42 -13.30 -11.39
C ALA A 1183 -5.91 -14.75 -11.11
N ARG A 1184 -6.53 -15.42 -12.09
CA ARG A 1184 -7.14 -16.75 -11.99
C ARG A 1184 -6.37 -17.87 -12.69
N CYS A 1185 -5.38 -17.56 -13.52
CA CYS A 1185 -4.43 -18.54 -14.04
C CYS A 1185 -3.86 -19.39 -12.89
N GLU A 1186 -3.57 -20.67 -13.15
CA GLU A 1186 -3.00 -21.59 -12.14
C GLU A 1186 -1.73 -21.02 -11.50
N GLU A 1187 -0.88 -20.41 -12.34
CA GLU A 1187 0.26 -19.60 -11.92
C GLU A 1187 0.06 -18.13 -12.37
N PRO A 1188 -0.49 -17.24 -11.52
CA PRO A 1188 -0.64 -15.83 -11.86
C PRO A 1188 0.74 -15.16 -12.02
N ARG A 1189 1.00 -14.64 -13.22
CA ARG A 1189 2.25 -13.98 -13.63
C ARG A 1189 1.98 -12.57 -14.14
N THR A 1190 2.92 -11.64 -13.97
CA THR A 1190 2.86 -10.35 -14.66
C THR A 1190 3.06 -10.56 -16.18
N PRO A 1191 2.43 -9.75 -17.03
CA PRO A 1191 2.45 -9.95 -18.48
C PRO A 1191 3.76 -9.53 -19.16
N VAL A 1192 4.61 -8.74 -18.48
CA VAL A 1192 5.89 -8.25 -19.02
C VAL A 1192 7.05 -9.12 -18.55
N LEU A 1193 7.44 -9.08 -17.26
CA LEU A 1193 8.60 -9.82 -16.76
C LEU A 1193 8.28 -11.24 -16.26
N GLY A 1194 7.05 -11.72 -16.44
CA GLY A 1194 6.64 -13.08 -16.05
C GLY A 1194 6.65 -13.34 -14.53
N ALA A 1195 6.68 -12.29 -13.72
CA ALA A 1195 6.86 -12.36 -12.26
C ALA A 1195 5.66 -12.99 -11.57
N ARG A 1196 5.85 -14.05 -10.78
CA ARG A 1196 4.76 -14.78 -10.12
C ARG A 1196 4.24 -14.09 -8.86
N ILE A 1197 2.93 -14.22 -8.62
CA ILE A 1197 2.30 -13.80 -7.36
C ILE A 1197 2.85 -14.61 -6.17
N THR A 1198 2.86 -14.03 -4.97
CA THR A 1198 3.26 -14.71 -3.72
C THR A 1198 2.45 -16.01 -3.50
N ARG A 1199 3.12 -17.12 -3.12
CA ARG A 1199 2.49 -18.47 -3.06
C ARG A 1199 1.20 -18.54 -2.23
N PRO A 1200 1.07 -17.84 -1.08
CA PRO A 1200 -0.18 -17.76 -0.33
C PRO A 1200 -1.38 -17.14 -1.07
N LEU A 1201 -1.23 -16.65 -2.31
CA LEU A 1201 -2.31 -16.13 -3.15
C LEU A 1201 -2.51 -16.89 -4.48
N GLU A 1202 -1.69 -17.89 -4.78
CA GLU A 1202 -1.90 -18.73 -5.96
C GLU A 1202 -3.21 -19.52 -5.80
N PRO A 1203 -4.09 -19.61 -6.84
CA PRO A 1203 -5.43 -20.19 -6.72
C PRO A 1203 -5.46 -21.57 -6.07
N TYR A 1204 -4.43 -22.39 -6.29
CA TYR A 1204 -4.27 -23.70 -5.64
C TYR A 1204 -4.39 -23.67 -4.10
N TYR A 1205 -3.97 -22.58 -3.43
CA TYR A 1205 -4.01 -22.46 -1.96
C TYR A 1205 -5.15 -21.58 -1.41
N VAL A 1206 -5.86 -20.84 -2.27
CA VAL A 1206 -6.90 -19.86 -1.86
C VAL A 1206 -8.23 -19.97 -2.60
N ASP A 1207 -8.36 -20.81 -3.63
CA ASP A 1207 -9.60 -20.94 -4.43
C ASP A 1207 -10.01 -19.55 -4.98
N ASP A 1208 -11.28 -19.16 -4.85
CA ASP A 1208 -11.81 -17.84 -5.24
C ASP A 1208 -11.54 -16.71 -4.21
N GLN A 1209 -10.75 -16.97 -3.16
CA GLN A 1209 -10.50 -16.00 -2.10
C GLN A 1209 -9.42 -14.97 -2.49
N PHE A 1210 -9.46 -13.82 -1.80
CA PHE A 1210 -8.54 -12.69 -1.99
C PHE A 1210 -8.49 -12.13 -3.43
N MET A 1211 -9.52 -12.34 -4.24
CA MET A 1211 -9.57 -11.89 -5.64
C MET A 1211 -9.35 -10.38 -5.83
N THR A 1212 -9.84 -9.52 -4.92
CA THR A 1212 -9.51 -8.08 -4.92
C THR A 1212 -8.00 -7.84 -4.78
N SER A 1213 -7.35 -8.53 -3.83
CA SER A 1213 -5.90 -8.44 -3.59
C SER A 1213 -5.09 -8.98 -4.77
N ARG A 1214 -5.58 -10.02 -5.45
CA ARG A 1214 -4.96 -10.64 -6.65
C ARG A 1214 -5.10 -9.75 -7.89
N VAL A 1215 -6.28 -9.21 -8.16
CA VAL A 1215 -6.53 -8.24 -9.26
C VAL A 1215 -5.70 -6.97 -9.06
N ASN A 1216 -5.67 -6.43 -7.83
CA ASN A 1216 -4.80 -5.31 -7.48
C ASN A 1216 -3.31 -5.64 -7.71
N TRP A 1217 -2.89 -6.87 -7.39
CA TRP A 1217 -1.51 -7.30 -7.59
C TRP A 1217 -1.08 -7.29 -9.06
N VAL A 1218 -1.96 -7.68 -10.00
CA VAL A 1218 -1.63 -7.69 -11.44
C VAL A 1218 -1.23 -6.29 -11.91
N VAL A 1219 -2.03 -5.25 -11.62
CA VAL A 1219 -1.69 -3.86 -11.98
C VAL A 1219 -0.46 -3.38 -11.21
N GLN A 1220 -0.50 -3.47 -9.88
CA GLN A 1220 0.52 -2.85 -9.04
C GLN A 1220 1.91 -3.45 -9.19
N SER A 1221 2.00 -4.75 -9.52
CA SER A 1221 3.28 -5.42 -9.78
C SER A 1221 3.74 -5.30 -11.23
N SER A 1222 2.84 -5.05 -12.19
CA SER A 1222 3.24 -4.67 -13.56
C SER A 1222 3.85 -3.26 -13.61
N ALA A 1223 3.40 -2.34 -12.74
CA ALA A 1223 4.06 -1.04 -12.55
C ALA A 1223 5.49 -1.17 -11.98
N VAL A 1224 5.73 -2.17 -11.11
CA VAL A 1224 7.08 -2.49 -10.61
C VAL A 1224 7.95 -3.12 -11.70
N ASP A 1225 7.40 -3.94 -12.59
CA ASP A 1225 8.12 -4.43 -13.77
C ASP A 1225 8.63 -3.27 -14.63
N TYR A 1226 7.76 -2.29 -14.92
CA TYR A 1226 8.14 -1.09 -15.67
C TYR A 1226 9.23 -0.27 -14.95
N LEU A 1227 9.13 -0.08 -13.63
CA LEU A 1227 10.18 0.57 -12.84
C LEU A 1227 11.53 -0.17 -12.95
N HIS A 1228 11.53 -1.50 -12.84
CA HIS A 1228 12.75 -2.28 -13.00
C HIS A 1228 13.35 -2.17 -14.40
N ILE A 1229 12.53 -2.19 -15.46
CA ILE A 1229 12.96 -1.96 -16.85
C ILE A 1229 13.64 -0.59 -16.97
N MET A 1230 13.00 0.46 -16.45
CA MET A 1230 13.53 1.83 -16.49
C MET A 1230 14.88 1.97 -15.78
N LEU A 1231 15.05 1.37 -14.60
CA LEU A 1231 16.32 1.41 -13.87
C LEU A 1231 17.45 0.67 -14.60
N VAL A 1232 17.15 -0.50 -15.18
CA VAL A 1232 18.10 -1.31 -15.95
C VAL A 1232 18.50 -0.61 -17.25
N CYS A 1233 17.55 -0.02 -17.97
CA CYS A 1233 17.79 0.76 -19.19
C CYS A 1233 18.68 1.96 -18.88
N MET A 1234 18.34 2.75 -17.86
CA MET A 1234 19.12 3.92 -17.45
C MET A 1234 20.56 3.57 -17.05
N ARG A 1235 20.78 2.47 -16.31
CA ARG A 1235 22.12 2.00 -15.96
C ARG A 1235 22.91 1.49 -17.19
N TRP A 1236 22.24 0.86 -18.15
CA TRP A 1236 22.85 0.49 -19.44
C TRP A 1236 23.25 1.74 -20.25
N LEU A 1237 22.34 2.72 -20.42
CA LEU A 1237 22.63 3.99 -21.09
C LEU A 1237 23.77 4.76 -20.42
N PHE A 1238 23.81 4.78 -19.08
CA PHE A 1238 24.91 5.43 -18.34
C PHE A 1238 26.26 4.75 -18.61
N THR A 1239 26.28 3.43 -18.66
CA THR A 1239 27.49 2.64 -18.97
C THR A 1239 27.91 2.83 -20.44
N LYS A 1240 26.98 2.62 -21.39
CA LYS A 1240 27.23 2.66 -22.84
C LYS A 1240 27.70 4.03 -23.33
N TYR A 1241 27.24 5.11 -22.71
CA TYR A 1241 27.61 6.48 -23.07
C TYR A 1241 28.55 7.19 -22.09
N LYS A 1242 29.03 6.51 -21.02
CA LYS A 1242 29.87 7.11 -19.97
C LYS A 1242 29.27 8.41 -19.42
N ILE A 1243 28.05 8.30 -18.90
CA ILE A 1243 27.33 9.40 -18.25
C ILE A 1243 27.62 9.33 -16.75
N SER A 1244 28.10 10.41 -16.15
CA SER A 1244 28.37 10.47 -14.71
C SER A 1244 27.08 10.75 -13.95
N GLY A 1245 26.51 9.70 -13.37
CA GLY A 1245 25.26 9.78 -12.62
C GLY A 1245 24.99 8.57 -11.73
N ARG A 1246 24.16 8.76 -10.70
CA ARG A 1246 23.77 7.76 -9.72
C ARG A 1246 22.29 7.85 -9.40
N PHE A 1247 21.62 6.70 -9.29
CA PHE A 1247 20.23 6.63 -8.84
C PHE A 1247 20.10 7.10 -7.38
N CYS A 1248 19.20 8.04 -7.12
CA CYS A 1248 18.96 8.58 -5.77
C CYS A 1248 17.78 7.92 -5.09
N ILE A 1249 16.60 7.97 -5.70
CA ILE A 1249 15.35 7.44 -5.14
C ILE A 1249 14.27 7.27 -6.21
N SER A 1250 13.31 6.40 -5.95
CA SER A 1250 12.01 6.37 -6.63
C SER A 1250 10.89 6.55 -5.61
N ILE A 1251 9.89 7.37 -5.94
CA ILE A 1251 8.76 7.73 -5.06
C ILE A 1251 7.47 7.59 -5.86
N HIS A 1252 6.75 6.49 -5.66
CA HIS A 1252 5.59 6.13 -6.49
C HIS A 1252 6.02 5.97 -7.97
N ASP A 1253 5.57 6.86 -8.84
CA ASP A 1253 5.79 6.84 -10.29
C ASP A 1253 6.94 7.81 -10.69
N GLU A 1254 7.58 8.44 -9.68
CA GLU A 1254 8.72 9.38 -9.78
C GLU A 1254 10.07 8.61 -9.70
N VAL A 1255 11.05 8.98 -10.53
CA VAL A 1255 12.47 8.55 -10.39
C VAL A 1255 13.42 9.75 -10.40
N ARG A 1256 14.46 9.73 -9.57
CA ARG A 1256 15.48 10.80 -9.46
C ARG A 1256 16.90 10.25 -9.49
N TYR A 1257 17.77 10.93 -10.22
CA TYR A 1257 19.21 10.67 -10.34
C TYR A 1257 20.00 11.95 -10.02
N MET A 1258 21.08 11.82 -9.25
CA MET A 1258 22.10 12.87 -9.09
C MET A 1258 23.15 12.65 -10.18
N VAL A 1259 23.40 13.69 -10.97
CA VAL A 1259 24.23 13.59 -12.19
C VAL A 1259 25.13 14.80 -12.33
N SER A 1260 26.22 14.67 -13.09
CA SER A 1260 27.13 15.80 -13.34
C SER A 1260 26.38 16.97 -14.00
N SER A 1261 26.86 18.19 -13.75
CA SER A 1261 26.27 19.39 -14.35
C SER A 1261 26.41 19.45 -15.87
N GLU A 1262 27.35 18.70 -16.43
CA GLU A 1262 27.60 18.55 -17.86
C GLU A 1262 26.64 17.52 -18.49
N ASP A 1263 26.40 16.41 -17.79
CA ASP A 1263 25.57 15.31 -18.26
C ASP A 1263 24.05 15.55 -18.16
N CYS A 1264 23.60 16.60 -17.46
CA CYS A 1264 22.19 16.73 -17.10
C CYS A 1264 21.21 16.68 -18.29
N TYR A 1265 21.60 17.19 -19.46
CA TYR A 1265 20.80 17.10 -20.69
C TYR A 1265 20.89 15.72 -21.37
N ARG A 1266 22.03 15.03 -21.26
CA ARG A 1266 22.22 13.65 -21.75
C ARG A 1266 21.35 12.67 -20.95
N VAL A 1267 21.25 12.89 -19.64
CA VAL A 1267 20.38 12.14 -18.71
C VAL A 1267 18.91 12.41 -18.97
N ALA A 1268 18.53 13.67 -19.25
CA ALA A 1268 17.16 14.01 -19.61
C ALA A 1268 16.72 13.33 -20.92
N LEU A 1269 17.62 13.24 -21.91
CA LEU A 1269 17.39 12.48 -23.13
C LEU A 1269 17.32 10.96 -22.88
N ALA A 1270 18.19 10.41 -22.04
CA ALA A 1270 18.16 9.00 -21.65
C ALA A 1270 16.82 8.61 -20.97
N LEU A 1271 16.31 9.45 -20.07
CA LEU A 1271 14.99 9.30 -19.44
C LEU A 1271 13.80 9.52 -20.39
N GLN A 1272 14.01 10.11 -21.56
CA GLN A 1272 12.98 10.30 -22.58
C GLN A 1272 12.97 9.17 -23.62
N ILE A 1273 14.06 8.41 -23.71
CA ILE A 1273 14.23 7.19 -24.52
C ILE A 1273 13.77 5.94 -23.75
N THR A 1274 13.82 5.98 -22.43
CA THR A 1274 13.50 4.88 -21.50
C THR A 1274 12.02 4.85 -21.13
#